data_AF-A0A0F0H112-F1
#
_entry.id   AF-A0A0F0H112-F1
#
_cell.length_a   1.000
_cell.length_b   1.000
_cell.length_c   1.000
_cell.angle_alpha   90.00
_cell.angle_beta   90.00
_cell.angle_gamma   90.00
#
_symmetry.space_group_name_H-M   'P 1'
#
loop_
_entity.id
_entity.type
_entity.pdbx_description
1 polymer ?
#
loop_
_entity_poly.entity_id
_entity_poly.type
_entity_poly.pdbx_seq_one_letter_code
_entity_poly.pdbx_strand_id
1 'polypeptide(L)'
;MRKRRIRSSALLIVATALLASQSQAIAAPEPPKPPAAPADKAQPNSTDPAKRDELLGKDWQKSTDIAWTTTGDATGFHVLAARASDGYAWRTITSLAEPGFEADQWIGNACATASGKKLVVTYAPRTFTNKVELFERGGFTATVDLETGAVKKLPVHSTLAYYSPGCGNGESAVITQLATESKGKTRLFQVDAAAATSAKPIEVSGQVTSAIPTKNGIVAADNGRLITVDAKGAARHLAKTSSLPFYLRTDSDGGVVFLDSEGEKSLVRRIDQVAKNAPVSTLATGPLTELGLTASANGKVFITGKTDKIEKLPAVVARADVPKSSTMSVQGQLAVTKVQRAKTQEQSTPEAAQPVRVEAKVATTGKDAAFTVLPEAESEGGLAPSPQLSTASGEMTAAGSPNTPLDAEAKCAIPRNDANLQVYQPTPRQVEWAVDYAVTGGLNIQREANWKNSGMQTAWTPQGLFPSIPLDGGGSVPPQVMLGILAQESNLWQASRFTLPGVSGNPLIGNFYGVNIYDANADNDWDVDWRKADCGYGITQITDGMRKAGQEKPGETALPAHMQRAAAVDFATNIAAGLRILQDKWNQTRRAGMKVNDGDAQWPENWYYAVWAYNSGFYEQNGSNPWGLGWANNLANPNYPRNRTPFLSAGYHDAAHPQDWSYPEKIMGWAAYPIEAVVSPGVVQSGYSYLSWTNNDQRLLVKPGNFLFCVKTQNDCDGDSSFTPDKPDDPNTPEDEGTIGEKVGPCGHRDAQGYYDLRCWWHSSATWKADCSTQCGVSLNKFRDPDVGYQPDGTSYPPNCFPIGLTGALIVDDTDAPATRSCTRQPNSGSFNLQFGSDAQGRYASKIDFHQIGAGFNGHFWFAHAWRDNPDTQKLKVTGTWTLNRPISGWWRVMVHVPDHGAHTQRAKYEINTGPSTQRKERVILQRVQSNKWVSLGAMQFSGTPSVSLSNFGTNHSGGFEDVAWDAIAFQPLSQKPQMIVAMGDSYSSGEGSGGNDAYYRETNIDGAEPEWRNACHRSQHAWSRQGKPAAFNGRTIGEIADNYNDSRLDYQFIACSGARSEQLKPGGLGQYGEVTQLDRGFVNEDTDLVTLSIGGNDAQFTPVLSKCVLMRNCRDLEVSQVGPGPLRESLPKLIKEKVIANVRDTIKAINAKAPRAKIVLMGYPKLVEPALVCAVTFDDAVWLSEIANLLRDQYKLLELRMNSEDNIPVTFADPIAKFNGMGACGDPQRINQLKGKDTDGDDGNWLPVGMESFHPTKEGHALYGEVFTDALRKIGL
;
A
#
# COMPACT_ATOMS: atom_id res chain seq x y z
N MET A 1 -21.63 46.11 41.02
CA MET A 1 -21.17 47.49 41.32
C MET A 1 -19.82 47.72 40.65
N ARG A 2 -19.53 48.93 40.14
CA ARG A 2 -18.26 49.41 39.52
C ARG A 2 -17.72 48.57 38.32
N LYS A 3 -17.36 49.14 37.16
CA LYS A 3 -17.45 50.54 36.68
C LYS A 3 -17.50 50.61 35.13
N ARG A 4 -18.28 51.59 34.66
CA ARG A 4 -18.47 52.24 33.32
C ARG A 4 -17.49 51.89 32.17
N ARG A 5 -17.88 51.74 30.90
CA ARG A 5 -18.80 52.49 29.97
C ARG A 5 -18.25 53.78 29.29
N ILE A 6 -18.02 53.64 27.97
CA ILE A 6 -18.34 54.53 26.81
C ILE A 6 -17.66 55.92 26.66
N ARG A 7 -17.26 56.21 25.40
CA ARG A 7 -17.16 57.49 24.63
C ARG A 7 -15.74 57.71 24.02
N SER A 8 -15.56 58.26 22.81
CA SER A 8 -16.51 58.94 21.90
C SER A 8 -16.02 59.01 20.43
N SER A 9 -16.96 59.29 19.51
CA SER A 9 -16.88 60.12 18.28
C SER A 9 -15.73 59.87 17.28
N ALA A 10 -15.94 59.48 16.02
CA ALA A 10 -16.77 60.08 14.93
C ALA A 10 -16.22 61.40 14.36
N LEU A 11 -15.79 61.38 13.09
CA LEU A 11 -15.75 62.56 12.21
C LEU A 11 -16.07 62.13 10.77
N LEU A 12 -17.05 62.81 10.16
CA LEU A 12 -17.39 62.69 8.74
C LEU A 12 -16.64 63.79 7.98
N ILE A 13 -16.07 63.48 6.80
CA ILE A 13 -15.78 64.48 5.77
C ILE A 13 -16.33 63.95 4.45
N VAL A 14 -17.24 64.72 3.86
CA VAL A 14 -17.74 64.51 2.49
C VAL A 14 -16.97 65.44 1.57
N ALA A 15 -16.40 64.90 0.49
CA ALA A 15 -15.86 65.68 -0.61
C ALA A 15 -16.24 65.01 -1.94
N THR A 16 -17.14 65.67 -2.68
CA THR A 16 -17.57 65.26 -4.01
C THR A 16 -16.65 65.85 -5.08
N ALA A 17 -16.09 65.00 -5.94
CA ALA A 17 -15.50 65.40 -7.22
C ALA A 17 -15.65 64.26 -8.23
N LEU A 18 -16.20 64.56 -9.42
CA LEU A 18 -16.32 63.60 -10.51
C LEU A 18 -14.96 63.36 -11.15
N LEU A 19 -14.61 62.10 -11.44
CA LEU A 19 -13.66 61.73 -12.48
C LEU A 19 -14.06 60.37 -13.09
N ALA A 20 -13.68 60.15 -14.35
CA ALA A 20 -14.31 59.17 -15.23
C ALA A 20 -13.87 57.71 -14.99
N SER A 21 -14.68 56.81 -15.53
CA SER A 21 -14.60 55.34 -15.47
C SER A 21 -13.21 54.73 -15.76
N GLN A 22 -12.69 53.98 -14.79
CA GLN A 22 -11.92 52.76 -15.03
C GLN A 22 -12.43 51.65 -14.09
N SER A 23 -13.05 50.62 -14.67
CA SER A 23 -13.52 49.44 -13.92
C SER A 23 -12.33 48.50 -13.65
N GLN A 24 -11.52 48.80 -12.65
CA GLN A 24 -10.63 47.80 -12.08
C GLN A 24 -11.48 46.74 -11.38
N ALA A 25 -11.40 45.50 -11.84
CA ALA A 25 -11.98 44.36 -11.14
C ALA A 25 -11.25 44.17 -9.81
N ILE A 26 -11.89 44.59 -8.71
CA ILE A 26 -11.44 44.25 -7.37
C ILE A 26 -11.62 42.74 -7.23
N ALA A 27 -10.50 42.02 -7.24
CA ALA A 27 -10.51 40.59 -6.94
C ALA A 27 -11.19 40.38 -5.58
N ALA A 28 -12.17 39.48 -5.53
CA ALA A 28 -12.74 39.06 -4.25
C ALA A 28 -11.59 38.57 -3.36
N PRO A 29 -11.56 38.91 -2.06
CA PRO A 29 -10.53 38.40 -1.16
C PRO A 29 -10.57 36.88 -1.18
N GLU A 30 -9.40 36.24 -1.35
CA GLU A 30 -9.31 34.78 -1.26
C GLU A 30 -10.00 34.31 0.03
N PRO A 31 -10.87 33.28 -0.04
CA PRO A 31 -11.38 32.66 1.18
C PRO A 31 -10.17 32.20 2.01
N PRO A 32 -10.15 32.45 3.33
CA PRO A 32 -8.99 32.15 4.15
C PRO A 32 -8.63 30.68 3.98
N LYS A 33 -7.38 30.40 3.56
CA LYS A 33 -6.86 29.04 3.47
C LYS A 33 -7.23 28.30 4.75
N PRO A 34 -7.91 27.13 4.66
CA PRO A 34 -8.06 26.27 5.83
C PRO A 34 -6.67 26.06 6.40
N PRO A 35 -6.47 26.20 7.73
CA PRO A 35 -5.18 25.87 8.32
C PRO A 35 -4.86 24.44 7.91
N ALA A 36 -3.66 24.23 7.34
CA ALA A 36 -3.19 22.89 7.08
C ALA A 36 -3.31 22.11 8.38
N ALA A 37 -4.04 20.99 8.35
CA ALA A 37 -4.15 20.13 9.51
C ALA A 37 -2.71 19.79 9.93
N PRO A 38 -2.29 20.06 11.17
CA PRO A 38 -0.93 19.76 11.59
C PRO A 38 -0.68 18.27 11.36
N ALA A 39 0.46 17.93 10.78
CA ALA A 39 0.88 16.54 10.64
C ALA A 39 0.78 15.86 12.01
N ASP A 40 0.28 14.63 12.04
CA ASP A 40 0.27 13.85 13.27
C ASP A 40 1.72 13.70 13.71
N LYS A 41 2.09 14.25 14.87
CA LYS A 41 3.40 13.94 15.46
C LYS A 41 3.45 12.43 15.64
N ALA A 42 4.37 11.76 14.93
CA ALA A 42 4.53 10.32 15.00
C ALA A 42 4.58 9.88 16.47
N GLN A 43 3.52 9.18 16.90
CA GLN A 43 3.47 8.59 18.23
C GLN A 43 4.22 7.26 18.15
N PRO A 44 5.02 6.88 19.15
CA PRO A 44 5.62 5.56 19.17
C PRO A 44 4.55 4.47 19.06
N ASN A 45 4.91 3.34 18.47
CA ASN A 45 4.04 2.16 18.38
C ASN A 45 3.69 1.53 19.75
N SER A 46 4.26 2.03 20.85
CA SER A 46 4.08 1.51 22.20
C SER A 46 3.81 2.62 23.23
N THR A 47 3.23 2.26 24.37
CA THR A 47 2.98 3.21 25.46
C THR A 47 4.31 3.72 26.02
N ASP A 48 4.45 5.05 26.09
CA ASP A 48 5.55 5.78 26.74
C ASP A 48 5.97 5.10 28.05
N PRO A 49 7.21 4.56 28.16
CA PRO A 49 7.70 3.85 29.35
C PRO A 49 7.51 4.61 30.66
N ALA A 50 7.59 5.95 30.65
CA ALA A 50 7.41 6.78 31.84
C ALA A 50 5.94 6.88 32.30
N LYS A 51 4.98 6.49 31.47
CA LYS A 51 3.52 6.61 31.72
C LYS A 51 2.79 5.28 31.83
N ARG A 52 3.46 4.13 31.65
CA ARG A 52 2.80 2.82 31.62
C ARG A 52 1.99 2.52 32.88
N ASP A 53 2.53 2.81 34.06
CA ASP A 53 1.81 2.60 35.33
C ASP A 53 0.58 3.53 35.50
N GLU A 54 0.59 4.73 34.89
CA GLU A 54 -0.56 5.66 34.89
C GLU A 54 -1.64 5.23 33.88
N LEU A 55 -1.21 4.90 32.66
CA LEU A 55 -2.12 4.61 31.54
C LEU A 55 -2.66 3.18 31.58
N LEU A 56 -1.84 2.19 31.95
CA LEU A 56 -2.18 0.76 31.92
C LEU A 56 -2.52 0.20 33.31
N GLY A 57 -2.04 0.85 34.38
CA GLY A 57 -2.19 0.42 35.77
C GLY A 57 -1.07 -0.50 36.24
N LYS A 58 -0.74 -0.47 37.55
CA LYS A 58 0.50 -0.99 38.18
C LYS A 58 0.85 -2.48 37.99
N ASP A 59 -0.03 -3.29 37.41
CA ASP A 59 0.18 -4.73 37.18
C ASP A 59 0.25 -5.10 35.68
N TRP A 60 0.37 -4.10 34.78
CA TRP A 60 0.37 -4.30 33.32
C TRP A 60 1.38 -5.34 32.84
N GLN A 61 2.55 -5.44 33.46
CA GLN A 61 3.61 -6.41 33.14
C GLN A 61 3.18 -7.88 33.35
N LYS A 62 2.18 -8.12 34.21
CA LYS A 62 1.64 -9.46 34.50
C LYS A 62 0.44 -9.82 33.62
N SER A 63 -0.06 -8.87 32.85
CA SER A 63 -1.25 -9.07 32.03
C SER A 63 -0.92 -9.89 30.78
N THR A 64 -1.69 -10.96 30.57
CA THR A 64 -1.67 -11.79 29.36
C THR A 64 -2.67 -11.30 28.31
N ASP A 65 -3.14 -10.05 28.42
CA ASP A 65 -4.04 -9.45 27.44
C ASP A 65 -3.32 -9.08 26.13
N ILE A 66 -4.03 -9.31 25.02
CA ILE A 66 -3.58 -9.02 23.67
C ILE A 66 -4.64 -8.12 23.02
N ALA A 67 -4.27 -6.88 22.72
CA ALA A 67 -5.02 -6.03 21.83
C ALA A 67 -4.75 -6.46 20.39
N TRP A 68 -5.78 -6.44 19.55
CA TRP A 68 -5.66 -6.74 18.12
C TRP A 68 -6.58 -5.81 17.33
N THR A 69 -6.25 -5.58 16.06
CA THR A 69 -7.11 -4.88 15.10
C THR A 69 -6.71 -5.23 13.68
N THR A 70 -7.48 -4.74 12.71
CA THR A 70 -7.20 -4.91 11.28
C THR A 70 -7.17 -3.56 10.56
N THR A 71 -6.43 -3.50 9.46
CA THR A 71 -6.36 -2.35 8.56
C THR A 71 -6.06 -2.86 7.14
N GLY A 72 -6.12 -2.01 6.13
CA GLY A 72 -5.81 -2.41 4.76
C GLY A 72 -5.42 -1.26 3.84
N ASP A 73 -4.49 -1.54 2.95
CA ASP A 73 -4.05 -0.66 1.86
C ASP A 73 -3.83 -1.47 0.57
N ALA A 74 -3.05 -0.98 -0.38
CA ALA A 74 -2.81 -1.65 -1.66
C ALA A 74 -1.96 -2.93 -1.54
N THR A 75 -1.19 -3.07 -0.46
CA THR A 75 -0.23 -4.16 -0.22
C THR A 75 -0.85 -5.38 0.48
N GLY A 76 -1.88 -5.18 1.32
CA GLY A 76 -2.60 -6.28 1.95
C GLY A 76 -3.70 -5.88 2.93
N PHE A 77 -4.40 -6.89 3.45
CA PHE A 77 -5.25 -6.79 4.64
C PHE A 77 -4.44 -7.19 5.86
N HIS A 78 -4.07 -6.22 6.69
CA HIS A 78 -3.10 -6.37 7.76
C HIS A 78 -3.80 -6.69 9.09
N VAL A 79 -3.25 -7.66 9.81
CA VAL A 79 -3.58 -7.95 11.20
C VAL A 79 -2.50 -7.33 12.08
N LEU A 80 -2.89 -6.41 12.96
CA LEU A 80 -1.99 -5.78 13.94
C LEU A 80 -2.33 -6.29 15.35
N ALA A 81 -1.34 -6.47 16.21
CA ALA A 81 -1.57 -6.78 17.62
C ALA A 81 -0.49 -6.25 18.56
N ALA A 82 -0.85 -6.14 19.83
CA ALA A 82 -0.03 -5.58 20.90
C ALA A 82 -0.31 -6.27 22.24
N ARG A 83 0.74 -6.69 22.96
CA ARG A 83 0.61 -7.29 24.30
C ARG A 83 0.60 -6.24 25.40
N ALA A 84 -0.28 -6.41 26.38
CA ALA A 84 -0.29 -5.59 27.59
C ALA A 84 1.07 -5.63 28.32
N SER A 85 1.65 -6.83 28.48
CA SER A 85 2.98 -7.07 29.10
C SER A 85 4.14 -6.30 28.48
N ASP A 86 3.99 -5.84 27.24
CA ASP A 86 5.04 -5.17 26.46
C ASP A 86 4.80 -3.63 26.44
N GLY A 87 3.75 -3.17 27.12
CA GLY A 87 3.27 -1.78 27.12
C GLY A 87 2.36 -1.46 25.94
N TYR A 88 1.64 -2.46 25.42
CA TYR A 88 0.93 -2.40 24.14
C TYR A 88 1.82 -1.86 23.00
N ALA A 89 3.00 -2.48 22.83
CA ALA A 89 3.80 -2.30 21.62
C ALA A 89 3.11 -2.98 20.44
N TRP A 90 2.56 -2.19 19.53
CA TRP A 90 1.91 -2.64 18.31
C TRP A 90 2.94 -3.02 17.25
N ARG A 91 2.66 -4.15 16.59
CA ARG A 91 3.38 -4.65 15.43
C ARG A 91 2.39 -5.27 14.45
N THR A 92 2.82 -5.47 13.21
CA THR A 92 2.11 -6.37 12.32
C THR A 92 2.27 -7.81 12.80
N ILE A 93 1.25 -8.62 12.55
CA ILE A 93 1.21 -10.06 12.79
C ILE A 93 1.28 -10.80 11.47
N THR A 94 0.57 -10.29 10.46
CA THR A 94 0.61 -10.74 9.08
C THR A 94 -0.09 -9.73 8.18
N SER A 95 0.23 -9.77 6.89
CA SER A 95 -0.48 -9.08 5.82
C SER A 95 -1.07 -10.14 4.89
N LEU A 96 -2.38 -10.11 4.66
CA LEU A 96 -3.11 -11.06 3.82
C LEU A 96 -3.39 -10.44 2.46
N ALA A 97 -2.82 -11.03 1.41
CA ALA A 97 -3.10 -10.68 0.02
C ALA A 97 -3.10 -11.96 -0.83
N GLU A 98 -3.67 -11.87 -2.03
CA GLU A 98 -3.52 -12.89 -3.06
C GLU A 98 -2.62 -12.33 -4.17
N PRO A 99 -1.53 -13.03 -4.55
CA PRO A 99 -0.66 -12.59 -5.65
C PRO A 99 -1.44 -12.45 -6.97
N GLY A 100 -1.25 -11.34 -7.67
CA GLY A 100 -1.88 -11.08 -8.98
C GLY A 100 -3.14 -10.22 -8.93
N PHE A 101 -3.59 -9.82 -7.74
CA PHE A 101 -4.72 -8.92 -7.56
C PHE A 101 -4.23 -7.48 -7.44
N GLU A 102 -4.50 -6.66 -8.45
CA GLU A 102 -4.41 -5.21 -8.32
C GLU A 102 -5.56 -4.69 -7.44
N ALA A 103 -5.30 -4.53 -6.14
CA ALA A 103 -6.20 -3.89 -5.18
C ALA A 103 -5.78 -2.44 -4.92
N ASP A 104 -6.70 -1.50 -5.03
CA ASP A 104 -6.49 -0.13 -4.56
C ASP A 104 -6.48 -0.05 -3.02
N GLN A 105 -7.22 -0.96 -2.40
CA GLN A 105 -7.24 -1.22 -0.97
C GLN A 105 -7.76 -2.64 -0.72
N TRP A 106 -7.12 -3.41 0.16
CA TRP A 106 -7.71 -4.62 0.72
C TRP A 106 -8.62 -4.28 1.92
N ILE A 107 -9.72 -5.00 2.05
CA ILE A 107 -10.75 -4.86 3.09
C ILE A 107 -11.08 -6.24 3.65
N GLY A 108 -11.74 -6.30 4.80
CA GLY A 108 -12.10 -7.57 5.41
C GLY A 108 -12.79 -7.47 6.76
N ASN A 109 -13.12 -8.65 7.29
CA ASN A 109 -13.72 -8.87 8.60
C ASN A 109 -12.90 -9.95 9.34
N ALA A 110 -12.78 -9.85 10.66
CA ALA A 110 -12.09 -10.85 11.47
C ALA A 110 -12.79 -11.08 12.81
N CYS A 111 -12.64 -12.27 13.37
CA CYS A 111 -13.06 -12.60 14.73
C CYS A 111 -12.02 -13.45 15.46
N ALA A 112 -11.88 -13.24 16.77
CA ALA A 112 -10.97 -14.01 17.61
C ALA A 112 -11.67 -15.24 18.21
N THR A 113 -10.96 -16.38 18.27
CA THR A 113 -11.42 -17.59 18.97
C THR A 113 -11.20 -17.50 20.48
N ALA A 114 -11.80 -18.40 21.24
CA ALA A 114 -11.90 -18.24 22.69
C ALA A 114 -10.59 -18.32 23.47
N SER A 115 -9.55 -18.98 22.94
CA SER A 115 -8.18 -18.92 23.48
C SER A 115 -7.55 -17.53 23.38
N GLY A 116 -8.04 -16.67 22.49
CA GLY A 116 -7.41 -15.41 22.12
C GLY A 116 -6.13 -15.56 21.30
N LYS A 117 -5.80 -16.78 20.84
CA LYS A 117 -4.58 -17.06 20.06
C LYS A 117 -4.82 -17.07 18.55
N LYS A 118 -6.04 -17.36 18.08
CA LYS A 118 -6.37 -17.40 16.65
C LYS A 118 -7.37 -16.32 16.27
N LEU A 119 -7.17 -15.75 15.09
CA LEU A 119 -8.24 -15.11 14.32
C LEU A 119 -8.71 -16.05 13.20
N VAL A 120 -9.99 -15.96 12.88
CA VAL A 120 -10.52 -16.34 11.56
C VAL A 120 -10.83 -15.05 10.81
N VAL A 121 -10.42 -14.98 9.54
CA VAL A 121 -10.41 -13.75 8.73
C VAL A 121 -11.07 -14.02 7.38
N THR A 122 -11.87 -13.06 6.91
CA THR A 122 -12.36 -12.92 5.53
C THR A 122 -11.79 -11.63 4.95
N TYR A 123 -11.20 -11.64 3.75
CA TYR A 123 -10.61 -10.45 3.11
C TYR A 123 -10.74 -10.48 1.58
N ALA A 124 -10.69 -9.30 0.96
CA ALA A 124 -10.76 -9.10 -0.49
C ALA A 124 -10.32 -7.67 -0.88
N PRO A 125 -10.02 -7.39 -2.17
CA PRO A 125 -9.99 -6.04 -2.73
C PRO A 125 -11.32 -5.28 -2.54
N ARG A 126 -11.23 -3.98 -2.25
CA ARG A 126 -12.37 -3.06 -2.02
C ARG A 126 -13.40 -3.08 -3.16
N THR A 127 -12.92 -3.18 -4.39
CA THR A 127 -13.72 -3.18 -5.62
C THR A 127 -14.76 -4.31 -5.68
N PHE A 128 -14.61 -5.39 -4.89
CA PHE A 128 -15.58 -6.48 -4.84
C PHE A 128 -16.91 -6.03 -4.25
N THR A 129 -16.90 -4.96 -3.44
CA THR A 129 -18.12 -4.34 -2.91
C THR A 129 -18.94 -3.58 -3.96
N ASN A 130 -18.49 -3.53 -5.23
CA ASN A 130 -19.24 -2.99 -6.36
C ASN A 130 -19.91 -4.09 -7.21
N LYS A 131 -19.64 -5.39 -7.00
CA LYS A 131 -20.26 -6.50 -7.74
C LYS A 131 -20.90 -7.52 -6.80
N VAL A 132 -22.17 -7.85 -7.03
CA VAL A 132 -23.00 -8.66 -6.11
C VAL A 132 -22.37 -10.03 -5.87
N GLU A 133 -21.91 -10.71 -6.92
CA GLU A 133 -21.35 -12.06 -6.84
C GLU A 133 -20.04 -12.09 -6.04
N LEU A 134 -19.21 -11.04 -6.18
CA LEU A 134 -17.94 -10.93 -5.46
C LEU A 134 -18.15 -10.56 -3.98
N PHE A 135 -19.15 -9.71 -3.69
CA PHE A 135 -19.56 -9.42 -2.32
C PHE A 135 -20.13 -10.67 -1.60
N GLU A 136 -20.92 -11.47 -2.30
CA GLU A 136 -21.66 -12.60 -1.71
C GLU A 136 -20.81 -13.87 -1.50
N ARG A 137 -19.76 -14.05 -2.31
CA ARG A 137 -18.95 -15.28 -2.32
C ARG A 137 -17.52 -15.13 -2.88
N GLY A 138 -16.99 -13.91 -3.00
CA GLY A 138 -15.62 -13.64 -3.47
C GLY A 138 -14.60 -13.38 -2.37
N GLY A 139 -14.99 -13.37 -1.09
CA GLY A 139 -14.07 -13.13 0.03
C GLY A 139 -13.19 -14.34 0.34
N PHE A 140 -11.87 -14.18 0.20
CA PHE A 140 -10.86 -15.16 0.62
C PHE A 140 -10.88 -15.33 2.13
N THR A 141 -10.45 -16.50 2.62
CA THR A 141 -10.51 -16.79 4.06
C THR A 141 -9.25 -17.46 4.59
N ALA A 142 -8.90 -17.13 5.83
CA ALA A 142 -7.70 -17.63 6.48
C ALA A 142 -7.89 -17.77 7.99
N THR A 143 -7.02 -18.57 8.60
CA THR A 143 -6.75 -18.55 10.03
C THR A 143 -5.40 -17.88 10.27
N VAL A 144 -5.31 -17.03 11.29
CA VAL A 144 -4.09 -16.29 11.67
C VAL A 144 -3.78 -16.56 13.13
N ASP A 145 -2.53 -16.86 13.45
CA ASP A 145 -2.06 -17.00 14.83
C ASP A 145 -1.49 -15.66 15.36
N LEU A 146 -2.10 -15.12 16.43
CA LEU A 146 -1.76 -13.81 17.00
C LEU A 146 -0.43 -13.78 17.76
N GLU A 147 0.12 -14.93 18.14
CA GLU A 147 1.42 -15.00 18.82
C GLU A 147 2.55 -15.08 17.79
N THR A 148 2.41 -15.97 16.81
CA THR A 148 3.46 -16.37 15.87
C THR A 148 3.38 -15.74 14.48
N GLY A 149 2.25 -15.13 14.10
CA GLY A 149 2.02 -14.65 12.74
C GLY A 149 1.71 -15.74 11.71
N ALA A 150 1.67 -17.01 12.12
CA ALA A 150 1.42 -18.13 11.21
C ALA A 150 0.03 -18.04 10.56
N VAL A 151 0.01 -17.98 9.24
CA VAL A 151 -1.22 -17.98 8.43
C VAL A 151 -1.46 -19.35 7.84
N LYS A 152 -2.73 -19.78 7.82
CA LYS A 152 -3.18 -20.84 6.95
C LYS A 152 -4.48 -20.43 6.26
N LYS A 153 -4.35 -20.17 4.97
CA LYS A 153 -5.43 -19.93 4.01
C LYS A 153 -6.37 -21.15 3.98
N LEU A 154 -7.68 -20.94 3.85
CA LEU A 154 -8.69 -21.99 3.95
C LEU A 154 -9.31 -22.32 2.59
N PRO A 155 -9.70 -23.59 2.32
CA PRO A 155 -10.40 -23.98 1.10
C PRO A 155 -11.90 -23.61 1.14
N VAL A 156 -12.24 -22.38 1.54
CA VAL A 156 -13.61 -21.81 1.39
C VAL A 156 -13.59 -20.32 1.01
N HIS A 157 -14.45 -19.92 0.06
CA HIS A 157 -14.78 -18.52 -0.19
C HIS A 157 -16.03 -18.11 0.59
N SER A 158 -16.15 -16.82 0.90
CA SER A 158 -17.13 -16.28 1.84
C SER A 158 -17.77 -14.99 1.35
N THR A 159 -18.88 -14.61 1.98
CA THR A 159 -19.41 -13.25 1.83
C THR A 159 -18.55 -12.25 2.61
N LEU A 160 -18.44 -11.04 2.08
CA LEU A 160 -17.85 -9.87 2.75
C LEU A 160 -18.79 -9.24 3.79
N ALA A 161 -20.04 -9.68 3.92
CA ALA A 161 -20.98 -9.14 4.90
C ALA A 161 -20.45 -9.21 6.34
N TYR A 162 -20.71 -8.16 7.14
CA TYR A 162 -20.19 -7.91 8.50
C TYR A 162 -20.25 -9.09 9.51
N TYR A 163 -21.10 -10.08 9.22
CA TYR A 163 -21.35 -11.23 10.08
C TYR A 163 -20.52 -12.47 9.73
N SER A 164 -19.69 -12.42 8.69
CA SER A 164 -18.76 -13.49 8.31
C SER A 164 -17.32 -13.00 8.45
N PRO A 165 -16.44 -13.69 9.22
CA PRO A 165 -16.69 -14.90 10.00
C PRO A 165 -17.36 -14.64 11.37
N GLY A 166 -18.05 -15.65 11.90
CA GLY A 166 -18.66 -15.63 13.25
C GLY A 166 -17.97 -16.61 14.22
N CYS A 167 -17.33 -16.10 15.27
CA CYS A 167 -16.63 -16.90 16.28
C CYS A 167 -17.53 -17.24 17.49
N GLY A 168 -17.28 -18.39 18.12
CA GLY A 168 -17.99 -18.86 19.32
C GLY A 168 -17.09 -19.00 20.56
N ASN A 169 -17.60 -19.66 21.60
CA ASN A 169 -16.91 -19.84 22.89
C ASN A 169 -15.90 -21.01 22.93
N GLY A 170 -15.21 -21.25 21.80
CA GLY A 170 -14.15 -22.24 21.65
C GLY A 170 -13.24 -21.92 20.47
N GLU A 171 -12.48 -22.90 19.98
CA GLU A 171 -11.62 -22.77 18.79
C GLU A 171 -12.36 -22.98 17.46
N SER A 172 -13.68 -22.82 17.45
CA SER A 172 -14.50 -22.90 16.24
C SER A 172 -15.04 -21.54 15.82
N ALA A 173 -15.10 -21.34 14.50
CA ALA A 173 -15.85 -20.27 13.86
C ALA A 173 -16.82 -20.84 12.80
N VAL A 174 -17.71 -20.00 12.29
CA VAL A 174 -18.53 -20.27 11.11
C VAL A 174 -18.24 -19.22 10.06
N ILE A 175 -17.86 -19.68 8.87
CA ILE A 175 -17.77 -18.86 7.66
C ILE A 175 -19.09 -18.98 6.92
N THR A 176 -19.62 -17.85 6.44
CA THR A 176 -20.84 -17.82 5.64
C THR A 176 -20.51 -17.58 4.17
N GLN A 177 -21.11 -18.38 3.29
CA GLN A 177 -21.12 -18.15 1.85
C GLN A 177 -22.56 -17.99 1.40
N LEU A 178 -22.84 -16.93 0.66
CA LEU A 178 -24.15 -16.70 0.06
C LEU A 178 -24.16 -17.26 -1.35
N ALA A 179 -25.34 -17.74 -1.75
CA ALA A 179 -25.67 -17.97 -3.14
C ALA A 179 -26.37 -16.72 -3.69
N THR A 180 -26.23 -16.46 -5.00
CA THR A 180 -26.89 -15.35 -5.72
C THR A 180 -28.40 -15.35 -5.52
N GLU A 181 -29.07 -14.25 -5.91
CA GLU A 181 -30.54 -14.13 -5.92
C GLU A 181 -31.25 -15.31 -6.63
N SER A 182 -30.52 -16.06 -7.47
CA SER A 182 -30.95 -17.26 -8.20
C SER A 182 -30.72 -18.62 -7.51
N LYS A 183 -29.96 -18.69 -6.40
CA LYS A 183 -29.50 -19.97 -5.79
C LYS A 183 -29.62 -20.10 -4.26
N GLY A 184 -30.23 -19.12 -3.60
CA GLY A 184 -31.09 -19.34 -2.43
C GLY A 184 -30.72 -20.39 -1.38
N LYS A 185 -29.44 -20.53 -1.06
CA LYS A 185 -28.99 -21.30 0.10
C LYS A 185 -27.92 -20.52 0.83
N THR A 186 -27.90 -20.62 2.15
CA THR A 186 -26.74 -20.19 2.91
C THR A 186 -25.87 -21.42 3.13
N ARG A 187 -24.62 -21.36 2.69
CA ARG A 187 -23.62 -22.37 3.04
C ARG A 187 -22.88 -21.90 4.29
N LEU A 188 -22.99 -22.68 5.35
CA LEU A 188 -22.27 -22.48 6.59
C LEU A 188 -21.12 -23.48 6.65
N PHE A 189 -19.89 -22.97 6.71
CA PHE A 189 -18.69 -23.77 6.86
C PHE A 189 -18.19 -23.62 8.30
N GLN A 190 -18.28 -24.69 9.10
CA GLN A 190 -17.66 -24.71 10.41
C GLN A 190 -16.14 -24.84 10.25
N VAL A 191 -15.39 -23.92 10.85
CA VAL A 191 -13.92 -23.90 10.85
C VAL A 191 -13.44 -24.35 12.22
N ASP A 192 -12.49 -25.27 12.25
CA ASP A 192 -11.60 -25.51 13.39
C ASP A 192 -10.36 -24.61 13.19
N ALA A 193 -10.21 -23.59 14.03
CA ALA A 193 -9.11 -22.62 13.92
C ALA A 193 -7.80 -23.15 14.53
N ALA A 194 -7.86 -24.17 15.38
CA ALA A 194 -6.68 -24.79 15.97
C ALA A 194 -6.03 -25.77 14.98
N ALA A 195 -6.84 -26.60 14.29
CA ALA A 195 -6.40 -27.43 13.17
C ALA A 195 -6.24 -26.64 11.86
N ALA A 196 -6.84 -25.45 11.78
CA ALA A 196 -6.96 -24.62 10.59
C ALA A 196 -7.55 -25.40 9.41
N THR A 197 -8.75 -25.94 9.62
CA THR A 197 -9.49 -26.74 8.63
C THR A 197 -10.97 -26.34 8.60
N SER A 198 -11.57 -26.37 7.42
CA SER A 198 -13.01 -26.17 7.21
C SER A 198 -13.73 -27.51 7.02
N ALA A 199 -14.86 -27.68 7.67
CA ALA A 199 -15.78 -28.79 7.42
C ALA A 199 -16.46 -28.65 6.04
N LYS A 200 -17.15 -29.72 5.60
CA LYS A 200 -18.04 -29.66 4.43
C LYS A 200 -19.15 -28.62 4.66
N PRO A 201 -19.65 -27.96 3.59
CA PRO A 201 -20.72 -26.98 3.72
C PRO A 201 -21.98 -27.61 4.31
N ILE A 202 -22.54 -26.95 5.33
CA ILE A 202 -23.90 -27.18 5.79
C ILE A 202 -24.79 -26.24 4.96
N GLU A 203 -25.55 -26.80 4.03
CA GLU A 203 -26.54 -26.03 3.26
C GLU A 203 -27.79 -25.77 4.10
N VAL A 204 -28.17 -24.51 4.26
CA VAL A 204 -29.36 -24.10 5.01
C VAL A 204 -30.30 -23.31 4.09
N SER A 205 -31.56 -23.70 4.07
CA SER A 205 -32.63 -22.92 3.44
C SER A 205 -32.93 -21.67 4.28
N GLY A 206 -33.01 -20.51 3.63
CA GLY A 206 -33.27 -19.20 4.26
C GLY A 206 -32.04 -18.27 4.22
N GLN A 207 -32.24 -16.94 4.28
CA GLN A 207 -31.13 -15.99 4.40
C GLN A 207 -30.63 -15.97 5.84
N VAL A 208 -29.91 -17.03 6.20
CA VAL A 208 -29.29 -17.18 7.50
C VAL A 208 -28.08 -16.25 7.60
N THR A 209 -28.08 -15.40 8.62
CA THR A 209 -27.01 -14.42 8.90
C THR A 209 -26.50 -14.56 10.33
N SER A 210 -25.38 -13.91 10.69
CA SER A 210 -24.84 -13.92 12.05
C SER A 210 -24.64 -15.31 12.66
N ALA A 211 -24.30 -16.30 11.83
CA ALA A 211 -24.08 -17.67 12.27
C ALA A 211 -22.83 -17.75 13.17
N ILE A 212 -23.01 -18.30 14.37
CA ILE A 212 -21.95 -18.52 15.37
C ILE A 212 -22.01 -19.97 15.89
N PRO A 213 -20.85 -20.61 16.13
CA PRO A 213 -20.82 -21.94 16.72
C PRO A 213 -21.08 -21.88 18.23
N THR A 214 -21.81 -22.86 18.74
CA THR A 214 -22.06 -23.06 20.17
C THR A 214 -21.83 -24.52 20.54
N LYS A 215 -21.78 -24.83 21.84
CA LYS A 215 -21.70 -26.22 22.35
C LYS A 215 -22.84 -27.12 21.85
N ASN A 216 -23.98 -26.54 21.46
CA ASN A 216 -25.18 -27.26 21.02
C ASN A 216 -25.41 -27.19 19.49
N GLY A 217 -24.36 -26.87 18.70
CA GLY A 217 -24.44 -26.66 17.26
C GLY A 217 -24.39 -25.18 16.86
N ILE A 218 -24.73 -24.85 15.62
CA ILE A 218 -24.67 -23.48 15.12
C ILE A 218 -25.96 -22.74 15.54
N VAL A 219 -25.82 -21.55 16.12
CA VAL A 219 -26.92 -20.59 16.31
C VAL A 219 -26.78 -19.49 15.27
N ALA A 220 -27.89 -19.08 14.66
CA ALA A 220 -27.89 -18.03 13.65
C ALA A 220 -29.19 -17.21 13.67
N ALA A 221 -29.18 -16.09 12.96
CA ALA A 221 -30.32 -15.21 12.77
C ALA A 221 -31.07 -15.56 11.47
N ASP A 222 -32.39 -15.57 11.56
CA ASP A 222 -33.35 -15.84 10.47
C ASP A 222 -34.66 -15.11 10.81
N ASN A 223 -35.44 -14.69 9.82
CA ASN A 223 -36.77 -14.06 9.91
C ASN A 223 -37.35 -13.77 11.34
N GLY A 224 -36.94 -12.67 11.97
CA GLY A 224 -37.50 -12.27 13.28
C GLY A 224 -37.30 -13.30 14.41
N ARG A 225 -36.28 -14.16 14.31
CA ARG A 225 -35.96 -15.22 15.27
C ARG A 225 -34.46 -15.53 15.33
N LEU A 226 -34.11 -16.27 16.39
CA LEU A 226 -32.93 -17.11 16.40
C LEU A 226 -33.32 -18.53 15.95
N ILE A 227 -32.40 -19.19 15.26
CA ILE A 227 -32.49 -20.61 14.89
C ILE A 227 -31.26 -21.38 15.36
N THR A 228 -31.42 -22.68 15.59
CA THR A 228 -30.31 -23.66 15.60
C THR A 228 -30.24 -24.37 14.27
N VAL A 229 -29.05 -24.53 13.71
CA VAL A 229 -28.78 -25.34 12.51
C VAL A 229 -28.02 -26.59 12.93
N ASP A 230 -28.53 -27.77 12.57
CA ASP A 230 -27.80 -29.03 12.78
C ASP A 230 -26.92 -29.42 11.58
N ALA A 231 -26.08 -30.45 11.76
CA ALA A 231 -25.10 -30.89 10.76
C ALA A 231 -25.71 -31.41 9.44
N LYS A 232 -27.04 -31.50 9.31
CA LYS A 232 -27.75 -31.82 8.07
C LYS A 232 -28.40 -30.60 7.41
N GLY A 233 -28.20 -29.40 7.96
CA GLY A 233 -28.81 -28.17 7.45
C GLY A 233 -30.21 -27.89 7.98
N ALA A 234 -30.75 -28.70 8.90
CA ALA A 234 -32.09 -28.50 9.41
C ALA A 234 -32.14 -27.32 10.40
N ALA A 235 -32.68 -26.19 9.96
CA ALA A 235 -32.98 -25.04 10.79
C ALA A 235 -34.18 -25.33 11.72
N ARG A 236 -34.02 -25.06 13.02
CA ARG A 236 -35.11 -25.15 14.02
C ARG A 236 -35.21 -23.84 14.78
N HIS A 237 -36.44 -23.36 14.99
CA HIS A 237 -36.70 -22.18 15.83
C HIS A 237 -36.13 -22.37 17.24
N LEU A 238 -35.35 -21.37 17.67
CA LEU A 238 -34.72 -21.31 18.98
C LEU A 238 -35.45 -20.31 19.88
N ALA A 239 -35.59 -19.05 19.42
CA ALA A 239 -36.23 -17.98 20.17
C ALA A 239 -36.87 -16.96 19.21
N LYS A 240 -38.01 -16.35 19.57
CA LYS A 240 -38.60 -15.25 18.79
C LYS A 240 -37.97 -13.92 19.22
N THR A 241 -37.66 -13.06 18.26
CA THR A 241 -37.14 -11.71 18.47
C THR A 241 -38.12 -10.67 17.91
N SER A 242 -37.84 -9.38 18.09
CA SER A 242 -38.73 -8.32 17.58
C SER A 242 -38.48 -8.01 16.11
N SER A 243 -37.25 -8.21 15.67
CA SER A 243 -36.80 -8.08 14.29
C SER A 243 -35.67 -9.08 14.01
N LEU A 244 -35.08 -9.08 12.80
CA LEU A 244 -33.94 -9.94 12.50
C LEU A 244 -32.73 -9.61 13.41
N PRO A 245 -32.24 -10.57 14.22
CA PRO A 245 -31.09 -10.36 15.09
C PRO A 245 -29.77 -10.12 14.34
N PHE A 246 -28.88 -9.33 14.92
CA PHE A 246 -27.57 -9.00 14.33
C PHE A 246 -26.47 -8.89 15.40
N TYR A 247 -25.20 -9.00 14.97
CA TYR A 247 -24.00 -9.08 15.84
C TYR A 247 -24.12 -10.11 16.98
N LEU A 248 -24.50 -11.34 16.65
CA LEU A 248 -24.59 -12.43 17.63
C LEU A 248 -23.21 -12.72 18.26
N ARG A 249 -23.20 -12.98 19.58
CA ARG A 249 -22.01 -13.34 20.38
C ARG A 249 -22.39 -14.44 21.37
N THR A 250 -21.57 -15.48 21.49
CA THR A 250 -21.66 -16.41 22.63
C THR A 250 -21.05 -15.77 23.88
N ASP A 251 -21.72 -15.89 25.02
CA ASP A 251 -21.12 -15.60 26.31
C ASP A 251 -20.51 -16.85 26.98
N SER A 252 -19.72 -16.65 28.04
CA SER A 252 -19.01 -17.72 28.74
C SER A 252 -19.90 -18.63 29.60
N ASP A 253 -21.14 -18.21 29.93
CA ASP A 253 -22.14 -19.10 30.57
C ASP A 253 -22.79 -20.06 29.54
N GLY A 254 -22.55 -19.83 28.24
CA GLY A 254 -23.20 -20.56 27.14
C GLY A 254 -24.50 -19.92 26.65
N GLY A 255 -24.79 -18.69 27.07
CA GLY A 255 -25.84 -17.86 26.50
C GLY A 255 -25.44 -17.27 25.15
N VAL A 256 -26.42 -16.67 24.46
CA VAL A 256 -26.20 -15.90 23.23
C VAL A 256 -26.73 -14.50 23.43
N VAL A 257 -25.86 -13.51 23.28
CA VAL A 257 -26.16 -12.08 23.35
C VAL A 257 -26.14 -11.51 21.92
N PHE A 258 -27.08 -10.63 21.60
CA PHE A 258 -27.26 -10.09 20.25
C PHE A 258 -27.90 -8.70 20.27
N LEU A 259 -27.83 -7.99 19.15
CA LEU A 259 -28.65 -6.81 18.92
C LEU A 259 -29.95 -7.18 18.20
N ASP A 260 -31.02 -6.55 18.64
CA ASP A 260 -32.35 -6.53 18.04
C ASP A 260 -32.75 -5.07 17.77
N SER A 261 -33.86 -4.84 17.06
CA SER A 261 -34.36 -3.50 16.73
C SER A 261 -35.88 -3.40 16.85
N GLU A 262 -36.36 -2.26 17.34
CA GLU A 262 -37.78 -1.89 17.42
C GLU A 262 -37.92 -0.41 17.00
N GLY A 263 -38.24 -0.17 15.73
CA GLY A 263 -38.17 1.16 15.12
C GLY A 263 -36.77 1.77 15.25
N GLU A 264 -36.69 3.02 15.69
CA GLU A 264 -35.44 3.78 15.88
C GLU A 264 -34.64 3.39 17.14
N LYS A 265 -34.96 2.26 17.77
CA LYS A 265 -34.22 1.73 18.94
C LYS A 265 -33.55 0.42 18.61
N SER A 266 -32.33 0.25 19.15
CA SER A 266 -31.71 -1.06 19.27
C SER A 266 -31.81 -1.56 20.71
N LEU A 267 -31.92 -2.87 20.85
CA LEU A 267 -32.00 -3.57 22.13
C LEU A 267 -30.87 -4.61 22.19
N VAL A 268 -30.06 -4.56 23.25
CA VAL A 268 -29.18 -5.70 23.58
C VAL A 268 -30.05 -6.75 24.23
N ARG A 269 -30.08 -7.95 23.64
CA ARG A 269 -30.89 -9.08 24.10
C ARG A 269 -30.03 -10.31 24.36
N ARG A 270 -30.49 -11.16 25.28
CA ARG A 270 -29.83 -12.43 25.65
C ARG A 270 -30.83 -13.56 25.78
N ILE A 271 -30.46 -14.73 25.24
CA ILE A 271 -30.99 -16.03 25.67
C ILE A 271 -29.98 -16.68 26.61
N ASP A 272 -30.43 -17.18 27.77
CA ASP A 272 -29.51 -17.72 28.79
C ASP A 272 -28.95 -19.10 28.41
N GLN A 273 -29.67 -19.89 27.61
CA GLN A 273 -29.28 -21.23 27.16
C GLN A 273 -29.80 -21.49 25.74
N VAL A 274 -29.04 -22.25 24.94
CA VAL A 274 -29.45 -22.70 23.60
C VAL A 274 -30.40 -23.89 23.72
N ALA A 275 -31.70 -23.59 23.91
CA ALA A 275 -32.81 -24.56 24.00
C ALA A 275 -34.05 -24.08 23.23
N LYS A 276 -34.87 -25.02 22.72
CA LYS A 276 -36.09 -24.71 21.96
C LYS A 276 -37.06 -23.81 22.74
N ASN A 277 -37.56 -22.75 22.10
CA ASN A 277 -38.40 -21.71 22.71
C ASN A 277 -37.70 -20.99 23.89
N ALA A 278 -36.39 -20.73 23.80
CA ALA A 278 -35.65 -20.00 24.82
C ALA A 278 -36.28 -18.61 25.08
N PRO A 279 -36.47 -18.22 26.36
CA PRO A 279 -36.93 -16.88 26.70
C PRO A 279 -35.85 -15.85 26.37
N VAL A 280 -36.26 -14.73 25.76
CA VAL A 280 -35.37 -13.62 25.42
C VAL A 280 -35.49 -12.53 26.48
N SER A 281 -34.37 -12.20 27.11
CA SER A 281 -34.26 -11.07 28.04
C SER A 281 -33.72 -9.83 27.31
N THR A 282 -34.17 -8.64 27.69
CA THR A 282 -33.55 -7.38 27.27
C THR A 282 -32.57 -6.94 28.35
N LEU A 283 -31.33 -6.62 27.97
CA LEU A 283 -30.27 -6.19 28.87
C LEU A 283 -30.03 -4.68 28.82
N ALA A 284 -30.21 -4.06 27.66
CA ALA A 284 -30.13 -2.61 27.48
C ALA A 284 -30.92 -2.16 26.25
N THR A 285 -31.26 -0.86 26.20
CA THR A 285 -31.86 -0.21 25.04
C THR A 285 -31.17 1.13 24.78
N GLY A 286 -31.07 1.52 23.51
CA GLY A 286 -30.53 2.81 23.09
C GLY A 286 -30.91 3.16 21.65
N PRO A 287 -30.47 4.31 21.12
CA PRO A 287 -30.73 4.72 19.75
C PRO A 287 -30.17 3.70 18.75
N LEU A 288 -30.92 3.38 17.70
CA LEU A 288 -30.56 2.33 16.73
C LEU A 288 -29.14 2.51 16.18
N THR A 289 -28.75 3.74 15.84
CA THR A 289 -27.45 4.05 15.21
C THR A 289 -26.33 4.36 16.20
N GLU A 290 -26.59 4.41 17.52
CA GLU A 290 -25.59 4.75 18.54
C GLU A 290 -25.24 3.57 19.48
N LEU A 291 -26.01 2.49 19.48
CA LEU A 291 -25.79 1.30 20.31
C LEU A 291 -24.97 0.24 19.56
N GLY A 292 -24.00 -0.38 20.25
CA GLY A 292 -23.15 -1.44 19.72
C GLY A 292 -22.98 -2.61 20.68
N LEU A 293 -22.41 -3.71 20.15
CA LEU A 293 -22.12 -4.92 20.88
C LEU A 293 -20.79 -5.52 20.39
N THR A 294 -19.91 -5.82 21.32
CA THR A 294 -18.60 -6.44 21.06
C THR A 294 -18.31 -7.49 22.13
N ALA A 295 -17.25 -8.28 21.98
CA ALA A 295 -16.87 -9.30 22.97
C ALA A 295 -15.35 -9.47 23.02
N SER A 296 -14.83 -9.81 24.21
CA SER A 296 -13.48 -10.34 24.34
C SER A 296 -13.48 -11.85 24.07
N ALA A 297 -12.33 -12.39 23.67
CA ALA A 297 -12.19 -13.81 23.28
C ALA A 297 -12.71 -14.77 24.36
N ASN A 298 -12.43 -14.50 25.64
CA ASN A 298 -12.90 -15.31 26.76
C ASN A 298 -14.43 -15.34 27.01
N GLY A 299 -15.25 -14.78 26.11
CA GLY A 299 -16.71 -14.86 26.17
C GLY A 299 -17.37 -13.82 27.09
N LYS A 300 -16.66 -12.75 27.46
CA LYS A 300 -17.29 -11.59 28.11
C LYS A 300 -17.78 -10.61 27.04
N VAL A 301 -19.07 -10.28 27.10
CA VAL A 301 -19.74 -9.42 26.11
C VAL A 301 -19.83 -7.99 26.65
N PHE A 302 -19.58 -7.01 25.78
CA PHE A 302 -19.56 -5.59 26.12
C PHE A 302 -20.58 -4.81 25.29
N ILE A 303 -21.44 -4.08 25.99
CA ILE A 303 -22.38 -3.10 25.44
C ILE A 303 -21.60 -1.81 25.21
N THR A 304 -21.54 -1.34 23.98
CA THR A 304 -20.75 -0.17 23.54
C THR A 304 -21.66 0.96 23.03
N GLY A 305 -21.13 2.18 22.97
CA GLY A 305 -21.88 3.34 22.55
C GLY A 305 -22.94 3.80 23.56
N LYS A 306 -24.02 4.40 23.07
CA LYS A 306 -25.02 5.10 23.89
C LYS A 306 -26.18 4.20 24.29
N THR A 307 -26.57 4.30 25.55
CA THR A 307 -27.67 3.55 26.16
C THR A 307 -28.62 4.51 26.87
N ASP A 308 -29.92 4.34 26.63
CA ASP A 308 -30.98 5.08 27.33
C ASP A 308 -31.37 4.36 28.63
N LYS A 309 -31.34 3.02 28.60
CA LYS A 309 -31.64 2.15 29.75
C LYS A 309 -30.72 0.95 29.75
N ILE A 310 -30.29 0.52 30.93
CA ILE A 310 -29.57 -0.72 31.17
C ILE A 310 -30.27 -1.43 32.33
N GLU A 311 -30.61 -2.70 32.15
CA GLU A 311 -31.19 -3.56 33.19
C GLU A 311 -30.09 -4.17 34.08
N LYS A 312 -30.44 -5.05 35.02
CA LYS A 312 -29.44 -5.80 35.78
C LYS A 312 -28.71 -6.79 34.85
N LEU A 313 -27.48 -6.44 34.48
CA LEU A 313 -26.62 -7.29 33.65
C LEU A 313 -26.17 -8.56 34.39
N PRO A 314 -26.09 -9.73 33.71
CA PRO A 314 -25.38 -10.90 34.22
C PRO A 314 -23.87 -10.65 34.25
N ALA A 315 -23.11 -11.39 35.07
CA ALA A 315 -21.68 -11.14 35.29
C ALA A 315 -20.82 -11.22 34.01
N VAL A 316 -21.28 -11.99 33.02
CA VAL A 316 -20.63 -12.15 31.70
C VAL A 316 -20.92 -11.02 30.71
N VAL A 317 -21.77 -10.05 31.07
CA VAL A 317 -22.08 -8.85 30.25
C VAL A 317 -21.72 -7.58 31.01
N ALA A 318 -21.01 -6.66 30.37
CA ALA A 318 -20.66 -5.36 30.94
C ALA A 318 -21.01 -4.20 29.99
N ARG A 319 -21.08 -2.97 30.51
CA ARG A 319 -21.07 -1.75 29.68
C ARG A 319 -19.62 -1.26 29.56
N ALA A 320 -19.21 -0.85 28.36
CA ALA A 320 -17.97 -0.13 28.12
C ALA A 320 -18.25 1.29 27.62
N ASP A 321 -17.56 2.29 28.18
CA ASP A 321 -17.65 3.70 27.78
C ASP A 321 -16.75 4.00 26.56
N VAL A 322 -17.12 3.43 25.42
CA VAL A 322 -16.36 3.46 24.17
C VAL A 322 -17.31 3.59 22.96
N PRO A 323 -16.86 4.10 21.80
CA PRO A 323 -17.65 4.13 20.56
C PRO A 323 -18.27 2.78 20.19
N LYS A 324 -19.42 2.79 19.50
CA LYS A 324 -20.19 1.57 19.19
C LYS A 324 -19.37 0.51 18.44
N SER A 325 -18.46 0.95 17.57
CA SER A 325 -17.61 0.15 16.68
C SER A 325 -16.31 -0.35 17.33
N SER A 326 -16.11 -0.15 18.64
CA SER A 326 -14.83 -0.50 19.28
C SER A 326 -14.59 -2.01 19.36
N THR A 327 -13.37 -2.43 19.02
CA THR A 327 -12.90 -3.82 19.15
C THR A 327 -12.26 -4.03 20.51
N MET A 328 -12.67 -5.08 21.22
CA MET A 328 -12.06 -5.46 22.50
C MET A 328 -10.84 -6.35 22.29
N SER A 329 -9.81 -6.07 23.08
CA SER A 329 -8.71 -6.99 23.37
C SER A 329 -9.21 -8.36 23.88
N VAL A 330 -8.33 -9.36 23.80
CA VAL A 330 -8.58 -10.77 24.15
C VAL A 330 -9.19 -10.97 25.53
N GLN A 331 -8.86 -10.12 26.52
CA GLN A 331 -9.42 -10.13 27.87
C GLN A 331 -10.32 -8.92 28.17
N GLY A 332 -10.45 -7.98 27.23
CA GLY A 332 -11.22 -6.74 27.39
C GLY A 332 -10.58 -5.74 28.36
N GLN A 333 -9.25 -5.71 28.46
CA GLN A 333 -8.52 -4.72 29.27
C GLN A 333 -8.23 -3.42 28.48
N LEU A 334 -8.17 -3.50 27.16
CA LEU A 334 -8.10 -2.36 26.23
C LEU A 334 -9.17 -2.48 25.14
N ALA A 335 -9.75 -1.36 24.72
CA ALA A 335 -10.65 -1.25 23.58
C ALA A 335 -9.98 -0.40 22.49
N VAL A 336 -9.82 -0.95 21.29
CA VAL A 336 -9.44 -0.18 20.10
C VAL A 336 -10.66 0.60 19.66
N THR A 337 -10.58 1.93 19.72
CA THR A 337 -11.72 2.84 19.49
C THR A 337 -11.74 3.40 18.07
N LYS A 338 -10.58 3.46 17.40
CA LYS A 338 -10.46 3.92 16.01
C LYS A 338 -9.18 3.41 15.36
N VAL A 339 -9.24 3.15 14.05
CA VAL A 339 -8.10 2.87 13.19
C VAL A 339 -8.23 3.70 11.93
N GLN A 340 -7.18 4.41 11.51
CA GLN A 340 -7.18 5.27 10.32
C GLN A 340 -5.75 5.44 9.78
N ARG A 341 -5.59 5.85 8.51
CA ARG A 341 -4.26 6.26 8.00
C ARG A 341 -3.69 7.43 8.81
N ALA A 342 -2.39 7.40 9.07
CA ALA A 342 -1.64 8.45 9.76
C ALA A 342 -1.25 9.57 8.78
N LYS A 343 -1.23 10.82 9.27
CA LYS A 343 -0.89 11.99 8.44
C LYS A 343 0.60 12.33 8.55
N THR A 344 1.43 11.54 7.87
CA THR A 344 2.91 11.70 7.80
C THR A 344 3.35 12.55 6.61
N GLN A 345 4.57 13.10 6.64
CA GLN A 345 5.14 13.91 5.54
C GLN A 345 5.78 13.07 4.42
N GLU A 346 6.16 11.83 4.71
CA GLU A 346 6.93 10.95 3.81
C GLU A 346 6.05 9.96 3.05
N GLN A 347 4.93 10.42 2.47
CA GLN A 347 4.12 9.58 1.58
C GLN A 347 4.79 9.45 0.20
N SER A 348 5.78 8.56 0.11
CA SER A 348 6.38 8.11 -1.15
C SER A 348 5.64 6.89 -1.71
N THR A 349 5.09 7.09 -2.92
CA THR A 349 4.38 6.16 -3.82
C THR A 349 3.09 5.49 -3.31
N PRO A 350 2.10 5.24 -4.20
CA PRO A 350 0.90 4.45 -3.88
C PRO A 350 1.14 2.96 -3.65
N GLU A 351 2.33 2.45 -3.99
CA GLU A 351 2.69 1.03 -3.86
C GLU A 351 3.08 0.65 -2.43
N ALA A 352 3.56 1.59 -1.62
CA ALA A 352 4.06 1.31 -0.28
C ALA A 352 2.92 1.09 0.73
N ALA A 353 3.18 0.24 1.74
CA ALA A 353 2.33 0.12 2.92
C ALA A 353 2.13 1.49 3.57
N GLN A 354 0.94 1.75 4.12
CA GLN A 354 0.54 3.08 4.59
C GLN A 354 0.54 3.12 6.12
N PRO A 355 1.23 4.09 6.76
CA PRO A 355 1.26 4.15 8.22
C PRO A 355 -0.14 4.39 8.79
N VAL A 356 -0.44 3.70 9.89
CA VAL A 356 -1.77 3.65 10.51
C VAL A 356 -1.71 4.18 11.93
N ARG A 357 -2.67 5.03 12.27
CA ARG A 357 -2.90 5.55 13.62
C ARG A 357 -4.00 4.72 14.30
N VAL A 358 -3.64 4.05 15.38
CA VAL A 358 -4.53 3.24 16.23
C VAL A 358 -4.85 4.04 17.49
N GLU A 359 -6.12 4.39 17.71
CA GLU A 359 -6.61 5.01 18.93
C GLU A 359 -7.32 3.96 19.81
N ALA A 360 -7.12 4.05 21.12
CA ALA A 360 -7.66 3.10 22.08
C ALA A 360 -8.02 3.74 23.42
N LYS A 361 -8.91 3.10 24.18
CA LYS A 361 -9.18 3.40 25.59
C LYS A 361 -8.86 2.19 26.46
N VAL A 362 -8.08 2.38 27.51
CA VAL A 362 -7.74 1.36 28.50
C VAL A 362 -8.91 1.20 29.47
N ALA A 363 -9.49 0.02 29.56
CA ALA A 363 -10.68 -0.26 30.36
C ALA A 363 -10.40 -0.29 31.88
N THR A 364 -9.16 -0.58 32.29
CA THR A 364 -8.76 -0.62 33.72
C THR A 364 -8.58 0.77 34.33
N THR A 365 -8.12 1.76 33.55
CA THR A 365 -7.80 3.12 34.02
C THR A 365 -8.76 4.19 33.48
N GLY A 366 -9.52 3.88 32.43
CA GLY A 366 -10.36 4.82 31.68
C GLY A 366 -9.60 5.82 30.82
N LYS A 367 -8.28 5.63 30.64
CA LYS A 367 -7.39 6.55 29.91
C LYS A 367 -7.35 6.23 28.42
N ASP A 368 -7.23 7.28 27.60
CA ASP A 368 -7.03 7.14 26.16
C ASP A 368 -5.53 6.96 25.82
N ALA A 369 -5.25 6.23 24.74
CA ALA A 369 -3.94 5.98 24.18
C ALA A 369 -4.00 6.06 22.65
N ALA A 370 -2.89 6.41 22.00
CA ALA A 370 -2.77 6.41 20.55
C ALA A 370 -1.37 5.97 20.13
N PHE A 371 -1.29 5.27 19.01
CA PHE A 371 -0.09 4.63 18.48
C PHE A 371 -0.01 4.87 16.97
N THR A 372 1.20 4.96 16.42
CA THR A 372 1.44 4.89 14.97
C THR A 372 2.19 3.60 14.65
N VAL A 373 1.77 2.91 13.59
CA VAL A 373 2.27 1.58 13.18
C VAL A 373 2.34 1.55 11.66
N LEU A 374 3.46 1.14 11.06
CA LEU A 374 3.47 0.78 9.64
C LEU A 374 3.08 -0.71 9.46
N PRO A 375 2.16 -1.05 8.55
CA PRO A 375 1.82 -2.44 8.29
C PRO A 375 2.86 -3.20 7.41
N GLU A 376 3.99 -3.61 7.98
CA GLU A 376 4.97 -4.48 7.27
C GLU A 376 4.40 -5.87 6.88
N ALA A 377 4.89 -6.49 5.81
CA ALA A 377 4.37 -7.74 5.26
C ALA A 377 5.20 -8.99 5.65
N GLU A 378 5.41 -9.17 6.97
CA GLU A 378 6.39 -10.11 7.54
C GLU A 378 6.16 -11.62 7.30
N SER A 379 5.07 -12.08 6.66
CA SER A 379 4.69 -13.52 6.65
C SER A 379 4.54 -14.12 5.25
N GLU A 380 5.38 -15.13 4.93
CA GLU A 380 5.29 -15.87 3.65
C GLU A 380 3.93 -16.56 3.46
N GLY A 381 3.28 -17.00 4.56
CA GLY A 381 1.96 -17.63 4.51
C GLY A 381 0.79 -16.67 4.26
N GLY A 382 0.95 -15.37 4.53
CA GLY A 382 -0.06 -14.35 4.26
C GLY A 382 -0.23 -14.04 2.78
N LEU A 383 0.85 -14.24 2.02
CA LEU A 383 0.96 -14.00 0.57
C LEU A 383 0.90 -15.30 -0.24
N ALA A 384 0.87 -16.46 0.42
CA ALA A 384 0.62 -17.73 -0.25
C ALA A 384 -0.81 -17.72 -0.84
N PRO A 385 -1.02 -18.15 -2.10
CA PRO A 385 -2.35 -18.26 -2.70
C PRO A 385 -3.34 -19.08 -1.85
N SER A 386 -4.60 -18.67 -1.86
CA SER A 386 -5.72 -19.38 -1.22
C SER A 386 -5.86 -20.83 -1.74
N PRO A 387 -6.27 -21.83 -0.94
CA PRO A 387 -6.63 -23.17 -1.44
C PRO A 387 -8.00 -23.25 -2.13
N GLN A 388 -8.87 -22.23 -1.99
CA GLN A 388 -9.86 -21.95 -3.05
C GLN A 388 -9.24 -21.26 -4.23
N LEU A 389 -7.94 -21.46 -4.38
CA LEU A 389 -7.17 -21.52 -5.58
C LEU A 389 -6.31 -22.86 -5.44
N SER A 390 -6.78 -24.03 -5.92
CA SER A 390 -6.06 -25.33 -6.19
C SER A 390 -6.63 -26.38 -7.24
N THR A 391 -7.80 -26.20 -7.91
CA THR A 391 -8.53 -27.14 -8.83
C THR A 391 -9.65 -26.49 -9.75
N ALA A 392 -9.43 -26.22 -11.06
CA ALA A 392 -10.44 -25.91 -12.11
C ALA A 392 -9.79 -25.90 -13.53
N SER A 393 -10.32 -26.71 -14.46
CA SER A 393 -9.75 -26.88 -15.81
C SER A 393 -10.75 -26.48 -16.91
N GLY A 394 -10.42 -25.46 -17.71
CA GLY A 394 -11.12 -25.11 -18.94
C GLY A 394 -10.12 -24.92 -20.08
N GLU A 395 -10.48 -25.35 -21.29
CA GLU A 395 -9.63 -25.19 -22.47
C GLU A 395 -9.38 -23.72 -22.79
N MET A 396 -8.10 -23.34 -22.93
CA MET A 396 -7.66 -21.99 -23.26
C MET A 396 -6.64 -22.02 -24.40
N THR A 397 -6.74 -21.06 -25.31
CA THR A 397 -5.87 -20.93 -26.48
C THR A 397 -4.58 -20.19 -26.13
N ALA A 398 -3.43 -20.86 -26.20
CA ALA A 398 -2.12 -20.21 -26.11
C ALA A 398 -1.73 -19.57 -27.46
N ALA A 399 -1.35 -18.28 -27.48
CA ALA A 399 -0.80 -17.62 -28.67
C ALA A 399 0.05 -16.36 -28.40
N GLY A 400 0.29 -15.98 -27.13
CA GLY A 400 1.09 -14.79 -26.81
C GLY A 400 2.54 -14.90 -27.30
N SER A 401 3.14 -13.76 -27.65
CA SER A 401 4.58 -13.69 -27.93
C SER A 401 5.36 -13.39 -26.64
N PRO A 402 6.49 -14.08 -26.38
CA PRO A 402 7.37 -13.83 -25.23
C PRO A 402 8.16 -12.53 -25.38
N ASN A 403 8.16 -11.91 -26.56
CA ASN A 403 9.07 -10.83 -26.94
C ASN A 403 8.35 -9.49 -27.18
N THR A 404 7.09 -9.36 -26.74
CA THR A 404 6.31 -8.12 -26.86
C THR A 404 5.47 -7.92 -25.61
N PRO A 405 5.38 -6.68 -25.09
CA PRO A 405 4.51 -6.38 -23.94
C PRO A 405 3.02 -6.42 -24.33
N LEU A 406 2.70 -6.35 -25.63
CA LEU A 406 1.32 -6.44 -26.13
C LEU A 406 0.73 -7.85 -26.00
N ASP A 407 -0.57 -7.88 -25.78
CA ASP A 407 -1.39 -9.09 -25.75
C ASP A 407 -2.34 -9.09 -26.95
N ALA A 408 -1.96 -9.80 -28.01
CA ALA A 408 -2.70 -9.80 -29.27
C ALA A 408 -4.08 -10.48 -29.12
N GLU A 409 -4.11 -11.51 -28.28
CA GLU A 409 -5.28 -12.34 -27.95
C GLU A 409 -6.34 -11.59 -27.10
N ALA A 410 -6.02 -10.43 -26.53
CA ALA A 410 -6.89 -9.72 -25.61
C ALA A 410 -8.24 -9.37 -26.22
N LYS A 411 -9.35 -9.56 -25.49
CA LYS A 411 -10.70 -9.14 -25.97
C LYS A 411 -11.01 -7.67 -25.76
N CYS A 412 -10.34 -7.00 -24.83
CA CYS A 412 -10.57 -5.58 -24.57
C CYS A 412 -10.00 -4.71 -25.70
N ALA A 413 -10.70 -3.62 -26.05
CA ALA A 413 -10.41 -2.84 -27.25
C ALA A 413 -9.05 -2.13 -27.21
N ILE A 414 -8.60 -1.71 -26.03
CA ILE A 414 -7.41 -0.89 -25.81
C ILE A 414 -6.38 -1.70 -25.00
N PRO A 415 -5.14 -1.88 -25.51
CA PRO A 415 -4.12 -2.69 -24.85
C PRO A 415 -3.64 -2.04 -23.54
N ARG A 416 -3.23 -2.87 -22.57
CA ARG A 416 -2.67 -2.42 -21.29
C ARG A 416 -1.22 -1.93 -21.44
N ASN A 417 -0.33 -2.76 -22.01
CA ASN A 417 1.11 -2.51 -22.06
C ASN A 417 1.59 -2.08 -23.47
N ASP A 418 0.89 -1.14 -24.12
CA ASP A 418 1.36 -0.53 -25.38
C ASP A 418 2.24 0.69 -25.08
N ALA A 419 3.52 0.60 -25.43
CA ALA A 419 4.50 1.67 -25.24
C ALA A 419 4.10 2.98 -25.94
N ASN A 420 3.31 2.91 -27.01
CA ASN A 420 2.83 4.08 -27.76
C ASN A 420 1.58 4.70 -27.15
N LEU A 421 1.07 4.14 -26.03
CA LEU A 421 -0.17 4.56 -25.41
C LEU A 421 -0.05 4.60 -23.89
N GLN A 422 0.36 5.75 -23.38
CA GLN A 422 0.23 6.07 -21.97
C GLN A 422 -0.99 6.97 -21.72
N VAL A 423 -1.81 6.60 -20.74
CA VAL A 423 -2.98 7.36 -20.29
C VAL A 423 -2.58 8.34 -19.20
N TYR A 424 -3.01 9.59 -19.32
CA TYR A 424 -2.71 10.66 -18.36
C TYR A 424 -3.62 10.58 -17.12
N GLN A 425 -3.02 10.58 -15.92
CA GLN A 425 -3.77 10.66 -14.67
C GLN A 425 -4.16 12.12 -14.36
N PRO A 426 -5.46 12.48 -14.36
CA PRO A 426 -5.89 13.82 -14.00
C PRO A 426 -5.64 14.15 -12.53
N THR A 427 -5.49 15.44 -12.24
CA THR A 427 -5.60 15.95 -10.87
C THR A 427 -7.05 15.90 -10.40
N PRO A 428 -7.34 15.77 -9.09
CA PRO A 428 -8.72 15.82 -8.59
C PRO A 428 -9.47 17.10 -9.01
N ARG A 429 -8.75 18.22 -9.13
CA ARG A 429 -9.27 19.49 -9.69
C ARG A 429 -9.65 19.38 -11.17
N GLN A 430 -8.86 18.69 -12.00
CA GLN A 430 -9.22 18.41 -13.40
C GLN A 430 -10.48 17.52 -13.48
N VAL A 431 -10.63 16.55 -12.56
CA VAL A 431 -11.83 15.70 -12.49
C VAL A 431 -13.08 16.49 -12.11
N GLU A 432 -13.01 17.32 -11.05
CA GLU A 432 -14.11 18.19 -10.62
C GLU A 432 -14.55 19.15 -11.74
N TRP A 433 -13.59 19.80 -12.43
CA TRP A 433 -13.87 20.64 -13.60
C TRP A 433 -14.58 19.87 -14.73
N ALA A 434 -14.13 18.66 -15.05
CA ALA A 434 -14.73 17.88 -16.13
C ALA A 434 -16.15 17.43 -15.79
N VAL A 435 -16.43 17.05 -14.53
CA VAL A 435 -17.79 16.72 -14.09
C VAL A 435 -18.69 17.95 -14.12
N ASP A 436 -18.27 19.06 -13.52
CA ASP A 436 -19.03 20.31 -13.44
C ASP A 436 -19.47 20.81 -14.83
N TYR A 437 -18.58 20.71 -15.83
CA TYR A 437 -18.86 21.02 -17.23
C TYR A 437 -19.73 19.96 -17.91
N ALA A 438 -19.51 18.68 -17.65
CA ALA A 438 -20.27 17.59 -18.28
C ALA A 438 -21.75 17.65 -17.90
N VAL A 439 -22.06 17.86 -16.63
CA VAL A 439 -23.45 17.86 -16.15
C VAL A 439 -24.26 19.04 -16.68
N THR A 440 -23.63 20.15 -17.05
CA THR A 440 -24.28 21.30 -17.71
C THR A 440 -24.28 21.22 -19.24
N GLY A 441 -23.74 20.16 -19.84
CA GLY A 441 -23.60 20.02 -21.29
C GLY A 441 -22.51 20.90 -21.92
N GLY A 442 -21.61 21.45 -21.10
CA GLY A 442 -20.55 22.39 -21.49
C GLY A 442 -19.20 21.74 -21.79
N LEU A 443 -19.04 20.41 -21.65
CA LEU A 443 -17.76 19.71 -21.84
C LEU A 443 -17.44 19.49 -23.35
N ASN A 444 -17.43 20.60 -24.07
CA ASN A 444 -17.21 20.72 -25.51
C ASN A 444 -15.79 21.19 -25.84
N ILE A 445 -14.83 21.00 -24.91
CA ILE A 445 -13.43 21.33 -25.14
C ILE A 445 -12.88 20.59 -26.37
N GLN A 446 -12.27 21.32 -27.28
CA GLN A 446 -11.59 20.72 -28.42
C GLN A 446 -10.32 20.00 -27.94
N ARG A 447 -10.29 18.68 -28.14
CA ARG A 447 -9.07 17.87 -28.11
C ARG A 447 -8.50 17.87 -29.52
N GLU A 448 -7.26 18.33 -29.67
CA GLU A 448 -6.53 18.25 -30.95
C GLU A 448 -6.30 16.79 -31.36
N ALA A 449 -6.02 16.57 -32.66
CA ALA A 449 -5.57 15.26 -33.12
C ALA A 449 -4.32 14.82 -32.34
N ASN A 450 -4.31 13.56 -31.92
CA ASN A 450 -3.29 12.95 -31.07
C ASN A 450 -3.02 13.68 -29.73
N TRP A 451 -4.02 14.36 -29.15
CA TRP A 451 -3.91 14.97 -27.82
C TRP A 451 -3.33 13.96 -26.80
N LYS A 452 -2.24 14.36 -26.12
CA LYS A 452 -1.45 13.54 -25.18
C LYS A 452 -1.09 12.14 -25.71
N ASN A 453 -0.68 12.02 -26.98
CA ASN A 453 -0.33 10.74 -27.63
C ASN A 453 -1.42 9.66 -27.57
N SER A 454 -2.69 10.08 -27.52
CA SER A 454 -3.86 9.18 -27.53
C SER A 454 -3.95 8.24 -28.74
N GLY A 455 -3.21 8.50 -29.83
CA GLY A 455 -3.31 7.80 -31.11
C GLY A 455 -4.55 8.17 -31.93
N MET A 456 -5.36 9.12 -31.46
CA MET A 456 -6.56 9.61 -32.15
C MET A 456 -6.18 10.44 -33.38
N GLN A 457 -6.55 9.98 -34.57
CA GLN A 457 -6.14 10.62 -35.84
C GLN A 457 -6.88 11.93 -36.16
N THR A 458 -8.03 12.17 -35.52
CA THR A 458 -8.89 13.34 -35.72
C THR A 458 -9.13 14.04 -34.40
N ALA A 459 -9.23 15.36 -34.42
CA ALA A 459 -9.66 16.15 -33.28
C ALA A 459 -11.12 15.80 -32.88
N TRP A 460 -11.45 15.92 -31.58
CA TRP A 460 -12.77 15.57 -31.05
C TRP A 460 -13.15 16.46 -29.86
N THR A 461 -14.41 16.39 -29.42
CA THR A 461 -14.83 16.93 -28.11
C THR A 461 -15.46 15.81 -27.27
N PRO A 462 -15.30 15.81 -25.94
CA PRO A 462 -15.86 14.78 -25.06
C PRO A 462 -17.37 14.57 -25.26
N GLN A 463 -18.16 15.64 -25.19
CA GLN A 463 -19.61 15.58 -25.43
C GLN A 463 -20.03 15.63 -26.91
N GLY A 464 -19.08 15.77 -27.84
CA GLY A 464 -19.34 15.51 -29.27
C GLY A 464 -19.38 14.01 -29.57
N LEU A 465 -18.51 13.21 -28.92
CA LEU A 465 -18.55 11.75 -29.01
C LEU A 465 -19.64 11.15 -28.11
N PHE A 466 -19.78 11.67 -26.89
CA PHE A 466 -20.75 11.20 -25.89
C PHE A 466 -21.70 12.34 -25.48
N PRO A 467 -22.65 12.75 -26.36
CA PRO A 467 -23.56 13.85 -26.07
C PRO A 467 -24.46 13.57 -24.86
N SER A 468 -24.74 14.61 -24.07
CA SER A 468 -25.61 14.54 -22.90
C SER A 468 -27.03 14.06 -23.27
N ILE A 469 -27.61 13.20 -22.46
CA ILE A 469 -29.01 12.76 -22.60
C ILE A 469 -29.90 13.72 -21.78
N PRO A 470 -30.93 14.35 -22.39
CA PRO A 470 -31.89 15.17 -21.66
C PRO A 470 -32.61 14.37 -20.56
N LEU A 471 -32.81 14.99 -19.40
CA LEU A 471 -33.48 14.36 -18.27
C LEU A 471 -35.01 14.46 -18.37
N ASP A 472 -35.70 13.35 -18.12
CA ASP A 472 -37.14 13.32 -17.95
C ASP A 472 -37.51 14.10 -16.68
N GLY A 473 -38.26 15.20 -16.86
CA GLY A 473 -38.54 16.20 -15.82
C GLY A 473 -37.67 17.46 -15.89
N GLY A 474 -36.64 17.48 -16.72
CA GLY A 474 -35.70 18.60 -16.86
C GLY A 474 -34.63 18.67 -15.76
N GLY A 475 -33.86 19.76 -15.76
CA GLY A 475 -32.72 19.95 -14.86
C GLY A 475 -31.44 19.25 -15.34
N SER A 476 -30.48 19.08 -14.43
CA SER A 476 -29.17 18.46 -14.68
C SER A 476 -28.76 17.55 -13.52
N VAL A 477 -27.75 16.70 -13.75
CA VAL A 477 -27.14 15.87 -12.70
C VAL A 477 -26.40 16.76 -11.69
N PRO A 478 -26.60 16.61 -10.37
CA PRO A 478 -25.77 17.28 -9.36
C PRO A 478 -24.31 16.77 -9.45
N PRO A 479 -23.30 17.65 -9.60
CA PRO A 479 -21.90 17.23 -9.79
C PRO A 479 -21.41 16.23 -8.75
N GLN A 480 -21.77 16.43 -7.48
CA GLN A 480 -21.35 15.58 -6.37
C GLN A 480 -21.87 14.15 -6.44
N VAL A 481 -23.00 13.88 -7.11
CA VAL A 481 -23.49 12.50 -7.33
C VAL A 481 -22.55 11.78 -8.29
N MET A 482 -22.20 12.43 -9.41
CA MET A 482 -21.25 11.88 -10.38
C MET A 482 -19.84 11.74 -9.78
N LEU A 483 -19.35 12.75 -9.05
CA LEU A 483 -18.06 12.69 -8.33
C LEU A 483 -18.05 11.58 -7.25
N GLY A 484 -19.18 11.31 -6.62
CA GLY A 484 -19.34 10.18 -5.70
C GLY A 484 -19.19 8.82 -6.41
N ILE A 485 -19.74 8.67 -7.62
CA ILE A 485 -19.51 7.49 -8.47
C ILE A 485 -18.02 7.36 -8.82
N LEU A 486 -17.39 8.44 -9.30
CA LEU A 486 -15.95 8.41 -9.63
C LEU A 486 -15.07 8.02 -8.44
N ALA A 487 -15.42 8.48 -7.23
CA ALA A 487 -14.74 8.10 -6.00
C ALA A 487 -14.93 6.60 -5.68
N GLN A 488 -16.15 6.08 -5.83
CA GLN A 488 -16.46 4.68 -5.53
C GLN A 488 -15.91 3.68 -6.55
N GLU A 489 -15.89 4.03 -7.84
CA GLU A 489 -15.41 3.13 -8.90
C GLU A 489 -13.89 3.06 -8.97
N SER A 490 -13.20 4.21 -8.94
CA SER A 490 -11.78 4.30 -9.31
C SER A 490 -10.90 5.15 -8.39
N ASN A 491 -11.42 5.68 -7.28
CA ASN A 491 -10.73 6.72 -6.48
C ASN A 491 -10.31 7.96 -7.30
N LEU A 492 -11.07 8.31 -8.34
CA LEU A 492 -10.75 9.35 -9.32
C LEU A 492 -9.57 9.03 -10.27
N TRP A 493 -9.21 7.75 -10.45
CA TRP A 493 -8.13 7.33 -11.33
C TRP A 493 -8.59 7.04 -12.77
N GLN A 494 -7.83 7.52 -13.75
CA GLN A 494 -7.99 7.23 -15.19
C GLN A 494 -6.85 6.34 -15.72
N ALA A 495 -5.64 6.51 -15.17
CA ALA A 495 -4.50 5.63 -15.40
C ALA A 495 -4.40 4.60 -14.26
N SER A 496 -3.52 3.60 -14.39
CA SER A 496 -3.30 2.59 -13.36
C SER A 496 -2.93 3.20 -11.99
N ARG A 497 -3.20 2.47 -10.90
CA ARG A 497 -2.98 2.89 -9.50
C ARG A 497 -1.56 3.41 -9.19
N PHE A 498 -0.58 2.95 -9.97
CA PHE A 498 0.84 3.33 -9.92
C PHE A 498 1.13 4.73 -10.48
N THR A 499 0.16 5.35 -11.16
CA THR A 499 0.33 6.64 -11.84
C THR A 499 -0.20 7.78 -10.96
N LEU A 500 0.68 8.65 -10.44
CA LEU A 500 0.26 9.85 -9.70
C LEU A 500 -0.32 10.95 -10.63
N PRO A 501 -1.15 11.87 -10.10
CA PRO A 501 -1.63 13.03 -10.83
C PRO A 501 -0.54 13.83 -11.56
N GLY A 502 -0.75 14.09 -12.84
CA GLY A 502 0.24 14.75 -13.70
C GLY A 502 1.19 13.81 -14.44
N VAL A 503 1.25 12.53 -14.04
CA VAL A 503 2.01 11.46 -14.70
C VAL A 503 1.09 10.75 -15.71
N SER A 504 1.68 10.02 -16.65
CA SER A 504 0.97 9.09 -17.53
C SER A 504 1.43 7.65 -17.28
N GLY A 505 0.65 6.65 -17.62
CA GLY A 505 1.03 5.24 -17.42
C GLY A 505 0.09 4.29 -18.15
N ASN A 506 0.00 3.04 -17.71
CA ASN A 506 -1.02 2.12 -18.24
C ASN A 506 -2.44 2.72 -18.12
N PRO A 507 -3.38 2.43 -19.04
CA PRO A 507 -4.80 2.69 -18.81
C PRO A 507 -5.28 2.01 -17.52
N LEU A 508 -6.16 2.66 -16.77
CA LEU A 508 -6.93 1.93 -15.75
C LEU A 508 -7.90 1.01 -16.47
N ILE A 509 -7.75 -0.29 -16.27
CA ILE A 509 -8.67 -1.32 -16.73
C ILE A 509 -9.07 -2.16 -15.52
N GLY A 510 -10.32 -2.62 -15.47
CA GLY A 510 -10.76 -3.69 -14.56
C GLY A 510 -10.07 -5.02 -14.88
N ASN A 511 -10.81 -6.14 -14.85
CA ASN A 511 -10.21 -7.45 -15.16
C ASN A 511 -9.87 -7.59 -16.67
N PHE A 512 -8.73 -7.05 -17.12
CA PHE A 512 -8.28 -7.06 -18.52
C PHE A 512 -7.96 -8.48 -19.03
N TYR A 513 -7.26 -9.26 -18.21
CA TYR A 513 -6.82 -10.60 -18.55
C TYR A 513 -7.93 -11.66 -18.38
N GLY A 514 -9.07 -11.28 -17.80
CA GLY A 514 -10.15 -12.20 -17.45
C GLY A 514 -9.70 -13.29 -16.47
N VAL A 515 -8.62 -13.03 -15.72
CA VAL A 515 -8.02 -13.97 -14.76
C VAL A 515 -9.11 -14.43 -13.79
N ASN A 516 -9.18 -15.75 -13.61
CA ASN A 516 -10.31 -16.39 -12.96
C ASN A 516 -10.02 -16.64 -11.48
N ILE A 517 -9.46 -15.62 -10.82
CA ILE A 517 -9.00 -15.55 -9.43
C ILE A 517 -10.10 -15.68 -8.36
N TYR A 518 -11.24 -16.24 -8.74
CA TYR A 518 -12.39 -16.60 -7.91
C TYR A 518 -12.77 -18.08 -8.09
N ASP A 519 -12.19 -18.74 -9.09
CA ASP A 519 -12.27 -20.18 -9.25
C ASP A 519 -11.31 -20.86 -8.32
N ALA A 520 -11.57 -22.14 -8.15
CA ALA A 520 -10.92 -22.88 -7.13
C ALA A 520 -9.48 -23.31 -7.47
N ASN A 521 -8.62 -22.73 -8.37
CA ASN A 521 -7.24 -23.16 -8.85
C ASN A 521 -6.00 -22.17 -8.83
N ALA A 522 -5.05 -22.25 -7.88
CA ALA A 522 -3.96 -21.26 -7.67
C ALA A 522 -2.83 -21.32 -8.68
N ASP A 523 -2.58 -22.52 -9.17
CA ASP A 523 -1.69 -22.71 -10.31
C ASP A 523 -2.16 -21.80 -11.47
N ASN A 524 -3.48 -21.51 -11.51
CA ASN A 524 -4.19 -20.69 -12.49
C ASN A 524 -4.44 -19.20 -12.14
N ASP A 525 -4.04 -18.68 -10.97
CA ASP A 525 -4.41 -17.29 -10.59
C ASP A 525 -3.91 -16.22 -11.57
N TRP A 526 -2.83 -16.55 -12.28
CA TRP A 526 -2.21 -15.71 -13.29
C TRP A 526 -2.50 -16.20 -14.72
N ASP A 527 -3.41 -17.18 -14.85
CA ASP A 527 -3.84 -17.73 -16.12
C ASP A 527 -4.92 -16.85 -16.75
N VAL A 528 -4.66 -16.51 -18.00
CA VAL A 528 -5.43 -15.53 -18.75
C VAL A 528 -6.63 -16.19 -19.44
N ASP A 529 -7.85 -16.01 -18.92
CA ASP A 529 -9.10 -16.37 -19.61
C ASP A 529 -9.75 -15.15 -20.27
N TRP A 530 -9.29 -14.83 -21.47
CA TRP A 530 -9.79 -13.72 -22.27
C TRP A 530 -11.31 -13.67 -22.46
N ARG A 531 -12.05 -14.78 -22.31
CA ARG A 531 -13.52 -14.79 -22.41
C ARG A 531 -14.17 -14.05 -21.23
N LYS A 532 -13.54 -14.09 -20.06
CA LYS A 532 -14.00 -13.46 -18.81
C LYS A 532 -13.51 -12.02 -18.63
N ALA A 533 -12.71 -11.49 -19.56
CA ALA A 533 -12.20 -10.13 -19.51
C ALA A 533 -13.34 -9.11 -19.39
N ASP A 534 -13.31 -8.31 -18.33
CA ASP A 534 -14.40 -7.37 -18.00
C ASP A 534 -14.38 -6.14 -18.90
N CYS A 535 -13.17 -5.67 -19.22
CA CYS A 535 -12.91 -4.53 -20.11
C CYS A 535 -13.55 -3.20 -19.65
N GLY A 536 -13.74 -3.01 -18.34
CA GLY A 536 -14.10 -1.72 -17.74
C GLY A 536 -12.92 -0.75 -17.81
N TYR A 537 -13.11 0.46 -18.34
CA TYR A 537 -12.02 1.44 -18.53
C TYR A 537 -12.20 2.76 -17.77
N GLY A 538 -11.08 3.27 -17.24
CA GLY A 538 -10.93 4.65 -16.78
C GLY A 538 -11.77 5.02 -15.57
N ILE A 539 -11.97 6.32 -15.37
CA ILE A 539 -12.46 6.90 -14.12
C ILE A 539 -13.91 6.54 -13.75
N THR A 540 -14.73 6.16 -14.73
CA THR A 540 -16.10 5.66 -14.56
C THR A 540 -16.23 4.14 -14.67
N GLN A 541 -15.12 3.43 -14.98
CA GLN A 541 -15.08 1.99 -15.24
C GLN A 541 -16.07 1.49 -16.34
N ILE A 542 -16.29 2.27 -17.41
CA ILE A 542 -17.19 1.87 -18.51
C ILE A 542 -16.82 0.52 -19.12
N THR A 543 -17.75 -0.45 -19.07
CA THR A 543 -17.63 -1.79 -19.66
C THR A 543 -18.29 -1.89 -21.03
N ASP A 544 -19.45 -1.24 -21.20
CA ASP A 544 -20.40 -1.60 -22.25
C ASP A 544 -19.90 -1.18 -23.63
N GLY A 545 -19.73 -2.17 -24.51
CA GLY A 545 -19.20 -1.98 -25.84
C GLY A 545 -17.71 -1.67 -25.88
N MET A 546 -16.95 -1.96 -24.81
CA MET A 546 -15.49 -1.74 -24.73
C MET A 546 -14.64 -2.97 -25.10
N ARG A 547 -15.29 -4.05 -25.53
CA ARG A 547 -14.66 -5.21 -26.20
C ARG A 547 -14.43 -4.95 -27.69
N LYS A 548 -13.42 -5.60 -28.27
CA LYS A 548 -13.15 -5.57 -29.72
C LYS A 548 -14.41 -6.03 -30.48
N ALA A 549 -14.71 -5.39 -31.62
CA ALA A 549 -15.82 -5.80 -32.48
C ALA A 549 -15.65 -7.26 -32.94
N GLY A 550 -16.71 -8.07 -32.82
CA GLY A 550 -16.68 -9.52 -33.02
C GLY A 550 -16.12 -10.33 -31.84
N GLN A 551 -15.94 -9.72 -30.67
CA GLN A 551 -15.48 -10.35 -29.41
C GLN A 551 -16.34 -9.95 -28.19
N GLU A 552 -17.51 -9.36 -28.43
CA GLU A 552 -18.50 -8.92 -27.45
C GLU A 552 -19.01 -10.06 -26.54
N LYS A 553 -19.64 -9.71 -25.42
CA LYS A 553 -20.50 -10.62 -24.64
C LYS A 553 -21.81 -10.88 -25.43
N PRO A 554 -22.54 -11.99 -25.20
CA PRO A 554 -23.89 -12.16 -25.74
C PRO A 554 -24.78 -10.98 -25.35
N GLY A 555 -25.50 -10.41 -26.32
CA GLY A 555 -26.37 -9.23 -26.13
C GLY A 555 -25.66 -7.87 -26.12
N GLU A 556 -24.31 -7.83 -26.11
CA GLU A 556 -23.53 -6.58 -26.19
C GLU A 556 -23.27 -6.17 -27.65
N THR A 557 -23.10 -4.87 -27.90
CA THR A 557 -22.65 -4.31 -29.18
C THR A 557 -21.43 -3.44 -28.95
N ALA A 558 -20.32 -3.68 -29.68
CA ALA A 558 -19.13 -2.86 -29.55
C ALA A 558 -19.36 -1.39 -29.96
N LEU A 559 -18.83 -0.46 -29.17
CA LEU A 559 -18.73 0.95 -29.55
C LEU A 559 -17.75 1.10 -30.73
N PRO A 560 -17.92 2.14 -31.58
CA PRO A 560 -16.94 2.48 -32.61
C PRO A 560 -15.53 2.63 -32.02
N ALA A 561 -14.51 2.07 -32.68
CA ALA A 561 -13.15 1.97 -32.12
C ALA A 561 -12.53 3.33 -31.71
N HIS A 562 -12.90 4.43 -32.37
CA HIS A 562 -12.46 5.77 -31.99
C HIS A 562 -13.12 6.27 -30.69
N MET A 563 -14.36 5.87 -30.41
CA MET A 563 -15.06 6.16 -29.14
C MET A 563 -14.47 5.31 -28.01
N GLN A 564 -14.19 4.01 -28.26
CA GLN A 564 -13.50 3.13 -27.32
C GLN A 564 -12.14 3.72 -26.92
N ARG A 565 -11.34 4.14 -27.91
CA ARG A 565 -10.03 4.76 -27.67
C ARG A 565 -10.16 6.07 -26.90
N ALA A 566 -11.00 6.99 -27.34
CA ALA A 566 -11.17 8.29 -26.68
C ALA A 566 -11.63 8.14 -25.21
N ALA A 567 -12.57 7.24 -24.94
CA ALA A 567 -13.06 7.01 -23.57
C ALA A 567 -12.06 6.26 -22.67
N ALA A 568 -11.13 5.47 -23.22
CA ALA A 568 -10.06 4.85 -22.42
C ALA A 568 -8.90 5.82 -22.09
N VAL A 569 -8.63 6.81 -22.96
CA VAL A 569 -7.41 7.64 -22.88
C VAL A 569 -7.63 9.07 -22.42
N ASP A 570 -8.85 9.59 -22.53
CA ASP A 570 -9.23 10.93 -22.06
C ASP A 570 -10.28 10.85 -20.95
N PHE A 571 -9.87 11.20 -19.73
CA PHE A 571 -10.74 11.25 -18.55
C PHE A 571 -12.01 12.09 -18.76
N ALA A 572 -11.93 13.18 -19.54
CA ALA A 572 -13.08 14.03 -19.83
C ALA A 572 -14.10 13.30 -20.73
N THR A 573 -13.61 12.55 -21.73
CA THR A 573 -14.44 11.71 -22.59
C THR A 573 -15.01 10.51 -21.82
N ASN A 574 -14.23 9.91 -20.90
CA ASN A 574 -14.70 8.86 -20.00
C ASN A 574 -15.83 9.33 -19.08
N ILE A 575 -15.69 10.51 -18.47
CA ILE A 575 -16.73 11.15 -17.63
C ILE A 575 -18.00 11.42 -18.44
N ALA A 576 -17.89 11.91 -19.68
CA ALA A 576 -19.04 12.12 -20.56
C ALA A 576 -19.77 10.80 -20.89
N ALA A 577 -19.02 9.70 -21.09
CA ALA A 577 -19.60 8.37 -21.32
C ALA A 577 -20.36 7.85 -20.09
N GLY A 578 -19.73 7.83 -18.90
CA GLY A 578 -20.38 7.37 -17.67
C GLY A 578 -21.55 8.26 -17.23
N LEU A 579 -21.48 9.57 -17.48
CA LEU A 579 -22.58 10.50 -17.22
C LEU A 579 -23.84 10.10 -17.99
N ARG A 580 -23.71 9.70 -19.27
CA ARG A 580 -24.84 9.23 -20.08
C ARG A 580 -25.51 8.00 -19.47
N ILE A 581 -24.74 7.07 -18.90
CA ILE A 581 -25.30 5.88 -18.22
C ILE A 581 -26.16 6.31 -17.04
N LEU A 582 -25.68 7.22 -16.20
CA LEU A 582 -26.45 7.75 -15.06
C LEU A 582 -27.72 8.51 -15.51
N GLN A 583 -27.63 9.32 -16.58
CA GLN A 583 -28.77 10.03 -17.16
C GLN A 583 -29.82 9.07 -17.74
N ASP A 584 -29.37 7.99 -18.40
CA ASP A 584 -30.26 6.94 -18.90
C ASP A 584 -30.96 6.22 -17.74
N LYS A 585 -30.24 5.85 -16.67
CA LYS A 585 -30.85 5.22 -15.47
C LYS A 585 -31.85 6.11 -14.74
N TRP A 586 -31.62 7.43 -14.72
CA TRP A 586 -32.63 8.39 -14.27
C TRP A 586 -33.88 8.33 -15.16
N ASN A 587 -33.72 8.37 -16.49
CA ASN A 587 -34.84 8.32 -17.43
C ASN A 587 -35.61 6.99 -17.37
N GLN A 588 -34.92 5.84 -17.25
CA GLN A 588 -35.53 4.52 -17.09
C GLN A 588 -36.45 4.48 -15.85
N THR A 589 -35.91 4.83 -14.67
CA THR A 589 -36.69 4.86 -13.41
C THR A 589 -37.82 5.89 -13.45
N ARG A 590 -37.63 7.03 -14.14
CA ARG A 590 -38.66 8.07 -14.30
C ARG A 590 -39.82 7.68 -15.19
N ARG A 591 -39.56 7.04 -16.33
CA ARG A 591 -40.60 6.54 -17.26
C ARG A 591 -41.46 5.48 -16.60
N ALA A 592 -40.86 4.70 -15.70
CA ALA A 592 -41.56 3.75 -14.85
C ALA A 592 -42.35 4.39 -13.69
N GLY A 593 -42.41 5.72 -13.60
CA GLY A 593 -43.17 6.44 -12.57
C GLY A 593 -42.50 6.47 -11.19
N MET A 594 -41.27 5.99 -11.06
CA MET A 594 -40.54 5.97 -9.79
C MET A 594 -39.89 7.33 -9.52
N LYS A 595 -40.21 7.92 -8.37
CA LYS A 595 -39.63 9.18 -7.90
C LYS A 595 -39.16 9.05 -6.45
N VAL A 596 -38.13 9.82 -6.13
CA VAL A 596 -37.66 10.05 -4.78
C VAL A 596 -37.99 11.49 -4.38
N ASN A 597 -38.56 11.68 -3.20
CA ASN A 597 -39.03 12.94 -2.64
C ASN A 597 -39.95 13.73 -3.60
N ASP A 598 -39.66 15.01 -3.88
CA ASP A 598 -40.37 15.82 -4.87
C ASP A 598 -40.07 15.41 -6.33
N GLY A 599 -38.95 14.70 -6.53
CA GLY A 599 -38.46 14.29 -7.81
C GLY A 599 -37.85 15.41 -8.65
N ASP A 600 -37.40 16.53 -8.09
CA ASP A 600 -36.57 17.47 -8.86
C ASP A 600 -35.15 16.89 -9.09
N ALA A 601 -34.56 17.12 -10.26
CA ALA A 601 -33.20 16.68 -10.59
C ALA A 601 -32.11 17.46 -9.83
N GLN A 602 -32.39 18.68 -9.37
CA GLN A 602 -31.40 19.51 -8.69
C GLN A 602 -30.92 18.96 -7.33
N TRP A 603 -31.71 18.08 -6.70
CA TRP A 603 -31.46 17.51 -5.38
C TRP A 603 -30.70 16.17 -5.46
N PRO A 604 -29.51 16.05 -4.88
CA PRO A 604 -28.69 14.83 -4.89
C PRO A 604 -29.43 13.58 -4.38
N GLU A 605 -30.20 13.71 -3.29
CA GLU A 605 -30.94 12.59 -2.70
C GLU A 605 -31.95 11.98 -3.68
N ASN A 606 -32.46 12.75 -4.65
CA ASN A 606 -33.42 12.26 -5.62
C ASN A 606 -32.81 11.30 -6.66
N TRP A 607 -31.48 11.25 -6.76
CA TRP A 607 -30.75 10.35 -7.66
C TRP A 607 -30.59 8.93 -7.12
N TYR A 608 -31.08 8.64 -5.91
CA TYR A 608 -30.89 7.34 -5.24
C TYR A 608 -31.27 6.13 -6.12
N TYR A 609 -32.40 6.19 -6.84
CA TYR A 609 -32.82 5.13 -7.76
C TYR A 609 -31.94 5.02 -9.01
N ALA A 610 -31.51 6.15 -9.59
CA ALA A 610 -30.62 6.16 -10.74
C ALA A 610 -29.24 5.58 -10.40
N VAL A 611 -28.73 5.88 -9.20
CA VAL A 611 -27.47 5.34 -8.66
C VAL A 611 -27.58 3.83 -8.35
N TRP A 612 -28.71 3.37 -7.84
CA TRP A 612 -28.99 1.93 -7.64
C TRP A 612 -28.99 1.20 -8.99
N ALA A 613 -29.69 1.75 -9.98
CA ALA A 613 -29.76 1.22 -11.33
C ALA A 613 -28.43 1.33 -12.12
N TYR A 614 -27.55 2.27 -11.77
CA TYR A 614 -26.20 2.38 -12.32
C TYR A 614 -25.34 1.17 -11.94
N ASN A 615 -25.45 0.70 -10.70
CA ASN A 615 -24.63 -0.40 -10.20
C ASN A 615 -25.19 -1.80 -10.51
N SER A 616 -26.49 -2.03 -10.27
CA SER A 616 -27.09 -3.36 -10.39
C SER A 616 -28.12 -3.49 -11.52
N GLY A 617 -28.22 -2.49 -12.40
CA GLY A 617 -29.22 -2.45 -13.47
C GLY A 617 -30.63 -2.09 -13.00
N PHE A 618 -31.52 -1.93 -13.98
CA PHE A 618 -32.94 -1.69 -13.80
C PHE A 618 -33.72 -2.70 -14.65
N TYR A 619 -34.67 -3.39 -14.05
CA TYR A 619 -35.46 -4.42 -14.72
C TYR A 619 -36.78 -3.79 -15.22
N GLU A 620 -36.99 -3.76 -16.52
CA GLU A 620 -38.19 -3.14 -17.11
C GLU A 620 -39.47 -3.95 -16.85
N GLN A 621 -40.61 -3.26 -16.78
CA GLN A 621 -41.90 -3.89 -16.53
C GLN A 621 -42.36 -4.71 -17.75
N ASN A 622 -42.37 -6.04 -17.61
CA ASN A 622 -42.83 -6.96 -18.64
C ASN A 622 -43.96 -7.87 -18.12
N GLY A 623 -45.19 -7.58 -18.50
CA GLY A 623 -46.38 -8.34 -18.08
C GLY A 623 -46.60 -8.27 -16.56
N SER A 624 -46.69 -9.44 -15.93
CA SER A 624 -46.80 -9.60 -14.47
C SER A 624 -45.49 -10.04 -13.82
N ASN A 625 -44.35 -9.97 -14.54
CA ASN A 625 -43.06 -10.30 -13.94
C ASN A 625 -42.62 -9.18 -12.97
N PRO A 626 -41.80 -9.53 -11.97
CA PRO A 626 -41.09 -8.56 -11.15
C PRO A 626 -40.31 -7.57 -12.00
N TRP A 627 -40.25 -6.33 -11.54
CA TRP A 627 -39.58 -5.24 -12.24
C TRP A 627 -39.10 -4.19 -11.24
N GLY A 628 -38.24 -3.26 -11.68
CA GLY A 628 -37.68 -2.21 -10.84
C GLY A 628 -36.24 -2.45 -10.42
N LEU A 629 -35.93 -2.24 -9.14
CA LEU A 629 -34.58 -2.24 -8.57
C LEU A 629 -34.32 -3.51 -7.73
N GLY A 630 -33.24 -4.23 -8.06
CA GLY A 630 -32.87 -5.54 -7.47
C GLY A 630 -32.57 -5.54 -5.96
N TRP A 631 -32.65 -6.71 -5.31
CA TRP A 631 -32.60 -6.83 -3.85
C TRP A 631 -31.23 -6.52 -3.24
N ALA A 632 -30.13 -6.85 -3.94
CA ALA A 632 -28.76 -6.66 -3.46
C ALA A 632 -28.51 -5.29 -2.78
N ASN A 633 -28.92 -4.18 -3.42
CA ASN A 633 -28.69 -2.82 -2.94
C ASN A 633 -29.79 -2.26 -2.00
N ASN A 634 -30.81 -3.06 -1.66
CA ASN A 634 -31.89 -2.65 -0.77
C ASN A 634 -31.37 -2.45 0.67
N LEU A 635 -31.74 -1.34 1.32
CA LEU A 635 -31.23 -1.04 2.67
C LEU A 635 -31.71 -2.03 3.74
N ALA A 636 -32.81 -2.75 3.46
CA ALA A 636 -33.36 -3.81 4.30
C ALA A 636 -32.60 -5.14 4.16
N ASN A 637 -31.72 -5.28 3.15
CA ASN A 637 -30.90 -6.47 2.95
C ASN A 637 -30.02 -6.71 4.18
N PRO A 638 -30.13 -7.87 4.86
CA PRO A 638 -29.45 -8.11 6.12
C PRO A 638 -27.95 -8.38 5.96
N ASN A 639 -27.42 -8.34 4.73
CA ASN A 639 -25.99 -8.24 4.45
C ASN A 639 -25.35 -6.97 5.03
N TYR A 640 -26.14 -5.91 5.25
CA TYR A 640 -25.68 -4.63 5.82
C TYR A 640 -26.12 -4.49 7.30
N PRO A 641 -25.28 -3.96 8.21
CA PRO A 641 -25.65 -3.78 9.62
C PRO A 641 -26.86 -2.86 9.79
N ARG A 642 -27.84 -3.25 10.63
CA ARG A 642 -29.04 -2.44 10.89
C ARG A 642 -28.74 -1.14 11.66
N ASN A 643 -27.69 -1.11 12.47
CA ASN A 643 -27.24 0.08 13.22
C ASN A 643 -26.22 0.96 12.45
N ARG A 644 -26.02 0.74 11.14
CA ARG A 644 -25.09 1.56 10.34
C ARG A 644 -25.60 2.99 10.20
N THR A 645 -24.71 3.94 10.50
CA THR A 645 -24.86 5.37 10.21
C THR A 645 -24.76 5.63 8.70
N PRO A 646 -25.01 6.84 8.17
CA PRO A 646 -24.63 7.17 6.79
C PRO A 646 -23.13 6.98 6.56
N PHE A 647 -22.73 6.51 5.38
CA PHE A 647 -21.33 6.27 5.05
C PHE A 647 -20.49 7.55 5.22
N LEU A 648 -19.31 7.43 5.82
CA LEU A 648 -18.34 8.50 6.15
C LEU A 648 -18.81 9.51 7.20
N SER A 649 -20.05 9.41 7.72
CA SER A 649 -20.53 10.34 8.76
C SER A 649 -19.83 10.16 10.11
N ALA A 650 -19.18 9.02 10.34
CA ALA A 650 -18.29 8.79 11.48
C ALA A 650 -16.80 9.05 11.14
N GLY A 651 -16.49 9.43 9.89
CA GLY A 651 -15.15 9.73 9.36
C GLY A 651 -14.57 8.61 8.49
N TYR A 652 -13.48 8.89 7.77
CA TYR A 652 -12.90 8.00 6.73
C TYR A 652 -12.52 6.57 7.15
N HIS A 653 -12.51 6.24 8.44
CA HIS A 653 -12.41 4.84 8.87
C HIS A 653 -13.58 3.97 8.39
N ASP A 654 -14.74 4.55 8.06
CA ASP A 654 -15.85 3.84 7.41
C ASP A 654 -15.38 3.24 6.04
N ALA A 655 -14.44 3.89 5.35
CA ALA A 655 -13.85 3.38 4.10
C ALA A 655 -12.85 2.22 4.30
N ALA A 656 -12.55 1.81 5.54
CA ALA A 656 -11.92 0.52 5.83
C ALA A 656 -12.92 -0.65 5.81
N HIS A 657 -14.22 -0.37 5.98
CA HIS A 657 -15.31 -1.34 5.97
C HIS A 657 -16.46 -0.98 4.99
N PRO A 658 -16.18 -0.64 3.71
CA PRO A 658 -17.22 -0.23 2.76
C PRO A 658 -18.22 -1.36 2.42
N GLN A 659 -17.93 -2.61 2.81
CA GLN A 659 -18.87 -3.73 2.77
C GLN A 659 -20.13 -3.51 3.63
N ASP A 660 -20.09 -2.64 4.63
CA ASP A 660 -21.21 -2.41 5.55
C ASP A 660 -22.33 -1.55 4.93
N TRP A 661 -22.12 -0.99 3.73
CA TRP A 661 -23.07 -0.08 3.05
C TRP A 661 -23.40 -0.54 1.64
N SER A 662 -24.66 -0.35 1.20
CA SER A 662 -25.02 -0.58 -0.20
C SER A 662 -24.40 0.45 -1.13
N TYR A 663 -24.34 0.14 -2.44
CA TYR A 663 -23.70 1.03 -3.40
C TYR A 663 -24.30 2.46 -3.38
N PRO A 664 -25.64 2.66 -3.40
CA PRO A 664 -26.22 3.99 -3.25
C PRO A 664 -25.87 4.69 -1.93
N GLU A 665 -25.79 3.98 -0.80
CA GLU A 665 -25.36 4.56 0.47
C GLU A 665 -23.91 5.07 0.39
N LYS A 666 -23.02 4.35 -0.30
CA LYS A 666 -21.63 4.76 -0.53
C LYS A 666 -21.55 6.02 -1.41
N ILE A 667 -22.28 6.09 -2.52
CA ILE A 667 -22.29 7.29 -3.40
C ILE A 667 -22.83 8.52 -2.65
N MET A 668 -23.92 8.36 -1.91
CA MET A 668 -24.49 9.46 -1.10
C MET A 668 -23.52 9.90 0.02
N GLY A 669 -22.78 8.95 0.61
CA GLY A 669 -21.69 9.24 1.53
C GLY A 669 -20.57 10.05 0.88
N TRP A 670 -20.05 9.63 -0.28
CA TRP A 670 -19.01 10.37 -1.01
C TRP A 670 -19.47 11.77 -1.48
N ALA A 671 -20.72 11.91 -1.92
CA ALA A 671 -21.29 13.20 -2.28
C ALA A 671 -21.38 14.15 -1.06
N ALA A 672 -21.68 13.61 0.12
CA ALA A 672 -21.69 14.34 1.37
C ALA A 672 -20.28 14.61 1.94
N TYR A 673 -19.34 13.68 1.78
CA TYR A 673 -17.99 13.66 2.35
C TYR A 673 -16.99 13.25 1.25
N PRO A 674 -16.38 14.21 0.52
CA PRO A 674 -15.47 13.91 -0.59
C PRO A 674 -14.29 13.02 -0.21
N ILE A 675 -13.77 12.25 -1.15
CA ILE A 675 -12.58 11.42 -0.93
C ILE A 675 -11.33 12.26 -0.60
N GLU A 676 -10.48 11.78 0.32
CA GLU A 676 -9.11 12.28 0.48
C GLU A 676 -8.25 11.75 -0.67
N ALA A 677 -7.78 12.63 -1.56
CA ALA A 677 -7.05 12.28 -2.78
C ALA A 677 -5.63 12.87 -2.78
N VAL A 678 -4.66 12.11 -3.31
CA VAL A 678 -3.32 12.61 -3.60
C VAL A 678 -3.40 13.66 -4.71
N VAL A 679 -2.64 14.75 -4.60
CA VAL A 679 -2.53 15.81 -5.63
C VAL A 679 -1.11 15.97 -6.18
N SER A 680 -0.11 15.56 -5.42
CA SER A 680 1.33 15.47 -5.77
C SER A 680 2.01 14.51 -4.76
N PRO A 681 3.26 14.06 -4.99
CA PRO A 681 4.00 13.26 -4.01
C PRO A 681 3.98 13.92 -2.62
N GLY A 682 3.73 13.16 -1.56
CA GLY A 682 3.64 13.68 -0.19
C GLY A 682 2.42 14.56 0.15
N VAL A 683 1.46 14.79 -0.76
CA VAL A 683 0.35 15.76 -0.54
C VAL A 683 -1.02 15.18 -0.83
N VAL A 684 -1.85 15.09 0.21
CA VAL A 684 -3.26 14.66 0.18
C VAL A 684 -4.19 15.84 0.50
N GLN A 685 -5.31 15.96 -0.23
CA GLN A 685 -6.33 17.00 -0.07
C GLN A 685 -7.74 16.45 -0.31
N SER A 686 -8.79 17.24 -0.08
CA SER A 686 -10.16 16.90 -0.51
C SER A 686 -10.20 16.83 -2.04
N GLY A 687 -10.68 15.71 -2.60
CA GLY A 687 -10.68 15.48 -4.04
C GLY A 687 -11.61 16.42 -4.83
N TYR A 688 -12.69 16.87 -4.21
CA TYR A 688 -13.66 17.82 -4.78
C TYR A 688 -14.43 18.56 -3.67
N SER A 689 -15.34 19.44 -4.06
CA SER A 689 -16.17 20.25 -3.15
C SER A 689 -17.43 19.52 -2.72
N TYR A 690 -17.71 19.54 -1.42
CA TYR A 690 -18.80 18.80 -0.78
C TYR A 690 -20.18 19.46 -0.96
N LEU A 691 -21.24 18.65 -0.87
CA LEU A 691 -22.63 19.12 -0.78
C LEU A 691 -22.89 19.91 0.51
N SER A 692 -23.76 20.91 0.46
CA SER A 692 -24.16 21.66 1.65
C SER A 692 -25.61 21.38 2.07
N TRP A 693 -25.88 21.42 3.38
CA TRP A 693 -27.23 21.28 3.95
C TRP A 693 -27.50 22.41 4.94
N THR A 694 -28.77 22.68 5.22
CA THR A 694 -29.21 23.70 6.19
C THR A 694 -28.73 23.45 7.62
N ASN A 695 -28.51 22.17 7.98
CA ASN A 695 -27.89 21.75 9.24
C ASN A 695 -27.33 20.31 9.12
N ASN A 696 -26.64 19.84 10.16
CA ASN A 696 -26.02 18.52 10.16
C ASN A 696 -27.03 17.36 10.22
N ASP A 697 -28.19 17.55 10.84
CA ASP A 697 -29.23 16.50 10.91
C ASP A 697 -29.77 16.18 9.52
N GLN A 698 -29.97 17.21 8.68
CA GLN A 698 -30.35 17.03 7.28
C GLN A 698 -29.26 16.35 6.45
N ARG A 699 -27.98 16.58 6.74
CA ARG A 699 -26.85 15.83 6.13
C ARG A 699 -26.84 14.37 6.54
N LEU A 700 -27.17 14.05 7.80
CA LEU A 700 -27.31 12.67 8.26
C LEU A 700 -28.52 11.95 7.59
N LEU A 701 -29.52 12.70 7.14
CA LEU A 701 -30.65 12.19 6.34
C LEU A 701 -30.35 12.10 4.82
N VAL A 702 -29.09 12.23 4.37
CA VAL A 702 -28.74 11.94 2.95
C VAL A 702 -29.05 10.49 2.57
N LYS A 703 -29.04 9.59 3.56
CA LYS A 703 -29.47 8.20 3.50
C LYS A 703 -30.95 8.09 3.99
N PRO A 704 -31.81 7.26 3.35
CA PRO A 704 -33.13 6.91 3.87
C PRO A 704 -33.09 5.88 5.02
N GLY A 705 -34.19 5.76 5.76
CA GLY A 705 -34.37 4.72 6.80
C GLY A 705 -34.34 3.30 6.20
N ASN A 706 -33.81 2.33 6.97
CA ASN A 706 -33.45 1.01 6.44
C ASN A 706 -34.61 0.22 5.79
N PHE A 707 -35.88 0.47 6.17
CA PHE A 707 -37.05 -0.25 5.66
C PHE A 707 -37.87 0.52 4.63
N LEU A 708 -37.42 1.70 4.18
CA LEU A 708 -38.19 2.54 3.24
C LEU A 708 -38.56 1.82 1.94
N PHE A 709 -37.71 0.89 1.48
CA PHE A 709 -37.88 0.13 0.25
C PHE A 709 -38.24 -1.35 0.49
N CYS A 710 -38.80 -1.67 1.65
CA CYS A 710 -39.36 -3.00 1.94
C CYS A 710 -40.80 -2.83 2.43
N VAL A 711 -41.76 -2.89 1.51
CA VAL A 711 -43.18 -2.68 1.81
C VAL A 711 -44.02 -3.74 1.12
N LYS A 712 -44.64 -4.60 1.92
CA LYS A 712 -45.42 -5.77 1.46
C LYS A 712 -46.47 -5.45 0.39
N THR A 713 -47.13 -4.29 0.47
CA THR A 713 -48.16 -3.88 -0.50
C THR A 713 -47.61 -3.16 -1.72
N GLN A 714 -46.29 -3.02 -1.85
CA GLN A 714 -45.63 -2.34 -2.96
C GLN A 714 -44.78 -3.32 -3.76
N ASN A 715 -43.84 -4.02 -3.11
CA ASN A 715 -42.90 -4.95 -3.76
C ASN A 715 -42.90 -6.35 -3.12
N ASP A 716 -43.99 -6.74 -2.45
CA ASP A 716 -44.12 -7.99 -1.69
C ASP A 716 -43.03 -8.23 -0.62
N CYS A 717 -42.24 -7.21 -0.26
CA CYS A 717 -41.21 -7.30 0.77
C CYS A 717 -41.84 -7.14 2.16
N ASP A 718 -41.90 -8.23 2.91
CA ASP A 718 -42.38 -8.26 4.29
C ASP A 718 -41.21 -8.55 5.22
N GLY A 719 -40.65 -7.51 5.85
CA GLY A 719 -39.50 -7.63 6.75
C GLY A 719 -39.73 -8.43 8.04
N ASP A 720 -40.99 -8.78 8.34
CA ASP A 720 -41.42 -9.55 9.51
C ASP A 720 -42.00 -10.94 9.15
N SER A 721 -42.06 -11.28 7.86
CA SER A 721 -42.48 -12.59 7.35
C SER A 721 -41.39 -13.22 6.48
N SER A 722 -41.58 -14.48 6.08
CA SER A 722 -40.78 -15.05 5.00
C SER A 722 -41.56 -16.08 4.21
N PHE A 723 -41.29 -16.14 2.91
CA PHE A 723 -42.00 -16.95 1.92
C PHE A 723 -41.04 -17.96 1.31
N THR A 724 -41.45 -19.23 1.22
CA THR A 724 -40.63 -20.33 0.68
C THR A 724 -40.73 -20.33 -0.84
N PRO A 725 -39.62 -20.21 -1.59
CA PRO A 725 -39.65 -20.24 -3.04
C PRO A 725 -39.91 -21.65 -3.59
N ASP A 726 -40.63 -21.73 -4.70
CA ASP A 726 -41.13 -23.00 -5.26
C ASP A 726 -41.20 -23.05 -6.81
N LYS A 727 -40.54 -22.12 -7.52
CA LYS A 727 -40.49 -22.07 -9.00
C LYS A 727 -39.57 -23.14 -9.58
N PRO A 728 -40.02 -24.01 -10.50
CA PRO A 728 -39.13 -25.01 -11.12
C PRO A 728 -38.13 -24.37 -12.11
N ASP A 729 -37.01 -25.06 -12.36
CA ASP A 729 -36.06 -24.71 -13.43
C ASP A 729 -36.75 -24.71 -14.80
N ASP A 730 -36.54 -23.66 -15.62
CA ASP A 730 -36.88 -23.68 -17.04
C ASP A 730 -35.63 -24.01 -17.89
N PRO A 731 -35.58 -25.19 -18.55
CA PRO A 731 -34.44 -25.55 -19.40
C PRO A 731 -34.29 -24.68 -20.67
N ASN A 732 -35.20 -23.76 -20.95
CA ASN A 732 -35.17 -22.87 -22.12
C ASN A 732 -34.76 -21.42 -21.79
N THR A 733 -34.70 -21.01 -20.52
CA THR A 733 -34.34 -19.65 -20.10
C THR A 733 -33.22 -19.66 -19.05
N PRO A 734 -31.93 -19.75 -19.46
CA PRO A 734 -30.80 -19.96 -18.53
C PRO A 734 -30.55 -18.86 -17.48
N GLU A 735 -31.19 -17.70 -17.62
CA GLU A 735 -31.14 -16.57 -16.68
C GLU A 735 -32.20 -16.68 -15.56
N ASP A 736 -33.19 -17.56 -15.75
CA ASP A 736 -34.32 -17.79 -14.84
C ASP A 736 -34.11 -19.14 -14.13
N GLU A 737 -32.97 -19.29 -13.43
CA GLU A 737 -32.66 -20.49 -12.63
C GLU A 737 -33.81 -20.78 -11.64
N GLY A 738 -34.19 -22.05 -11.50
CA GLY A 738 -35.36 -22.44 -10.72
C GLY A 738 -35.19 -22.16 -9.24
N THR A 739 -36.27 -21.68 -8.61
CA THR A 739 -36.29 -21.40 -7.17
C THR A 739 -36.70 -22.59 -6.27
N ILE A 740 -36.87 -23.81 -6.81
CA ILE A 740 -37.12 -25.01 -6.00
C ILE A 740 -35.86 -25.38 -5.18
N GLY A 741 -35.94 -25.12 -3.88
CA GLY A 741 -34.87 -25.40 -2.91
C GLY A 741 -34.20 -24.15 -2.31
N GLU A 742 -34.71 -22.98 -2.65
CA GLU A 742 -34.16 -21.67 -2.30
C GLU A 742 -34.54 -21.16 -0.88
N LYS A 743 -34.18 -19.89 -0.59
CA LYS A 743 -34.30 -19.28 0.74
C LYS A 743 -35.74 -18.91 1.03
N VAL A 744 -36.24 -19.32 2.18
CA VAL A 744 -37.31 -18.55 2.81
C VAL A 744 -36.79 -17.14 3.07
N GLY A 745 -37.40 -16.12 2.45
CA GLY A 745 -36.94 -14.72 2.51
C GLY A 745 -38.10 -13.72 2.58
N PRO A 746 -37.83 -12.42 2.83
CA PRO A 746 -38.87 -11.41 2.98
C PRO A 746 -39.63 -11.12 1.69
N CYS A 747 -39.08 -11.52 0.53
CA CYS A 747 -39.72 -11.37 -0.77
C CYS A 747 -40.86 -12.39 -0.96
N GLY A 748 -42.11 -11.91 -0.97
CA GLY A 748 -43.33 -12.72 -1.13
C GLY A 748 -43.97 -12.70 -2.51
N HIS A 749 -43.26 -12.20 -3.52
CA HIS A 749 -43.75 -12.14 -4.89
C HIS A 749 -44.02 -13.55 -5.44
N ARG A 750 -45.08 -13.70 -6.25
CA ARG A 750 -45.40 -14.94 -6.99
C ARG A 750 -45.47 -14.67 -8.48
N ASP A 751 -44.81 -15.49 -9.28
CA ASP A 751 -44.82 -15.43 -10.74
C ASP A 751 -46.20 -15.71 -11.37
N ALA A 752 -46.30 -15.59 -12.69
CA ALA A 752 -47.53 -15.79 -13.45
C ALA A 752 -48.10 -17.22 -13.34
N GLN A 753 -47.28 -18.19 -12.95
CA GLN A 753 -47.63 -19.58 -12.73
C GLN A 753 -48.00 -19.85 -11.25
N GLY A 754 -47.82 -18.85 -10.38
CA GLY A 754 -48.17 -18.86 -8.98
C GLY A 754 -47.02 -19.22 -8.04
N TYR A 755 -45.79 -19.39 -8.53
CA TYR A 755 -44.64 -19.80 -7.73
C TYR A 755 -43.93 -18.60 -7.09
N TYR A 756 -43.48 -18.74 -5.85
CA TYR A 756 -42.63 -17.76 -5.19
C TYR A 756 -41.22 -17.74 -5.83
N ASP A 757 -40.77 -16.59 -6.33
CA ASP A 757 -39.59 -16.45 -7.21
C ASP A 757 -38.47 -15.57 -6.63
N LEU A 758 -38.52 -15.23 -5.34
CA LEU A 758 -37.57 -14.39 -4.59
C LEU A 758 -37.42 -12.92 -5.02
N ARG A 759 -38.21 -12.42 -5.97
CA ARG A 759 -38.01 -11.09 -6.54
C ARG A 759 -38.89 -10.02 -5.89
N CYS A 760 -38.47 -9.48 -4.74
CA CYS A 760 -39.07 -8.27 -4.17
C CYS A 760 -38.42 -6.97 -4.67
N TRP A 761 -38.31 -6.85 -6.00
CA TRP A 761 -37.68 -5.69 -6.64
C TRP A 761 -38.49 -4.41 -6.40
N TRP A 762 -37.80 -3.35 -6.01
CA TRP A 762 -38.47 -2.11 -5.60
C TRP A 762 -38.83 -1.26 -6.82
N HIS A 763 -40.12 -0.93 -6.95
CA HIS A 763 -40.68 -0.27 -8.13
C HIS A 763 -41.67 0.87 -7.83
N SER A 764 -41.58 1.48 -6.64
CA SER A 764 -42.52 2.51 -6.18
C SER A 764 -41.84 3.85 -5.87
N SER A 765 -42.62 4.93 -5.83
CA SER A 765 -42.12 6.22 -5.35
C SER A 765 -41.95 6.24 -3.83
N ALA A 766 -40.97 6.99 -3.32
CA ALA A 766 -40.69 7.09 -1.89
C ALA A 766 -40.26 8.50 -1.46
N THR A 767 -40.48 8.84 -0.20
CA THR A 767 -40.15 10.15 0.36
C THR A 767 -39.59 9.99 1.77
N TRP A 768 -38.45 10.60 2.04
CA TRP A 768 -37.92 10.80 3.40
C TRP A 768 -37.52 12.25 3.70
N LYS A 769 -37.43 13.09 2.65
CA LYS A 769 -37.34 14.54 2.75
C LYS A 769 -38.56 15.15 2.06
N ALA A 770 -39.54 15.56 2.86
CA ALA A 770 -40.83 16.04 2.38
C ALA A 770 -40.78 17.45 1.76
N ASP A 771 -39.78 18.25 2.13
CA ASP A 771 -39.52 19.56 1.54
C ASP A 771 -38.02 19.67 1.19
N CYS A 772 -37.66 19.29 -0.03
CA CYS A 772 -36.27 19.36 -0.45
C CYS A 772 -35.68 20.78 -0.43
N SER A 773 -36.50 21.84 -0.53
CA SER A 773 -36.00 23.23 -0.52
C SER A 773 -35.33 23.63 0.81
N THR A 774 -35.65 22.93 1.90
CA THR A 774 -35.03 23.13 3.22
C THR A 774 -34.29 21.90 3.75
N GLN A 775 -34.53 20.71 3.18
CA GLN A 775 -34.03 19.43 3.69
C GLN A 775 -32.98 18.76 2.80
N CYS A 776 -33.04 18.90 1.48
CA CYS A 776 -32.14 18.19 0.56
C CYS A 776 -30.79 18.92 0.38
N GLY A 777 -29.80 18.22 -0.17
CA GLY A 777 -28.46 18.75 -0.35
C GLY A 777 -28.41 19.81 -1.45
N VAL A 778 -27.87 20.99 -1.18
CA VAL A 778 -27.58 21.98 -2.22
C VAL A 778 -26.24 21.62 -2.86
N SER A 779 -26.28 21.33 -4.15
CA SER A 779 -25.09 21.05 -4.95
C SER A 779 -24.28 22.30 -5.26
N LEU A 780 -22.96 22.16 -5.23
CA LEU A 780 -22.04 23.23 -5.61
C LEU A 780 -21.45 22.91 -6.97
N ASN A 781 -21.87 23.64 -8.00
CA ASN A 781 -21.18 23.66 -9.28
C ASN A 781 -20.13 24.79 -9.25
N LYS A 782 -18.86 24.42 -9.17
CA LYS A 782 -17.69 25.27 -8.91
C LYS A 782 -17.08 25.84 -10.19
N PHE A 783 -17.16 25.09 -11.30
CA PHE A 783 -16.67 25.47 -12.61
C PHE A 783 -17.83 25.58 -13.60
N ARG A 784 -17.95 26.69 -14.34
CA ARG A 784 -19.09 26.89 -15.25
C ARG A 784 -18.62 27.31 -16.62
N ASP A 785 -19.23 26.75 -17.66
CA ASP A 785 -18.98 27.13 -19.06
C ASP A 785 -19.58 28.52 -19.35
N PRO A 786 -18.83 29.48 -19.95
CA PRO A 786 -17.46 29.43 -20.46
C PRO A 786 -16.39 30.05 -19.54
N ASP A 787 -16.69 30.21 -18.25
CA ASP A 787 -15.88 30.98 -17.29
C ASP A 787 -14.46 30.42 -17.08
N VAL A 788 -14.24 29.10 -17.26
CA VAL A 788 -12.94 28.45 -16.97
C VAL A 788 -12.53 27.35 -17.97
N GLY A 789 -11.49 27.63 -18.77
CA GLY A 789 -10.88 26.64 -19.67
C GLY A 789 -10.23 25.43 -18.99
N TYR A 790 -9.52 24.61 -19.75
CA TYR A 790 -8.83 23.40 -19.26
C TYR A 790 -7.97 23.69 -18.02
N GLN A 791 -8.14 22.89 -16.97
CA GLN A 791 -7.34 23.05 -15.75
C GLN A 791 -5.90 22.56 -15.97
N PRO A 792 -4.88 23.25 -15.40
CA PRO A 792 -3.48 22.87 -15.55
C PRO A 792 -3.18 21.42 -15.17
N ASP A 793 -2.20 20.83 -15.85
CA ASP A 793 -1.69 19.50 -15.57
C ASP A 793 -0.87 19.45 -14.27
N GLY A 794 -0.83 18.28 -13.64
CA GLY A 794 0.05 18.03 -12.49
C GLY A 794 1.53 17.92 -12.91
N THR A 795 2.44 18.21 -11.99
CA THR A 795 3.90 18.24 -12.24
C THR A 795 4.67 17.19 -11.45
N SER A 796 4.00 16.15 -10.93
CA SER A 796 4.62 15.02 -10.22
C SER A 796 5.68 14.32 -11.09
N TYR A 797 6.83 13.95 -10.52
CA TYR A 797 7.90 13.17 -11.18
C TYR A 797 8.23 13.63 -12.62
N PRO A 798 8.78 14.84 -12.82
CA PRO A 798 9.05 15.37 -14.16
C PRO A 798 10.11 14.54 -14.91
N PRO A 799 9.93 14.24 -16.21
CA PRO A 799 10.88 13.46 -16.99
C PRO A 799 12.29 14.08 -17.07
N ASN A 800 13.32 13.23 -17.12
CA ASN A 800 14.67 13.63 -17.44
C ASN A 800 14.92 13.59 -18.96
N CYS A 801 14.95 14.75 -19.62
CA CYS A 801 15.07 14.84 -21.06
C CYS A 801 16.51 14.98 -21.58
N PHE A 802 17.53 14.96 -20.70
CA PHE A 802 18.91 15.27 -21.09
C PHE A 802 19.96 14.38 -20.40
N PRO A 803 20.94 13.83 -21.13
CA PRO A 803 22.00 12.99 -20.57
C PRO A 803 23.14 13.86 -20.04
N ILE A 804 22.83 14.72 -19.06
CA ILE A 804 23.77 15.70 -18.50
C ILE A 804 25.00 14.95 -17.96
N GLY A 805 26.19 15.37 -18.39
CA GLY A 805 27.46 14.78 -17.97
C GLY A 805 27.95 13.57 -18.79
N LEU A 806 27.18 13.11 -19.79
CA LEU A 806 27.52 11.94 -20.62
C LEU A 806 27.92 12.32 -22.05
N THR A 807 28.90 13.23 -22.21
CA THR A 807 29.31 13.71 -23.53
C THR A 807 29.81 12.56 -24.42
N GLY A 808 29.26 12.47 -25.63
CA GLY A 808 29.64 11.46 -26.64
C GLY A 808 29.10 10.05 -26.37
N ALA A 809 28.26 9.86 -25.35
CA ALA A 809 27.68 8.55 -25.07
C ALA A 809 26.65 8.12 -26.12
N LEU A 810 26.62 6.82 -26.40
CA LEU A 810 25.59 6.17 -27.23
C LEU A 810 24.52 5.61 -26.29
N ILE A 811 23.32 6.19 -26.35
CA ILE A 811 22.21 5.83 -25.44
C ILE A 811 21.31 4.82 -26.13
N VAL A 812 20.99 3.74 -25.43
CA VAL A 812 19.94 2.78 -25.80
C VAL A 812 18.81 2.95 -24.81
N ASP A 813 17.66 3.40 -25.31
CA ASP A 813 16.47 3.69 -24.51
C ASP A 813 15.55 2.46 -24.43
N ASP A 814 14.63 2.43 -23.47
CA ASP A 814 13.65 1.33 -23.30
C ASP A 814 12.57 1.27 -24.41
N THR A 815 12.38 2.37 -25.14
CA THR A 815 11.39 2.48 -26.22
C THR A 815 11.80 3.51 -27.27
N ASP A 816 11.17 3.48 -28.44
CA ASP A 816 11.19 4.57 -29.41
C ASP A 816 9.87 5.38 -29.39
N ALA A 817 8.92 5.00 -28.54
CA ALA A 817 7.61 5.63 -28.43
C ALA A 817 7.69 7.12 -28.04
N PRO A 818 6.79 7.98 -28.56
CA PRO A 818 6.80 9.40 -28.23
C PRO A 818 6.37 9.63 -26.77
N ALA A 819 7.09 10.53 -26.09
CA ALA A 819 6.77 10.92 -24.71
C ALA A 819 5.40 11.60 -24.63
N THR A 820 4.49 11.06 -23.81
CA THR A 820 3.15 11.65 -23.59
C THR A 820 3.20 13.00 -22.85
N ARG A 821 4.28 13.23 -22.10
CA ARG A 821 4.56 14.46 -21.35
C ARG A 821 5.66 15.25 -22.05
N SER A 822 5.73 16.56 -21.80
CA SER A 822 6.65 17.48 -22.47
C SER A 822 8.12 17.10 -22.25
N CYS A 823 8.68 16.36 -23.20
CA CYS A 823 10.08 15.93 -23.17
C CYS A 823 10.63 15.78 -24.60
N THR A 824 11.73 16.48 -24.91
CA THR A 824 12.44 16.29 -26.18
C THR A 824 13.27 15.02 -26.09
N ARG A 825 12.77 13.93 -26.68
CA ARG A 825 13.46 12.63 -26.67
C ARG A 825 14.85 12.72 -27.31
N GLN A 826 15.81 12.08 -26.67
CA GLN A 826 17.18 11.94 -27.16
C GLN A 826 17.29 10.78 -28.18
N PRO A 827 18.23 10.83 -29.15
CA PRO A 827 18.34 9.79 -30.18
C PRO A 827 18.70 8.42 -29.62
N ASN A 828 17.93 7.40 -29.97
CA ASN A 828 18.22 6.01 -29.64
C ASN A 828 19.36 5.46 -30.53
N SER A 829 20.32 4.76 -29.92
CA SER A 829 21.52 4.19 -30.54
C SER A 829 21.51 2.66 -30.50
N GLY A 830 20.37 2.03 -30.19
CA GLY A 830 20.25 0.57 -30.07
C GLY A 830 18.81 0.10 -30.20
N SER A 831 18.53 -1.04 -29.57
CA SER A 831 17.17 -1.53 -29.32
C SER A 831 17.07 -2.10 -27.91
N PHE A 832 15.89 -1.95 -27.31
CA PHE A 832 15.50 -2.66 -26.09
C PHE A 832 14.57 -3.80 -26.45
N ASN A 833 14.79 -4.97 -25.86
CA ASN A 833 13.98 -6.16 -26.07
C ASN A 833 13.56 -6.72 -24.71
N LEU A 834 12.27 -7.02 -24.57
CA LEU A 834 11.72 -7.69 -23.42
C LEU A 834 11.64 -9.20 -23.67
N GLN A 835 11.86 -9.99 -22.64
CA GLN A 835 11.57 -11.41 -22.61
C GLN A 835 10.70 -11.73 -21.39
N PHE A 836 9.50 -12.24 -21.65
CA PHE A 836 8.52 -12.64 -20.66
C PHE A 836 8.62 -14.15 -20.38
N GLY A 837 8.70 -14.51 -19.10
CA GLY A 837 8.59 -15.88 -18.62
C GLY A 837 7.20 -16.43 -18.88
N SER A 838 7.13 -17.70 -19.27
CA SER A 838 5.88 -18.42 -19.44
C SER A 838 5.73 -19.53 -18.39
N ASP A 839 4.49 -19.95 -18.17
CA ASP A 839 4.20 -21.22 -17.53
C ASP A 839 4.39 -22.42 -18.48
N ALA A 840 4.06 -23.62 -18.00
CA ALA A 840 4.15 -24.88 -18.73
C ALA A 840 3.17 -24.99 -19.92
N GLN A 841 2.22 -24.07 -20.05
CA GLN A 841 1.19 -24.00 -21.07
C GLN A 841 1.49 -22.89 -22.10
N GLY A 842 2.59 -22.14 -21.93
CA GLY A 842 3.01 -21.06 -22.84
C GLY A 842 2.26 -19.74 -22.63
N ARG A 843 1.73 -19.48 -21.44
CA ARG A 843 1.02 -18.23 -21.09
C ARG A 843 1.94 -17.32 -20.25
N TYR A 844 1.79 -16.01 -20.42
CA TYR A 844 2.74 -15.00 -19.92
C TYR A 844 2.19 -14.23 -18.72
N ALA A 845 2.03 -14.94 -17.59
CA ALA A 845 1.64 -14.36 -16.30
C ALA A 845 2.44 -13.09 -15.93
N SER A 846 3.75 -13.09 -16.22
CA SER A 846 4.67 -11.95 -16.09
C SER A 846 4.23 -10.63 -16.73
N LYS A 847 3.32 -10.63 -17.73
CA LYS A 847 2.80 -9.38 -18.33
C LYS A 847 1.76 -8.67 -17.45
N ILE A 848 1.10 -9.41 -16.56
CA ILE A 848 0.17 -8.88 -15.57
C ILE A 848 0.94 -8.00 -14.58
N ASP A 849 2.10 -8.51 -14.13
CA ASP A 849 3.02 -7.86 -13.18
C ASP A 849 3.94 -6.78 -13.81
N PHE A 850 3.71 -6.44 -15.08
CA PHE A 850 4.57 -5.54 -15.85
C PHE A 850 3.85 -4.24 -16.20
N HIS A 851 4.48 -3.10 -15.92
CA HIS A 851 3.84 -1.78 -15.91
C HIS A 851 4.70 -0.73 -16.63
N GLN A 852 4.07 0.32 -17.18
CA GLN A 852 4.74 1.48 -17.79
C GLN A 852 4.35 2.80 -17.10
N ILE A 853 5.31 3.71 -17.00
CA ILE A 853 5.16 5.04 -16.42
C ILE A 853 5.80 6.11 -17.30
N GLY A 854 5.15 7.26 -17.39
CA GLY A 854 5.56 8.45 -18.12
C GLY A 854 6.44 9.38 -17.28
N ALA A 855 7.56 8.87 -16.78
CA ALA A 855 8.62 9.65 -16.14
C ALA A 855 9.97 9.05 -16.56
N GLY A 856 11.00 9.06 -15.71
CA GLY A 856 12.31 8.48 -16.09
C GLY A 856 13.03 9.28 -17.19
N PHE A 857 13.99 8.66 -17.87
CA PHE A 857 14.64 9.27 -19.03
C PHE A 857 13.68 9.35 -20.21
N ASN A 858 13.79 10.40 -21.02
CA ASN A 858 12.97 10.60 -22.22
C ASN A 858 11.43 10.52 -22.03
N GLY A 859 10.93 10.46 -20.79
CA GLY A 859 9.51 10.39 -20.44
C GLY A 859 8.87 9.00 -20.57
N HIS A 860 9.64 7.92 -20.51
CA HIS A 860 9.12 6.55 -20.41
C HIS A 860 10.05 5.67 -19.54
N PHE A 861 9.48 4.79 -18.70
CA PHE A 861 10.18 3.62 -18.17
C PHE A 861 9.19 2.47 -17.89
N TRP A 862 9.71 1.24 -17.80
CA TRP A 862 8.96 0.06 -17.35
C TRP A 862 9.35 -0.36 -15.93
N PHE A 863 8.45 -0.99 -15.19
CA PHE A 863 8.78 -1.69 -13.95
C PHE A 863 7.95 -2.97 -13.74
N ALA A 864 8.44 -3.82 -12.83
CA ALA A 864 7.76 -4.99 -12.31
C ALA A 864 8.25 -5.29 -10.89
N HIS A 865 7.45 -5.99 -10.09
CA HIS A 865 7.85 -6.37 -8.74
C HIS A 865 9.03 -7.35 -8.76
N ALA A 866 9.86 -7.29 -7.72
CA ALA A 866 11.11 -8.01 -7.57
C ALA A 866 10.90 -9.35 -6.84
N TRP A 867 11.28 -10.45 -7.48
CA TRP A 867 10.97 -11.81 -7.01
C TRP A 867 12.22 -12.63 -6.65
N ARG A 868 12.07 -13.53 -5.67
CA ARG A 868 13.06 -14.61 -5.44
C ARG A 868 13.11 -15.55 -6.64
N ASP A 869 14.29 -16.06 -6.97
CA ASP A 869 14.45 -17.03 -8.05
C ASP A 869 14.10 -18.45 -7.56
N ASN A 870 12.83 -18.85 -7.73
CA ASN A 870 12.33 -20.18 -7.39
C ASN A 870 11.40 -20.74 -8.50
N PRO A 871 11.02 -22.03 -8.48
CA PRO A 871 10.18 -22.63 -9.54
C PRO A 871 8.81 -21.99 -9.70
N ASP A 872 8.13 -21.68 -8.58
CA ASP A 872 6.74 -21.23 -8.55
C ASP A 872 6.59 -19.82 -9.13
N THR A 873 7.63 -18.99 -8.97
CA THR A 873 7.69 -17.62 -9.46
C THR A 873 8.17 -17.49 -10.91
N GLN A 874 8.81 -18.50 -11.54
CA GLN A 874 9.40 -18.34 -12.89
C GLN A 874 8.44 -17.77 -13.94
N LYS A 875 7.13 -18.04 -13.83
CA LYS A 875 6.08 -17.51 -14.72
C LYS A 875 5.91 -15.97 -14.65
N LEU A 876 6.42 -15.33 -13.60
CA LEU A 876 6.43 -13.87 -13.35
C LEU A 876 7.71 -13.18 -13.81
N LYS A 877 8.68 -13.92 -14.36
CA LYS A 877 9.97 -13.37 -14.78
C LYS A 877 9.83 -12.44 -15.97
N VAL A 878 10.43 -11.25 -15.87
CA VAL A 878 10.67 -10.32 -16.98
C VAL A 878 12.18 -10.10 -17.09
N THR A 879 12.69 -10.05 -18.31
CA THR A 879 14.08 -9.66 -18.60
C THR A 879 14.10 -8.62 -19.70
N GLY A 880 14.53 -7.40 -19.38
CA GLY A 880 14.80 -6.35 -20.35
C GLY A 880 16.26 -6.39 -20.79
N THR A 881 16.52 -6.24 -22.10
CA THR A 881 17.86 -6.26 -22.68
C THR A 881 18.06 -5.12 -23.67
N TRP A 882 18.95 -4.18 -23.32
CA TRP A 882 19.43 -3.12 -24.20
C TRP A 882 20.59 -3.65 -25.04
N THR A 883 20.53 -3.50 -26.37
CA THR A 883 21.58 -3.90 -27.32
C THR A 883 21.95 -2.72 -28.21
N LEU A 884 23.24 -2.40 -28.31
CA LEU A 884 23.69 -1.28 -29.15
C LEU A 884 23.59 -1.63 -30.65
N ASN A 885 23.25 -0.68 -31.52
CA ASN A 885 23.05 -0.95 -32.96
C ASN A 885 24.34 -1.08 -33.78
N ARG A 886 25.51 -1.11 -33.12
CA ARG A 886 26.82 -1.18 -33.77
C ARG A 886 27.86 -1.87 -32.86
N PRO A 887 28.88 -2.50 -33.44
CA PRO A 887 30.03 -2.94 -32.65
C PRO A 887 30.83 -1.75 -32.14
N ILE A 888 31.40 -1.89 -30.95
CA ILE A 888 32.38 -0.98 -30.36
C ILE A 888 33.64 -1.75 -29.96
N SER A 889 34.74 -1.01 -29.77
CA SER A 889 36.01 -1.56 -29.31
C SER A 889 36.69 -0.59 -28.33
N GLY A 890 37.61 -1.13 -27.52
CA GLY A 890 38.35 -0.35 -26.53
C GLY A 890 37.60 -0.16 -25.21
N TRP A 891 37.94 0.87 -24.45
CA TRP A 891 37.39 1.12 -23.13
C TRP A 891 36.13 1.99 -23.19
N TRP A 892 35.08 1.56 -22.50
CA TRP A 892 33.82 2.30 -22.39
C TRP A 892 33.29 2.21 -20.95
N ARG A 893 32.63 3.28 -20.49
CA ARG A 893 31.86 3.27 -19.24
C ARG A 893 30.40 2.94 -19.57
N VAL A 894 29.82 2.00 -18.85
CA VAL A 894 28.39 1.70 -18.95
C VAL A 894 27.66 2.45 -17.84
N MET A 895 26.66 3.24 -18.22
CA MET A 895 25.76 3.96 -17.32
C MET A 895 24.35 3.38 -17.46
N VAL A 896 23.58 3.39 -16.38
CA VAL A 896 22.15 3.12 -16.37
C VAL A 896 21.39 4.31 -15.79
N HIS A 897 20.26 4.67 -16.38
CA HIS A 897 19.34 5.62 -15.79
C HIS A 897 18.46 4.88 -14.78
N VAL A 898 18.30 5.49 -13.60
CA VAL A 898 17.43 5.01 -12.53
C VAL A 898 16.36 6.08 -12.33
N PRO A 899 15.06 5.75 -12.48
CA PRO A 899 13.98 6.73 -12.34
C PRO A 899 13.74 7.11 -10.87
N ASP A 900 12.96 8.17 -10.65
CA ASP A 900 12.67 8.73 -9.33
C ASP A 900 11.65 7.92 -8.48
N HIS A 901 10.89 7.03 -9.09
CA HIS A 901 9.93 6.11 -8.45
C HIS A 901 9.78 4.82 -9.26
N GLY A 902 9.11 3.79 -8.71
CA GLY A 902 8.96 2.47 -9.36
C GLY A 902 10.28 1.70 -9.50
N ALA A 903 11.30 2.11 -8.74
CA ALA A 903 12.68 1.63 -8.81
C ALA A 903 13.18 1.49 -7.37
N HIS A 904 12.78 0.41 -6.72
CA HIS A 904 12.94 0.27 -5.27
C HIS A 904 14.01 -0.75 -4.90
N THR A 905 14.42 -1.64 -5.81
CA THR A 905 15.25 -2.77 -5.41
C THR A 905 16.64 -2.40 -4.89
N GLN A 906 17.06 -3.03 -3.78
CA GLN A 906 18.44 -2.96 -3.29
C GLN A 906 19.40 -3.95 -3.98
N ARG A 907 18.91 -4.77 -4.94
CA ARG A 907 19.70 -5.85 -5.56
C ARG A 907 19.50 -5.97 -7.08
N ALA A 908 19.41 -4.85 -7.80
CA ALA A 908 19.30 -4.85 -9.26
C ALA A 908 20.57 -5.44 -9.90
N LYS A 909 20.48 -6.68 -10.39
CA LYS A 909 21.59 -7.41 -11.02
C LYS A 909 21.58 -7.20 -12.53
N TYR A 910 22.60 -6.49 -13.03
CA TYR A 910 22.85 -6.27 -14.45
C TYR A 910 23.89 -7.27 -14.97
N GLU A 911 23.57 -7.93 -16.07
CA GLU A 911 24.52 -8.72 -16.87
C GLU A 911 24.98 -7.90 -18.08
N ILE A 912 26.28 -7.62 -18.19
CA ILE A 912 26.89 -6.91 -19.33
C ILE A 912 27.66 -7.90 -20.19
N ASN A 913 27.27 -8.02 -21.46
CA ASN A 913 28.01 -8.73 -22.50
C ASN A 913 28.99 -7.75 -23.19
N THR A 914 30.29 -8.07 -23.18
CA THR A 914 31.32 -7.19 -23.76
C THR A 914 31.60 -7.44 -25.25
N GLY A 915 30.92 -8.42 -25.86
CA GLY A 915 30.93 -8.68 -27.30
C GLY A 915 31.06 -10.17 -27.64
N PRO A 916 32.15 -10.85 -27.24
CA PRO A 916 32.26 -12.30 -27.37
C PRO A 916 31.35 -13.00 -26.36
N SER A 917 30.56 -14.00 -26.79
CA SER A 917 29.52 -14.65 -25.96
C SER A 917 30.01 -15.31 -24.67
N THR A 918 31.33 -15.52 -24.54
CA THR A 918 32.00 -16.08 -23.35
C THR A 918 32.45 -15.03 -22.33
N GLN A 919 32.35 -13.73 -22.62
CA GLN A 919 32.72 -12.64 -21.71
C GLN A 919 31.49 -11.87 -21.22
N ARG A 920 31.01 -12.27 -20.03
CA ARG A 920 29.99 -11.54 -19.27
C ARG A 920 30.59 -10.93 -18.01
N LYS A 921 30.10 -9.75 -17.63
CA LYS A 921 30.34 -9.10 -16.34
C LYS A 921 29.02 -8.94 -15.61
N GLU A 922 29.01 -9.14 -14.30
CA GLU A 922 27.84 -8.91 -13.45
C GLU A 922 28.06 -7.69 -12.57
N ARG A 923 27.00 -6.92 -12.32
CA ARG A 923 27.00 -5.72 -11.47
C ARG A 923 25.72 -5.65 -10.64
N VAL A 924 25.83 -5.33 -9.35
CA VAL A 924 24.66 -5.15 -8.48
C VAL A 924 24.63 -3.74 -7.91
N ILE A 925 23.63 -2.95 -8.35
CA ILE A 925 23.38 -1.59 -7.86
C ILE A 925 22.10 -1.51 -7.04
N LEU A 926 21.94 -0.40 -6.32
CA LEU A 926 20.68 -0.05 -5.66
C LEU A 926 19.89 0.83 -6.61
N GLN A 927 18.61 0.54 -6.81
CA GLN A 927 17.72 1.35 -7.62
C GLN A 927 16.94 2.39 -6.80
N ARG A 928 16.86 2.27 -5.47
CA ARG A 928 16.14 3.19 -4.56
C ARG A 928 16.83 4.55 -4.37
N VAL A 929 17.12 5.23 -5.48
CA VAL A 929 17.80 6.52 -5.57
C VAL A 929 16.84 7.71 -5.30
N GLN A 930 15.53 7.50 -5.52
CA GLN A 930 14.47 8.50 -5.34
C GLN A 930 14.69 9.82 -6.13
N SER A 931 15.46 9.75 -7.23
CA SER A 931 15.67 10.84 -8.18
C SER A 931 16.13 10.29 -9.54
N ASN A 932 15.73 10.93 -10.63
CA ASN A 932 16.14 10.57 -12.00
C ASN A 932 17.66 10.75 -12.15
N LYS A 933 18.44 9.66 -12.14
CA LYS A 933 19.91 9.70 -11.98
C LYS A 933 20.62 8.70 -12.89
N TRP A 934 21.73 9.12 -13.49
CA TRP A 934 22.65 8.22 -14.18
C TRP A 934 23.66 7.60 -13.20
N VAL A 935 23.64 6.28 -13.09
CA VAL A 935 24.48 5.46 -12.19
C VAL A 935 25.47 4.63 -13.02
N SER A 936 26.74 4.57 -12.60
CA SER A 936 27.78 3.79 -13.31
C SER A 936 27.68 2.30 -12.97
N LEU A 937 27.65 1.45 -13.99
CA LEU A 937 27.95 0.01 -13.90
C LEU A 937 29.47 -0.28 -14.05
N GLY A 938 30.25 0.78 -14.24
CA GLY A 938 31.70 0.79 -14.31
C GLY A 938 32.26 0.82 -15.73
N ALA A 939 33.57 1.01 -15.81
CA ALA A 939 34.31 0.98 -17.05
C ALA A 939 34.86 -0.43 -17.35
N MET A 940 34.78 -0.84 -18.63
CA MET A 940 35.24 -2.15 -19.08
C MET A 940 35.65 -2.12 -20.56
N GLN A 941 36.39 -3.13 -21.00
CA GLN A 941 36.81 -3.26 -22.39
C GLN A 941 35.77 -4.02 -23.21
N PHE A 942 35.43 -3.48 -24.39
CA PHE A 942 34.50 -4.07 -25.35
C PHE A 942 35.21 -4.53 -26.62
N SER A 943 34.63 -5.53 -27.28
CA SER A 943 35.10 -6.07 -28.56
C SER A 943 33.96 -6.75 -29.32
N GLY A 944 33.08 -5.94 -29.93
CA GLY A 944 31.89 -6.42 -30.63
C GLY A 944 30.66 -5.58 -30.27
N THR A 945 29.47 -6.13 -30.53
CA THR A 945 28.20 -5.46 -30.19
C THR A 945 27.85 -5.72 -28.72
N PRO A 946 27.80 -4.69 -27.86
CA PRO A 946 27.48 -4.86 -26.46
C PRO A 946 25.98 -5.04 -26.23
N SER A 947 25.64 -5.76 -25.16
CA SER A 947 24.29 -5.77 -24.60
C SER A 947 24.35 -5.74 -23.07
N VAL A 948 23.32 -5.15 -22.47
CA VAL A 948 23.10 -5.16 -21.02
C VAL A 948 21.71 -5.76 -20.77
N SER A 949 21.61 -6.70 -19.84
CA SER A 949 20.35 -7.34 -19.43
C SER A 949 20.10 -7.11 -17.95
N LEU A 950 18.83 -6.87 -17.59
CA LEU A 950 18.35 -6.78 -16.21
C LEU A 950 17.08 -7.63 -16.09
N SER A 951 16.92 -8.35 -15.00
CA SER A 951 15.70 -9.10 -14.68
C SER A 951 15.15 -8.67 -13.32
N ASN A 952 13.84 -8.80 -13.11
CA ASN A 952 13.22 -8.65 -11.79
C ASN A 952 13.47 -9.84 -10.84
N PHE A 953 14.29 -10.82 -11.26
CA PHE A 953 14.58 -12.05 -10.51
C PHE A 953 15.98 -12.04 -9.90
N GLY A 954 16.14 -12.79 -8.80
CA GLY A 954 17.42 -12.95 -8.10
C GLY A 954 17.70 -11.84 -7.07
N THR A 955 16.70 -11.03 -6.74
CA THR A 955 16.79 -9.97 -5.72
C THR A 955 16.63 -10.49 -4.29
N ASN A 956 16.27 -11.77 -4.10
CA ASN A 956 16.04 -12.44 -2.81
C ASN A 956 14.92 -11.87 -1.91
N HIS A 957 14.09 -10.95 -2.41
CA HIS A 957 12.97 -10.38 -1.67
C HIS A 957 11.75 -11.32 -1.69
N SER A 958 11.19 -11.61 -0.51
CA SER A 958 9.92 -12.34 -0.38
C SER A 958 8.75 -11.41 -0.69
N GLY A 959 7.78 -11.88 -1.48
CA GLY A 959 6.46 -11.25 -1.57
C GLY A 959 6.24 -10.18 -2.64
N GLY A 960 7.29 -9.71 -3.35
CA GLY A 960 7.12 -8.76 -4.46
C GLY A 960 6.86 -7.31 -4.00
N PHE A 961 7.56 -6.85 -2.96
CA PHE A 961 7.35 -5.52 -2.35
C PHE A 961 8.35 -4.42 -2.79
N GLU A 962 9.46 -4.78 -3.43
CA GLU A 962 10.32 -3.81 -4.14
C GLU A 962 10.14 -3.99 -5.64
N ASP A 963 10.31 -2.91 -6.39
CA ASP A 963 10.25 -2.92 -7.86
C ASP A 963 11.64 -2.90 -8.50
N VAL A 964 11.72 -3.50 -9.68
CA VAL A 964 12.84 -3.37 -10.61
C VAL A 964 12.40 -2.55 -11.82
N ALA A 965 13.11 -1.46 -12.09
CA ALA A 965 12.85 -0.59 -13.24
C ALA A 965 13.80 -0.84 -14.42
N TRP A 966 13.27 -0.70 -15.63
CA TRP A 966 14.00 -0.63 -16.90
C TRP A 966 13.71 0.72 -17.56
N ASP A 967 14.76 1.52 -17.69
CA ASP A 967 14.77 2.86 -18.28
C ASP A 967 15.89 2.86 -19.36
N ALA A 968 16.86 3.78 -19.35
CA ALA A 968 17.90 3.86 -20.37
C ALA A 968 19.28 3.28 -19.96
N ILE A 969 20.06 2.82 -20.95
CA ILE A 969 21.50 2.50 -20.81
C ILE A 969 22.32 3.45 -21.69
N ALA A 970 23.46 3.93 -21.22
CA ALA A 970 24.40 4.71 -22.02
C ALA A 970 25.80 4.10 -22.04
N PHE A 971 26.35 3.93 -23.25
CA PHE A 971 27.73 3.52 -23.48
C PHE A 971 28.58 4.77 -23.75
N GLN A 972 29.37 5.19 -22.76
CA GLN A 972 30.23 6.37 -22.87
C GLN A 972 31.65 5.96 -23.31
N PRO A 973 32.21 6.52 -24.40
CA PRO A 973 33.54 6.16 -24.88
C PRO A 973 34.63 6.72 -23.96
N LEU A 974 35.67 5.92 -23.72
CA LEU A 974 36.88 6.33 -22.98
C LEU A 974 38.10 6.21 -23.90
N SER A 975 38.96 7.23 -23.89
CA SER A 975 40.16 7.26 -24.75
C SER A 975 41.25 6.25 -24.35
N GLN A 976 41.20 5.76 -23.10
CA GLN A 976 42.12 4.79 -22.52
C GLN A 976 41.46 4.13 -21.30
N LYS A 977 42.13 3.14 -20.70
CA LYS A 977 41.69 2.58 -19.41
C LYS A 977 41.69 3.69 -18.34
N PRO A 978 40.57 3.95 -17.63
CA PRO A 978 40.58 4.80 -16.46
C PRO A 978 41.29 4.09 -15.29
N GLN A 979 41.77 4.85 -14.31
CA GLN A 979 42.17 4.29 -13.02
C GLN A 979 40.93 3.69 -12.34
N MET A 980 40.95 2.39 -12.06
CA MET A 980 39.83 1.67 -11.46
C MET A 980 40.00 1.61 -9.94
N ILE A 981 39.18 2.36 -9.20
CA ILE A 981 39.23 2.44 -7.73
C ILE A 981 37.94 1.90 -7.13
N VAL A 982 38.04 0.88 -6.26
CA VAL A 982 36.89 0.37 -5.48
C VAL A 982 37.08 0.71 -4.00
N ALA A 983 36.08 1.36 -3.42
CA ALA A 983 36.05 1.71 -1.99
C ALA A 983 35.11 0.79 -1.23
N MET A 984 35.69 0.02 -0.30
CA MET A 984 35.08 -1.07 0.45
C MET A 984 35.30 -0.87 1.95
N GLY A 985 34.57 -1.63 2.77
CA GLY A 985 34.78 -1.65 4.22
C GLY A 985 33.54 -1.31 5.03
N ASP A 986 33.79 -0.97 6.29
CA ASP A 986 32.79 -0.62 7.29
C ASP A 986 32.40 0.86 7.27
N SER A 987 31.82 1.34 8.37
CA SER A 987 31.38 2.73 8.62
C SER A 987 32.50 3.76 8.45
N TYR A 988 33.74 3.41 8.78
CA TYR A 988 34.88 4.31 8.61
C TYR A 988 35.21 4.50 7.13
N SER A 989 35.00 3.48 6.29
CA SER A 989 35.09 3.57 4.83
C SER A 989 33.85 4.20 4.21
N SER A 990 32.64 3.93 4.73
CA SER A 990 31.40 4.50 4.19
C SER A 990 31.32 6.00 4.41
N GLY A 991 31.93 6.53 5.47
CA GLY A 991 31.92 7.95 5.79
C GLY A 991 30.86 8.35 6.83
N GLU A 992 30.42 7.39 7.65
CA GLU A 992 29.62 7.62 8.86
C GLU A 992 30.19 8.77 9.70
N GLY A 993 29.33 9.54 10.38
CA GLY A 993 29.72 10.66 11.23
C GLY A 993 29.97 11.99 10.51
N SER A 994 29.81 12.05 9.19
CA SER A 994 30.17 13.22 8.40
C SER A 994 29.08 14.31 8.31
N GLY A 995 27.89 14.09 8.86
CA GLY A 995 26.76 15.01 8.85
C GLY A 995 25.41 14.29 8.78
N GLY A 996 24.30 15.02 8.95
CA GLY A 996 22.94 14.47 8.76
C GLY A 996 22.63 14.09 7.31
N ASN A 997 21.35 13.83 7.00
CA ASN A 997 20.88 13.30 5.71
C ASN A 997 21.62 13.76 4.44
N ASP A 998 21.85 15.06 4.27
CA ASP A 998 22.52 15.64 3.09
C ASP A 998 23.96 15.15 2.84
N ALA A 999 24.62 14.58 3.86
CA ALA A 999 25.97 14.04 3.74
C ALA A 999 26.01 12.69 2.99
N TYR A 1000 24.93 11.91 3.06
CA TYR A 1000 24.87 10.53 2.56
C TYR A 1000 24.16 10.44 1.20
N TYR A 1001 24.56 9.48 0.38
CA TYR A 1001 23.78 9.11 -0.81
C TYR A 1001 22.43 8.56 -0.37
N ARG A 1002 21.34 9.09 -0.93
CA ARG A 1002 19.95 8.77 -0.51
C ARG A 1002 19.70 7.28 -0.53
N GLU A 1003 20.15 6.58 -1.58
CA GLU A 1003 20.06 5.13 -1.72
C GLU A 1003 20.76 4.32 -0.60
N THR A 1004 21.43 4.96 0.37
CA THR A 1004 22.17 4.34 1.48
C THR A 1004 21.77 4.84 2.87
N ASN A 1005 20.73 5.67 2.92
CA ASN A 1005 20.24 6.36 4.11
C ASN A 1005 18.71 6.49 3.99
N ILE A 1006 18.02 5.37 4.25
CA ILE A 1006 16.59 5.18 4.04
C ILE A 1006 16.00 4.42 5.23
N ASP A 1007 14.83 4.90 5.68
CA ASP A 1007 13.84 4.21 6.49
C ASP A 1007 14.39 3.35 7.64
N GLY A 1008 14.96 4.02 8.64
CA GLY A 1008 15.46 3.41 9.86
C GLY A 1008 14.37 2.98 10.85
N ALA A 1009 13.12 3.39 10.62
CA ALA A 1009 11.97 2.91 11.39
C ALA A 1009 11.67 1.44 11.06
N GLU A 1010 11.76 1.06 9.78
CA GLU A 1010 11.24 -0.20 9.23
C GLU A 1010 12.40 -1.13 8.80
N PRO A 1011 12.73 -2.19 9.57
CA PRO A 1011 13.95 -2.96 9.37
C PRO A 1011 14.08 -3.67 8.01
N GLU A 1012 12.97 -3.92 7.30
CA GLU A 1012 12.98 -4.53 5.96
C GLU A 1012 13.45 -3.54 4.88
N TRP A 1013 13.00 -2.29 4.94
CA TRP A 1013 13.36 -1.24 3.97
C TRP A 1013 14.66 -0.52 4.29
N ARG A 1014 15.07 -0.60 5.56
CA ARG A 1014 16.23 0.11 6.09
C ARG A 1014 17.49 -0.13 5.29
N ASN A 1015 17.99 0.93 4.65
CA ASN A 1015 19.39 0.99 4.24
C ASN A 1015 20.12 2.05 5.06
N ALA A 1016 20.98 1.59 5.96
CA ALA A 1016 21.84 2.42 6.80
C ALA A 1016 23.32 2.21 6.46
N CYS A 1017 23.64 1.90 5.19
CA CYS A 1017 25.04 1.79 4.77
C CYS A 1017 25.80 3.12 4.84
N HIS A 1018 25.09 4.26 4.88
CA HIS A 1018 25.61 5.60 5.14
C HIS A 1018 26.88 5.90 4.32
N ARG A 1019 26.78 5.79 2.99
CA ARG A 1019 27.87 6.14 2.07
C ARG A 1019 27.87 7.66 1.86
N SER A 1020 28.88 8.33 2.40
CA SER A 1020 28.99 9.79 2.41
C SER A 1020 29.71 10.36 1.20
N GLN A 1021 29.24 11.50 0.72
CA GLN A 1021 29.97 12.32 -0.25
C GLN A 1021 31.33 12.81 0.29
N HIS A 1022 31.50 12.83 1.61
CA HIS A 1022 32.69 13.29 2.33
C HIS A 1022 33.65 12.17 2.77
N ALA A 1023 33.32 10.90 2.53
CA ALA A 1023 34.15 9.75 2.90
C ALA A 1023 35.62 9.89 2.44
N TRP A 1024 36.57 9.43 3.25
CA TRP A 1024 38.00 9.67 3.01
C TRP A 1024 38.54 9.09 1.70
N SER A 1025 37.97 7.99 1.21
CA SER A 1025 38.28 7.40 -0.10
C SER A 1025 37.99 8.37 -1.25
N ARG A 1026 37.00 9.26 -1.08
CA ARG A 1026 36.69 10.37 -1.99
C ARG A 1026 37.61 11.57 -1.75
N GLN A 1027 38.12 11.78 -0.54
CA GLN A 1027 39.01 12.91 -0.20
C GLN A 1027 40.48 12.71 -0.63
N GLY A 1028 40.90 11.48 -0.93
CA GLY A 1028 42.26 11.17 -1.41
C GLY A 1028 42.61 11.88 -2.72
N LYS A 1029 43.88 12.29 -2.87
CA LYS A 1029 44.38 13.06 -4.02
C LYS A 1029 45.52 12.33 -4.76
N PRO A 1030 45.21 11.36 -5.65
CA PRO A 1030 46.19 10.76 -6.56
C PRO A 1030 46.96 11.81 -7.35
N ALA A 1031 48.24 11.55 -7.61
CA ALA A 1031 49.11 12.44 -8.39
C ALA A 1031 48.56 12.67 -9.80
N ALA A 1032 47.93 11.65 -10.39
CA ALA A 1032 47.30 11.70 -11.72
C ALA A 1032 46.14 12.73 -11.85
N PHE A 1033 45.59 13.22 -10.74
CA PHE A 1033 44.42 14.12 -10.72
C PHE A 1033 44.78 15.60 -10.49
N ASN A 1034 46.07 15.95 -10.52
CA ASN A 1034 46.58 17.33 -10.44
C ASN A 1034 46.10 18.08 -9.18
N GLY A 1035 46.10 17.40 -8.03
CA GLY A 1035 45.72 17.97 -6.73
C GLY A 1035 44.22 17.98 -6.42
N ARG A 1036 43.37 17.57 -7.37
CA ARG A 1036 41.94 17.31 -7.12
C ARG A 1036 41.74 15.97 -6.42
N THR A 1037 40.67 15.89 -5.64
CA THR A 1037 40.23 14.72 -4.90
C THR A 1037 39.56 13.69 -5.81
N ILE A 1038 39.54 12.41 -5.41
CA ILE A 1038 38.83 11.33 -6.10
C ILE A 1038 37.34 11.68 -6.29
N GLY A 1039 36.69 12.30 -5.29
CA GLY A 1039 35.29 12.73 -5.35
C GLY A 1039 35.01 13.77 -6.44
N GLU A 1040 35.85 14.81 -6.54
CA GLU A 1040 35.73 15.85 -7.58
C GLU A 1040 35.88 15.30 -9.01
N ILE A 1041 36.57 14.16 -9.19
CA ILE A 1041 36.64 13.45 -10.48
C ILE A 1041 35.41 12.56 -10.66
N ALA A 1042 35.04 11.78 -9.63
CA ALA A 1042 33.97 10.79 -9.69
C ALA A 1042 32.60 11.42 -9.99
N ASP A 1043 32.36 12.64 -9.49
CA ASP A 1043 31.09 13.35 -9.70
C ASP A 1043 31.03 14.06 -11.08
N ASN A 1044 32.09 13.97 -11.89
CA ASN A 1044 32.15 14.54 -13.25
C ASN A 1044 32.47 13.45 -14.27
N TYR A 1045 31.45 12.76 -14.77
CA TYR A 1045 31.60 11.67 -15.74
C TYR A 1045 32.27 12.08 -17.07
N ASN A 1046 32.40 13.37 -17.39
CA ASN A 1046 33.19 13.83 -18.54
C ASN A 1046 34.71 13.73 -18.32
N ASP A 1047 35.19 13.56 -17.09
CA ASP A 1047 36.59 13.20 -16.82
C ASP A 1047 36.76 11.68 -16.96
N SER A 1048 37.41 11.26 -18.04
CA SER A 1048 37.60 9.84 -18.41
C SER A 1048 38.73 9.14 -17.65
N ARG A 1049 39.38 9.80 -16.68
CA ARG A 1049 40.55 9.24 -15.97
C ARG A 1049 40.24 8.30 -14.82
N LEU A 1050 39.01 8.27 -14.33
CA LEU A 1050 38.62 7.52 -13.12
C LEU A 1050 37.36 6.70 -13.38
N ASP A 1051 37.35 5.47 -12.87
CA ASP A 1051 36.12 4.77 -12.52
C ASP A 1051 36.17 4.49 -11.02
N TYR A 1052 35.21 5.06 -10.28
CA TYR A 1052 35.17 4.99 -8.82
C TYR A 1052 33.89 4.29 -8.38
N GLN A 1053 34.05 3.21 -7.64
CA GLN A 1053 32.95 2.34 -7.22
C GLN A 1053 32.89 2.30 -5.70
N PHE A 1054 31.80 2.81 -5.12
CA PHE A 1054 31.69 2.99 -3.68
C PHE A 1054 30.66 2.02 -3.09
N ILE A 1055 31.17 1.02 -2.37
CA ILE A 1055 30.40 -0.15 -1.90
C ILE A 1055 30.66 -0.48 -0.43
N ALA A 1056 31.38 0.38 0.30
CA ALA A 1056 31.46 0.32 1.75
C ALA A 1056 30.08 0.46 2.40
N CYS A 1057 29.92 -0.06 3.62
CA CYS A 1057 28.64 -0.04 4.32
C CYS A 1057 28.83 0.00 5.83
N SER A 1058 28.12 0.90 6.50
CA SER A 1058 28.12 0.97 7.97
C SER A 1058 27.74 -0.36 8.64
N GLY A 1059 28.30 -0.62 9.81
CA GLY A 1059 28.10 -1.87 10.56
C GLY A 1059 28.70 -3.15 9.96
N ALA A 1060 29.23 -3.13 8.71
CA ALA A 1060 29.77 -4.32 8.06
C ALA A 1060 30.98 -4.93 8.82
N ARG A 1061 31.03 -6.26 8.88
CA ARG A 1061 32.17 -7.07 9.32
C ARG A 1061 32.83 -7.74 8.11
N SER A 1062 34.00 -8.36 8.32
CA SER A 1062 34.70 -9.10 7.27
C SER A 1062 33.88 -10.17 6.54
N GLU A 1063 32.80 -10.69 7.13
CA GLU A 1063 31.88 -11.64 6.48
C GLU A 1063 30.96 -10.98 5.44
N GLN A 1064 30.41 -9.78 5.71
CA GLN A 1064 29.56 -9.04 4.74
C GLN A 1064 30.36 -8.51 3.53
N LEU A 1065 31.68 -8.66 3.53
CA LEU A 1065 32.53 -8.39 2.36
C LEU A 1065 32.75 -9.61 1.48
N LYS A 1066 32.65 -10.85 2.00
CA LYS A 1066 33.13 -12.07 1.32
C LYS A 1066 32.04 -12.72 0.44
N PRO A 1067 32.41 -13.34 -0.70
CA PRO A 1067 31.44 -13.94 -1.62
C PRO A 1067 30.57 -15.02 -0.96
N GLY A 1068 29.28 -15.04 -1.29
CA GLY A 1068 28.31 -16.03 -0.79
C GLY A 1068 27.95 -15.88 0.70
N GLY A 1069 28.40 -14.82 1.37
CA GLY A 1069 27.96 -14.45 2.70
C GLY A 1069 26.59 -13.78 2.73
N LEU A 1070 26.11 -13.45 3.92
CA LEU A 1070 25.00 -12.50 4.09
C LEU A 1070 25.53 -11.08 3.85
N GLY A 1071 24.78 -10.25 3.12
CA GLY A 1071 25.08 -8.83 2.95
C GLY A 1071 24.71 -8.00 4.19
N GLN A 1072 24.66 -6.67 4.02
CA GLN A 1072 24.37 -5.72 5.10
C GLN A 1072 23.26 -4.77 4.66
N TYR A 1073 22.29 -4.51 5.54
CA TYR A 1073 21.12 -3.62 5.30
C TYR A 1073 20.51 -3.79 3.89
N GLY A 1074 19.96 -4.98 3.60
CA GLY A 1074 19.34 -5.28 2.30
C GLY A 1074 20.30 -5.47 1.12
N GLU A 1075 21.54 -4.99 1.15
CA GLU A 1075 22.50 -5.18 0.05
C GLU A 1075 22.99 -6.64 -0.07
N VAL A 1076 23.66 -6.98 -1.19
CA VAL A 1076 24.50 -8.19 -1.29
C VAL A 1076 25.88 -7.96 -0.65
N THR A 1077 26.71 -9.00 -0.56
CA THR A 1077 28.09 -8.83 -0.05
C THR A 1077 28.90 -7.91 -0.95
N GLN A 1078 29.85 -7.16 -0.39
CA GLN A 1078 30.58 -6.15 -1.17
C GLN A 1078 31.34 -6.75 -2.36
N LEU A 1079 31.93 -7.95 -2.24
CA LEU A 1079 32.57 -8.63 -3.37
C LEU A 1079 31.57 -9.23 -4.38
N ASP A 1080 30.32 -9.47 -4.02
CA ASP A 1080 29.27 -9.96 -4.94
C ASP A 1080 28.57 -8.83 -5.70
N ARG A 1081 28.82 -7.56 -5.35
CA ARG A 1081 28.43 -6.41 -6.20
C ARG A 1081 29.15 -6.37 -7.56
N GLY A 1082 30.21 -7.18 -7.74
CA GLY A 1082 30.89 -7.42 -9.01
C GLY A 1082 31.95 -6.38 -9.42
N PHE A 1083 32.06 -5.26 -8.69
CA PHE A 1083 32.98 -4.16 -9.03
C PHE A 1083 34.46 -4.49 -8.81
N VAL A 1084 34.80 -5.33 -7.83
CA VAL A 1084 36.16 -5.87 -7.66
C VAL A 1084 36.37 -7.00 -8.66
N ASN A 1085 37.28 -6.80 -9.60
CA ASN A 1085 37.54 -7.72 -10.72
C ASN A 1085 38.98 -7.57 -11.24
N GLU A 1086 39.33 -8.28 -12.31
CA GLU A 1086 40.70 -8.36 -12.79
C GLU A 1086 41.29 -7.02 -13.24
N ASP A 1087 40.44 -6.05 -13.61
CA ASP A 1087 40.82 -4.71 -14.06
C ASP A 1087 40.89 -3.67 -12.94
N THR A 1088 40.52 -4.01 -11.70
CA THR A 1088 40.70 -3.10 -10.55
C THR A 1088 42.18 -2.77 -10.33
N ASP A 1089 42.53 -1.48 -10.20
CA ASP A 1089 43.90 -1.00 -9.97
C ASP A 1089 44.17 -0.75 -8.48
N LEU A 1090 43.14 -0.32 -7.75
CA LEU A 1090 43.22 0.02 -6.34
C LEU A 1090 41.94 -0.39 -5.60
N VAL A 1091 42.09 -1.10 -4.48
CA VAL A 1091 41.04 -1.30 -3.49
C VAL A 1091 41.41 -0.50 -2.23
N THR A 1092 40.44 0.24 -1.69
CA THR A 1092 40.56 0.91 -0.39
C THR A 1092 39.64 0.25 0.62
N LEU A 1093 40.15 0.01 1.84
CA LEU A 1093 39.50 -0.85 2.82
C LEU A 1093 39.78 -0.39 4.27
N SER A 1094 38.74 -0.12 5.07
CA SER A 1094 38.77 -0.26 6.53
C SER A 1094 37.82 -1.37 6.94
N ILE A 1095 38.28 -2.33 7.74
CA ILE A 1095 37.45 -3.43 8.24
C ILE A 1095 38.06 -4.00 9.52
N GLY A 1096 37.28 -4.73 10.31
CA GLY A 1096 37.71 -5.40 11.54
C GLY A 1096 37.27 -4.72 12.84
N GLY A 1097 36.85 -3.44 12.80
CA GLY A 1097 36.28 -2.75 13.96
C GLY A 1097 34.99 -3.42 14.47
N ASN A 1098 34.08 -3.76 13.56
CA ASN A 1098 32.83 -4.47 13.89
C ASN A 1098 33.05 -5.96 14.24
N ASP A 1099 34.08 -6.60 13.67
CA ASP A 1099 34.51 -7.95 14.06
C ASP A 1099 34.99 -7.98 15.53
N ALA A 1100 35.73 -6.93 15.94
CA ALA A 1100 36.21 -6.72 17.31
C ALA A 1100 35.12 -6.30 18.31
N GLN A 1101 33.86 -6.16 17.88
CA GLN A 1101 32.72 -5.73 18.71
C GLN A 1101 32.89 -4.34 19.34
N PHE A 1102 33.53 -3.38 18.63
CA PHE A 1102 33.75 -2.04 19.19
C PHE A 1102 32.45 -1.33 19.62
N THR A 1103 31.33 -1.52 18.93
CA THR A 1103 30.04 -0.93 19.32
C THR A 1103 29.57 -1.40 20.70
N PRO A 1104 29.41 -2.72 20.99
CA PRO A 1104 29.22 -3.23 22.36
C PRO A 1104 30.24 -2.72 23.39
N VAL A 1105 31.53 -2.65 23.03
CA VAL A 1105 32.60 -2.16 23.94
C VAL A 1105 32.39 -0.68 24.30
N LEU A 1106 32.21 0.19 23.31
CA LEU A 1106 32.00 1.62 23.52
C LEU A 1106 30.70 1.89 24.27
N SER A 1107 29.61 1.19 23.93
CA SER A 1107 28.36 1.26 24.70
C SER A 1107 28.58 0.89 26.18
N LYS A 1108 29.38 -0.14 26.47
CA LYS A 1108 29.73 -0.51 27.84
C LYS A 1108 30.55 0.58 28.54
N CYS A 1109 31.48 1.23 27.85
CA CYS A 1109 32.34 2.29 28.38
C CYS A 1109 31.66 3.64 28.58
N VAL A 1110 30.59 3.91 27.84
CA VAL A 1110 29.73 5.09 28.04
C VAL A 1110 28.75 4.86 29.20
N LEU A 1111 28.16 3.66 29.30
CA LEU A 1111 27.14 3.36 30.31
C LEU A 1111 27.72 2.98 31.68
N MET A 1112 28.94 2.45 31.74
CA MET A 1112 29.57 1.94 32.96
C MET A 1112 30.99 2.50 33.13
N ARG A 1113 31.34 2.90 34.36
CA ARG A 1113 32.72 3.26 34.71
C ARG A 1113 33.61 2.01 34.83
N ASN A 1114 34.89 2.14 34.49
CA ASN A 1114 35.89 1.08 34.51
C ASN A 1114 35.51 -0.11 33.60
N CYS A 1115 35.01 0.19 32.39
CA CYS A 1115 34.53 -0.83 31.47
C CYS A 1115 35.58 -1.88 31.10
N ARG A 1116 36.87 -1.50 31.07
CA ARG A 1116 38.00 -2.41 30.78
C ARG A 1116 38.04 -3.64 31.72
N ASP A 1117 37.49 -3.50 32.92
CA ASP A 1117 37.47 -4.53 33.97
C ASP A 1117 36.12 -5.32 33.98
N LEU A 1118 35.21 -5.04 33.05
CA LEU A 1118 33.91 -5.69 32.90
C LEU A 1118 33.90 -6.69 31.74
N GLU A 1119 33.03 -7.70 31.82
CA GLU A 1119 32.77 -8.64 30.72
C GLU A 1119 31.77 -8.06 29.70
N VAL A 1120 31.99 -8.40 28.42
CA VAL A 1120 31.06 -8.19 27.29
C VAL A 1120 30.97 -9.51 26.53
N SER A 1121 29.81 -10.17 26.59
CA SER A 1121 29.63 -11.55 26.12
C SER A 1121 29.91 -11.74 24.62
N GLN A 1122 29.71 -10.70 23.80
CA GLN A 1122 30.03 -10.71 22.37
C GLN A 1122 31.55 -10.77 22.11
N VAL A 1123 32.37 -10.26 23.03
CA VAL A 1123 33.84 -10.27 22.91
C VAL A 1123 34.42 -11.61 23.39
N GLY A 1124 33.93 -12.09 24.52
CA GLY A 1124 34.34 -13.35 25.14
C GLY A 1124 34.27 -13.31 26.67
N PRO A 1125 34.52 -14.44 27.35
CA PRO A 1125 34.51 -14.51 28.80
C PRO A 1125 35.66 -13.70 29.42
N GLY A 1126 35.42 -13.12 30.59
CA GLY A 1126 36.39 -12.33 31.34
C GLY A 1126 36.45 -10.85 30.95
N PRO A 1127 37.29 -10.05 31.66
CA PRO A 1127 37.32 -8.61 31.52
C PRO A 1127 37.84 -8.17 30.14
N LEU A 1128 37.26 -7.10 29.60
CA LEU A 1128 37.58 -6.53 28.28
C LEU A 1128 39.08 -6.33 28.04
N ARG A 1129 39.83 -5.91 29.06
CA ARG A 1129 41.30 -5.72 28.99
C ARG A 1129 42.09 -6.98 28.61
N GLU A 1130 41.49 -8.16 28.81
CA GLU A 1130 42.07 -9.47 28.48
C GLU A 1130 41.37 -10.09 27.25
N SER A 1131 40.05 -10.05 27.21
CA SER A 1131 39.26 -10.71 26.15
C SER A 1131 39.31 -9.98 24.80
N LEU A 1132 39.33 -8.63 24.77
CA LEU A 1132 39.38 -7.87 23.52
C LEU A 1132 40.75 -7.98 22.78
N PRO A 1133 41.92 -7.82 23.44
CA PRO A 1133 43.20 -8.08 22.80
C PRO A 1133 43.34 -9.50 22.24
N LYS A 1134 42.73 -10.49 22.91
CA LYS A 1134 42.69 -11.88 22.47
C LYS A 1134 41.84 -12.04 21.21
N LEU A 1135 40.60 -11.54 21.22
CA LEU A 1135 39.70 -11.54 20.06
C LEU A 1135 40.35 -10.90 18.83
N ILE A 1136 41.01 -9.76 19.01
CA ILE A 1136 41.73 -9.06 17.94
C ILE A 1136 42.79 -9.96 17.33
N LYS A 1137 43.73 -10.46 18.14
CA LYS A 1137 44.88 -11.26 17.68
C LYS A 1137 44.48 -12.60 17.05
N GLU A 1138 43.47 -13.28 17.63
CA GLU A 1138 43.11 -14.65 17.25
C GLU A 1138 42.08 -14.72 16.11
N LYS A 1139 41.13 -13.78 16.04
CA LYS A 1139 40.02 -13.82 15.06
C LYS A 1139 39.99 -12.64 14.10
N VAL A 1140 40.05 -11.40 14.60
CA VAL A 1140 39.87 -10.21 13.75
C VAL A 1140 40.94 -10.15 12.67
N ILE A 1141 42.22 -10.33 13.02
CA ILE A 1141 43.33 -10.28 12.06
C ILE A 1141 43.29 -11.47 11.06
N ALA A 1142 42.72 -12.61 11.45
CA ALA A 1142 42.47 -13.73 10.53
C ALA A 1142 41.33 -13.39 9.54
N ASN A 1143 40.21 -12.87 10.05
CA ASN A 1143 39.09 -12.41 9.23
C ASN A 1143 39.50 -11.34 8.21
N VAL A 1144 40.27 -10.32 8.63
CA VAL A 1144 40.77 -9.27 7.72
C VAL A 1144 41.74 -9.85 6.67
N ARG A 1145 42.60 -10.79 7.07
CA ARG A 1145 43.47 -11.53 6.12
C ARG A 1145 42.64 -12.24 5.06
N ASP A 1146 41.61 -12.98 5.46
CA ASP A 1146 40.77 -13.75 4.52
C ASP A 1146 39.99 -12.82 3.59
N THR A 1147 39.51 -11.67 4.08
CA THR A 1147 38.92 -10.62 3.24
C THR A 1147 39.93 -10.09 2.20
N ILE A 1148 41.17 -9.80 2.61
CA ILE A 1148 42.24 -9.36 1.69
C ILE A 1148 42.55 -10.43 0.63
N LYS A 1149 42.59 -11.72 1.02
CA LYS A 1149 42.79 -12.83 0.07
C LYS A 1149 41.62 -12.97 -0.90
N ALA A 1150 40.38 -12.80 -0.44
CA ALA A 1150 39.19 -12.82 -1.29
C ALA A 1150 39.16 -11.63 -2.28
N ILE A 1151 39.61 -10.44 -1.86
CA ILE A 1151 39.82 -9.28 -2.75
C ILE A 1151 40.86 -9.62 -3.82
N ASN A 1152 42.05 -10.08 -3.41
CA ASN A 1152 43.13 -10.42 -4.34
C ASN A 1152 42.77 -11.56 -5.31
N ALA A 1153 41.95 -12.52 -4.88
CA ALA A 1153 41.46 -13.58 -5.75
C ALA A 1153 40.56 -13.07 -6.89
N LYS A 1154 39.78 -12.00 -6.67
CA LYS A 1154 39.00 -11.32 -7.73
C LYS A 1154 39.82 -10.27 -8.49
N ALA A 1155 40.77 -9.59 -7.84
CA ALA A 1155 41.56 -8.50 -8.39
C ALA A 1155 43.08 -8.70 -8.16
N PRO A 1156 43.73 -9.68 -8.81
CA PRO A 1156 45.13 -10.06 -8.53
C PRO A 1156 46.18 -9.03 -8.98
N ARG A 1157 45.75 -7.93 -9.63
CA ARG A 1157 46.59 -6.80 -10.03
C ARG A 1157 46.37 -5.56 -9.16
N ALA A 1158 45.33 -5.53 -8.32
CA ALA A 1158 44.98 -4.37 -7.52
C ALA A 1158 45.95 -4.20 -6.36
N LYS A 1159 46.39 -2.95 -6.14
CA LYS A 1159 47.00 -2.54 -4.87
C LYS A 1159 45.90 -2.42 -3.82
N ILE A 1160 46.17 -2.77 -2.56
CA ILE A 1160 45.19 -2.71 -1.48
C ILE A 1160 45.68 -1.74 -0.41
N VAL A 1161 44.98 -0.63 -0.20
CA VAL A 1161 45.25 0.27 0.93
C VAL A 1161 44.33 -0.10 2.09
N LEU A 1162 44.93 -0.69 3.12
CA LEU A 1162 44.26 -1.00 4.39
C LEU A 1162 44.37 0.21 5.32
N MET A 1163 43.25 0.88 5.56
CA MET A 1163 43.15 2.03 6.44
C MET A 1163 42.91 1.60 7.89
N GLY A 1164 43.69 2.16 8.82
CA GLY A 1164 43.54 1.94 10.25
C GLY A 1164 42.43 2.79 10.88
N TYR A 1165 42.19 2.55 12.17
CA TYR A 1165 41.29 3.36 13.01
C TYR A 1165 42.10 4.39 13.81
N PRO A 1166 41.51 5.53 14.21
CA PRO A 1166 42.20 6.57 14.96
C PRO A 1166 42.13 6.26 16.46
N LYS A 1167 42.69 7.14 17.30
CA LYS A 1167 42.31 7.16 18.72
C LYS A 1167 40.89 7.71 18.81
N LEU A 1168 39.95 6.89 19.28
CA LEU A 1168 38.52 7.24 19.27
C LEU A 1168 38.16 8.32 20.28
N VAL A 1169 38.81 8.30 21.45
CA VAL A 1169 38.51 9.16 22.60
C VAL A 1169 39.83 9.66 23.18
N GLU A 1170 39.94 10.96 23.42
CA GLU A 1170 41.08 11.53 24.14
C GLU A 1170 40.85 11.48 25.66
N PRO A 1171 41.88 11.20 26.47
CA PRO A 1171 41.75 11.10 27.92
C PRO A 1171 41.60 12.50 28.55
N ALA A 1172 40.36 12.95 28.69
CA ALA A 1172 39.98 14.26 29.22
C ALA A 1172 39.27 14.19 30.59
N LEU A 1173 39.29 15.30 31.35
CA LEU A 1173 38.61 15.40 32.66
C LEU A 1173 37.08 15.39 32.57
N VAL A 1174 36.52 15.80 31.43
CA VAL A 1174 35.08 15.83 31.16
C VAL A 1174 34.85 15.16 29.81
N CYS A 1175 34.40 13.91 29.82
CA CYS A 1175 34.07 13.13 28.64
C CYS A 1175 33.02 12.06 28.99
N ALA A 1176 32.40 11.45 27.98
CA ALA A 1176 31.42 10.38 28.16
C ALA A 1176 32.03 9.04 28.64
N VAL A 1177 33.36 8.92 28.59
CA VAL A 1177 34.14 7.75 29.02
C VAL A 1177 35.14 8.20 30.10
N THR A 1178 35.50 7.32 31.04
CA THR A 1178 36.48 7.66 32.08
C THR A 1178 37.88 7.86 31.48
N PHE A 1179 38.71 8.70 32.11
CA PHE A 1179 40.12 8.89 31.71
C PHE A 1179 40.87 7.55 31.57
N ASP A 1180 40.68 6.68 32.54
CA ASP A 1180 41.30 5.36 32.68
C ASP A 1180 40.85 4.37 31.59
N ASP A 1181 39.59 4.43 31.18
CA ASP A 1181 39.06 3.66 30.06
C ASP A 1181 39.49 4.25 28.70
N ALA A 1182 39.61 5.58 28.58
CA ALA A 1182 40.07 6.26 27.36
C ALA A 1182 41.56 6.01 27.06
N VAL A 1183 42.40 5.95 28.10
CA VAL A 1183 43.80 5.50 27.98
C VAL A 1183 43.85 4.06 27.47
N TRP A 1184 43.08 3.15 28.07
CA TRP A 1184 43.01 1.75 27.64
C TRP A 1184 42.49 1.60 26.19
N LEU A 1185 41.45 2.32 25.80
CA LEU A 1185 40.95 2.34 24.40
C LEU A 1185 42.04 2.82 23.42
N SER A 1186 42.88 3.78 23.82
CA SER A 1186 44.04 4.21 23.03
C SER A 1186 45.12 3.11 22.89
N GLU A 1187 45.33 2.28 23.92
CA GLU A 1187 46.19 1.09 23.85
C GLU A 1187 45.63 0.01 22.90
N ILE A 1188 44.31 -0.19 22.88
CA ILE A 1188 43.66 -1.10 21.93
C ILE A 1188 43.80 -0.59 20.49
N ALA A 1189 43.64 0.73 20.24
CA ALA A 1189 43.87 1.32 18.93
C ALA A 1189 45.33 1.14 18.46
N ASN A 1190 46.29 1.34 19.37
CA ASN A 1190 47.72 1.05 19.14
C ASN A 1190 47.95 -0.43 18.79
N LEU A 1191 47.36 -1.36 19.53
CA LEU A 1191 47.45 -2.80 19.26
C LEU A 1191 46.92 -3.15 17.86
N LEU A 1192 45.76 -2.63 17.48
CA LEU A 1192 45.15 -2.91 16.18
C LEU A 1192 46.00 -2.38 15.02
N ARG A 1193 46.52 -1.15 15.14
CA ARG A 1193 47.52 -0.58 14.22
C ARG A 1193 48.74 -1.49 14.08
N ASP A 1194 49.30 -1.97 15.18
CA ASP A 1194 50.53 -2.78 15.15
C ASP A 1194 50.26 -4.17 14.56
N GLN A 1195 49.07 -4.75 14.79
CA GLN A 1195 48.65 -5.97 14.09
C GLN A 1195 48.43 -5.75 12.59
N TYR A 1196 47.91 -4.59 12.15
CA TYR A 1196 47.77 -4.28 10.72
C TYR A 1196 49.12 -4.03 10.02
N LYS A 1197 50.11 -3.44 10.69
CA LYS A 1197 51.50 -3.40 10.18
C LYS A 1197 52.10 -4.81 10.03
N LEU A 1198 51.86 -5.69 11.01
CA LEU A 1198 52.26 -7.10 10.92
C LEU A 1198 51.45 -7.91 9.88
N LEU A 1199 50.25 -7.45 9.50
CA LEU A 1199 49.45 -8.05 8.43
C LEU A 1199 49.96 -7.58 7.07
N GLU A 1200 50.20 -6.29 6.87
CA GLU A 1200 50.84 -5.70 5.69
C GLU A 1200 52.13 -6.44 5.35
N LEU A 1201 53.05 -6.57 6.33
CA LEU A 1201 54.32 -7.29 6.13
C LEU A 1201 54.09 -8.72 5.63
N ARG A 1202 53.23 -9.49 6.30
CA ARG A 1202 52.93 -10.88 5.92
C ARG A 1202 52.25 -11.00 4.55
N MET A 1203 51.29 -10.14 4.24
CA MET A 1203 50.62 -10.15 2.93
C MET A 1203 51.61 -9.89 1.80
N ASN A 1204 52.55 -8.94 1.98
CA ASN A 1204 53.57 -8.66 0.98
C ASN A 1204 54.66 -9.75 0.90
N SER A 1205 55.16 -10.26 2.03
CA SER A 1205 56.33 -11.16 2.03
C SER A 1205 56.00 -12.66 1.94
N GLU A 1206 54.85 -13.09 2.46
CA GLU A 1206 54.43 -14.51 2.49
C GLU A 1206 53.44 -14.83 1.36
N ASP A 1207 52.46 -13.96 1.14
CA ASP A 1207 51.37 -14.17 0.17
C ASP A 1207 51.56 -13.42 -1.17
N ASN A 1208 52.58 -12.55 -1.28
CA ASN A 1208 52.85 -11.68 -2.44
C ASN A 1208 51.63 -10.83 -2.89
N ILE A 1209 50.82 -10.37 -1.93
CA ILE A 1209 49.69 -9.47 -2.14
C ILE A 1209 50.13 -8.03 -1.80
N PRO A 1210 50.01 -7.06 -2.74
CA PRO A 1210 50.49 -5.69 -2.57
C PRO A 1210 49.57 -4.86 -1.66
N VAL A 1211 49.69 -5.09 -0.35
CA VAL A 1211 48.99 -4.34 0.70
C VAL A 1211 49.83 -3.15 1.16
N THR A 1212 49.22 -2.02 1.46
CA THR A 1212 49.85 -0.90 2.16
C THR A 1212 48.98 -0.44 3.32
N PHE A 1213 49.57 -0.36 4.51
CA PHE A 1213 48.86 0.11 5.70
C PHE A 1213 48.91 1.63 5.82
N ALA A 1214 47.74 2.25 5.91
CA ALA A 1214 47.55 3.67 6.10
C ALA A 1214 47.21 3.94 7.58
N ASP A 1215 48.14 4.59 8.30
CA ASP A 1215 48.12 4.76 9.75
C ASP A 1215 47.63 6.16 10.15
N PRO A 1216 46.37 6.31 10.63
CA PRO A 1216 45.83 7.63 10.98
C PRO A 1216 46.24 8.11 12.38
N ILE A 1217 46.80 7.25 13.24
CA ILE A 1217 46.96 7.55 14.67
C ILE A 1217 47.82 8.80 14.91
N ALA A 1218 48.85 9.01 14.11
CA ALA A 1218 49.70 10.20 14.21
C ALA A 1218 49.00 11.50 13.79
N LYS A 1219 48.09 11.43 12.80
CA LYS A 1219 47.33 12.58 12.28
C LYS A 1219 46.15 12.99 13.17
N PHE A 1220 45.59 12.04 13.91
CA PHE A 1220 44.46 12.25 14.83
C PHE A 1220 44.86 12.50 16.29
N ASN A 1221 46.16 12.59 16.62
CA ASN A 1221 46.62 12.68 18.00
C ASN A 1221 46.19 13.99 18.68
N GLY A 1222 45.33 13.91 19.70
CA GLY A 1222 44.72 15.06 20.38
C GLY A 1222 43.37 15.48 19.78
N MET A 1223 42.88 14.76 18.76
CA MET A 1223 41.71 15.10 17.95
C MET A 1223 40.60 14.03 17.99
N GLY A 1224 40.71 13.02 18.86
CA GLY A 1224 39.61 12.10 19.15
C GLY A 1224 38.37 12.78 19.74
N ALA A 1225 37.36 12.01 20.11
CA ALA A 1225 36.21 12.52 20.85
C ALA A 1225 36.70 13.11 22.18
N CYS A 1226 36.18 14.26 22.58
CA CYS A 1226 36.67 15.06 23.72
C CYS A 1226 38.10 15.65 23.55
N GLY A 1227 38.67 15.61 22.34
CA GLY A 1227 39.89 16.34 21.96
C GLY A 1227 39.65 17.78 21.48
N ASP A 1228 40.73 18.51 21.22
CA ASP A 1228 40.69 19.90 20.72
C ASP A 1228 41.77 20.13 19.63
N PRO A 1229 41.40 20.33 18.35
CA PRO A 1229 40.03 20.32 17.83
C PRO A 1229 39.48 18.89 17.73
N GLN A 1230 38.22 18.69 18.11
CA GLN A 1230 37.52 17.42 17.95
C GLN A 1230 37.32 17.07 16.46
N ARG A 1231 37.74 15.86 16.06
CA ARG A 1231 37.59 15.31 14.69
C ARG A 1231 36.93 13.93 14.65
N ILE A 1232 36.60 13.37 15.82
CA ILE A 1232 35.71 12.22 16.00
C ILE A 1232 34.50 12.70 16.79
N ASN A 1233 33.28 12.33 16.36
CA ASN A 1233 32.05 12.70 17.06
C ASN A 1233 32.03 12.14 18.50
N GLN A 1234 31.44 12.88 19.42
CA GLN A 1234 30.96 12.32 20.70
C GLN A 1234 29.64 11.56 20.44
N LEU A 1235 28.83 11.34 21.47
CA LEU A 1235 27.46 10.86 21.31
C LEU A 1235 26.66 11.87 20.46
N LYS A 1236 26.13 11.41 19.34
CA LYS A 1236 25.22 12.15 18.45
C LYS A 1236 23.77 11.73 18.67
N GLY A 1237 22.84 12.64 18.38
CA GLY A 1237 21.42 12.30 18.27
C GLY A 1237 21.14 11.43 17.05
N LYS A 1238 19.89 10.99 16.90
CA LYS A 1238 19.41 10.35 15.68
C LYS A 1238 19.05 11.44 14.68
N ASP A 1239 19.97 11.69 13.76
CA ASP A 1239 19.96 12.83 12.84
C ASP A 1239 19.88 12.38 11.36
N THR A 1240 19.75 11.07 11.09
CA THR A 1240 19.62 10.50 9.75
C THR A 1240 18.38 9.63 9.60
N ASP A 1241 17.83 9.58 8.38
CA ASP A 1241 16.64 8.77 8.06
C ASP A 1241 16.92 7.27 8.19
N GLY A 1242 18.18 6.83 8.06
CA GLY A 1242 18.62 5.45 8.27
C GLY A 1242 18.93 5.09 9.74
N ASP A 1243 18.88 6.02 10.70
CA ASP A 1243 19.05 5.70 12.13
C ASP A 1243 17.88 4.87 12.67
N ASP A 1244 18.13 3.87 13.53
CA ASP A 1244 17.07 2.93 13.91
C ASP A 1244 15.91 3.55 14.71
N GLY A 1245 14.72 2.96 14.65
CA GLY A 1245 13.55 3.37 15.46
C GLY A 1245 13.67 3.12 16.98
N ASN A 1246 14.82 2.67 17.50
CA ASN A 1246 14.98 2.25 18.89
C ASN A 1246 14.87 3.42 19.89
N TRP A 1247 14.46 3.14 21.13
CA TRP A 1247 14.16 4.16 22.16
C TRP A 1247 15.38 4.93 22.69
N LEU A 1248 16.60 4.45 22.45
CA LEU A 1248 17.83 5.14 22.81
C LEU A 1248 18.07 6.32 21.84
N PRO A 1249 18.24 7.57 22.33
CA PRO A 1249 18.37 8.77 21.49
C PRO A 1249 19.83 8.97 21.02
N VAL A 1250 20.48 7.90 20.59
CA VAL A 1250 21.88 7.90 20.12
C VAL A 1250 21.92 7.39 18.68
N GLY A 1251 22.41 8.22 17.76
CA GLY A 1251 22.55 7.88 16.34
C GLY A 1251 23.89 7.22 16.00
N MET A 1252 23.94 6.58 14.83
CA MET A 1252 25.08 5.79 14.33
C MET A 1252 26.36 6.62 14.10
N GLU A 1253 26.21 7.93 13.88
CA GLU A 1253 27.31 8.89 13.75
C GLU A 1253 28.26 8.95 14.97
N SER A 1254 27.81 8.45 16.13
CA SER A 1254 28.55 8.50 17.39
C SER A 1254 29.90 7.80 17.29
N PHE A 1255 30.97 8.44 17.80
CA PHE A 1255 32.35 7.95 17.71
C PHE A 1255 32.91 7.72 16.29
N HIS A 1256 32.27 8.24 15.24
CA HIS A 1256 32.81 8.23 13.87
C HIS A 1256 33.45 9.57 13.50
N PRO A 1257 34.32 9.64 12.46
CA PRO A 1257 34.99 10.89 12.09
C PRO A 1257 34.00 11.96 11.60
N THR A 1258 34.23 13.21 11.99
CA THR A 1258 33.49 14.35 11.42
C THR A 1258 33.83 14.52 9.94
N LYS A 1259 33.14 15.42 9.23
CA LYS A 1259 33.52 15.86 7.87
C LYS A 1259 35.02 16.21 7.75
N GLU A 1260 35.56 16.95 8.72
CA GLU A 1260 36.98 17.31 8.79
C GLU A 1260 37.87 16.13 9.23
N GLY A 1261 37.34 15.21 10.04
CA GLY A 1261 37.99 13.93 10.32
C GLY A 1261 38.19 13.09 9.05
N HIS A 1262 37.16 12.95 8.21
CA HIS A 1262 37.29 12.27 6.92
C HIS A 1262 38.26 13.00 5.96
N ALA A 1263 38.38 14.33 6.04
CA ALA A 1263 39.40 15.07 5.32
C ALA A 1263 40.83 14.75 5.80
N LEU A 1264 41.06 14.63 7.13
CA LEU A 1264 42.36 14.19 7.68
C LEU A 1264 42.70 12.76 7.26
N TYR A 1265 41.71 11.86 7.25
CA TYR A 1265 41.86 10.53 6.68
C TYR A 1265 42.20 10.57 5.17
N GLY A 1266 41.63 11.51 4.42
CA GLY A 1266 41.99 11.80 3.03
C GLY A 1266 43.46 12.18 2.85
N GLU A 1267 44.05 12.92 3.79
CA GLU A 1267 45.49 13.20 3.80
C GLU A 1267 46.31 11.94 4.06
N VAL A 1268 45.94 11.14 5.08
CA VAL A 1268 46.59 9.84 5.40
C VAL A 1268 46.57 8.90 4.18
N PHE A 1269 45.42 8.85 3.50
CA PHE A 1269 45.27 8.08 2.26
C PHE A 1269 46.10 8.66 1.11
N THR A 1270 46.16 9.98 0.96
CA THR A 1270 47.02 10.65 -0.04
C THR A 1270 48.50 10.32 0.18
N ASP A 1271 48.96 10.27 1.43
CA ASP A 1271 50.32 9.85 1.75
C ASP A 1271 50.57 8.36 1.48
N ALA A 1272 49.55 7.50 1.64
CA ALA A 1272 49.62 6.09 1.24
C ALA A 1272 49.69 5.93 -0.29
N LEU A 1273 48.89 6.67 -1.06
CA LEU A 1273 48.92 6.69 -2.53
C LEU A 1273 50.32 7.04 -3.06
N ARG A 1274 50.94 8.09 -2.50
CA ARG A 1274 52.32 8.49 -2.85
C ARG A 1274 53.33 7.37 -2.63
N LYS A 1275 53.25 6.64 -1.51
CA LYS A 1275 54.17 5.51 -1.20
C LYS A 1275 54.07 4.39 -2.24
N ILE A 1276 52.88 4.17 -2.80
CA ILE A 1276 52.64 3.15 -3.83
C ILE A 1276 52.72 3.68 -5.27
N GLY A 1277 53.12 4.94 -5.45
CA GLY A 1277 53.30 5.57 -6.77
C GLY A 1277 52.00 5.84 -7.52
N LEU A 1278 50.96 6.33 -6.82
CA LEU A 1278 49.66 6.75 -7.38
C LEU A 1278 49.36 8.23 -7.07
#